data_AF-A0A397JHM2-F1
#
_entry.id   AF-A0A397JHM2-F1
#
_cell.length_a   1.000
_cell.length_b   1.000
_cell.length_c   1.000
_cell.angle_alpha   90.00
_cell.angle_beta   90.00
_cell.angle_gamma   90.00
#
_symmetry.space_group_name_H-M   'P 1'
#
loop_
_entity.id
_entity.type
_entity.pdbx_description
1 polymer ?
#
loop_
_entity_poly.entity_id
_entity_poly.type
_entity_poly.pdbx_seq_one_letter_code
_entity_poly.pdbx_strand_id
1 'polypeptide(L)'
;MVIQKKKDEDKAFQQHLKSSEGRNCNGQNSLGNCYRNRIGTIKDEKKAFRWLKKSAEGGNITGHHNLGSCYRNWIGATKDEEKVFQWYLKSAEEGNHMRQHNLGYCYHHGIGTTKNEEKAFQWYLKSAEGGNHMGKRNLGYCYHHGIGTVKDEKKAFQWYLKSAEGGNHMGQCNLGYCYHHGIGTTKDELKAFQWYLKSAEGGNSYGRKDLGYCYEHGIGTTKNEEKAFQWYLKSAEGGNSYGRNNLAYCYENGIGTTKDDEKAFKWYLKSAEGGNQMGQRNLGYCYHHGIGTKKDEKKAFQWYLKSAEGGNSDGQNNLAYCYENGIGTTKDDEKAFKWYLKSAEGGNNDGQNNLAYCYENGTGTTKDEKKAFQWYMKSAEGGISDGQNNLGYCHQYGIGTTKNEEKAFQWFMKSAEGGDSNGQYNLGDCYQQGIGTPKDEEKAFQWYVKSAESGNHFGQNDLGYWYQYGIRTIKDEKKAFQWYLKSAEGGNHDGQNSLGYCYQYGIGTIKDEEKAFLWYLKSAEGGNHMGQRNLGKCYHHEIGITKDEKKAFQWYLKSAKGGNSDGQNNLAYCYENGIGTTKDEEKAFQWYLKSAEGGNIDGQNNLGYCHQYGIGTTKNEEEAFQWFMKSAEGGDSNGQYNLGDCYHHGIGTTKDEKKAFRWYIKSAESGNSYGQNNLGYCYQYGIGTTKEEEKAFQWYLKSAEGGNITGQYNLGNCYQYGIGTIKDNEKAFQWFMKSAEGGDGDGQNNLGYFYHFGIGTIKDEEKAFQWFLKSAEGGDSDGQYNLSHCYRDGIGTTKNEEEALQWILKSAEGGNKFVQGPVEYCYRNEIGISKIKKNKNKLMQDTKKKDKICCICWKENGCSKICLKYNQNFSRCHDCGNLNIQKNVCPNCKLIEASYLSKWTSGNYEVDKIIHMSQLDENAKEWEIWRWIDYSKFENIEYLAEGGFGSVWKAEWTDIPEELFEFYNSNQVAFKKLKNSQQISSKFLKELIVNFHCRDRYVLPVLGITKDPKEKTYAIVMRYMKDGNLKNFLQQNKTLPWKERFWLFNSFIRGLKTIHSKGFIHGDLHPGNLMITEAHNNSKFIRLGDLGLGRPVNEVSSFGIYGVLPYIAPEVMNKNKYTQASDIYSVGIIMWVISTGKVPFEGESYDPELAVSIFNGYRPKIKKGTPKCYAELMEKCWHNNPSERPTAEMIFNISEKLLKLIYDETTENKLMFLNADQEIQKDSESLYETSYSETNLISQPLMQHSLAIHESLSKFDINKYIDKINLDD
;
A
#
# COMPACT_ATOMS: atom_id res chain seq x y z
N MET A 1 80.02 -12.49 51.74
CA MET A 1 78.87 -13.42 51.59
C MET A 1 78.94 -14.29 50.33
N VAL A 2 79.11 -13.74 49.12
CA VAL A 2 79.14 -14.53 47.87
C VAL A 2 80.30 -15.55 47.81
N ILE A 3 81.50 -15.19 48.30
CA ILE A 3 82.66 -16.10 48.36
C ILE A 3 82.43 -17.26 49.35
N GLN A 4 81.76 -16.98 50.48
CA GLN A 4 81.42 -17.99 51.48
C GLN A 4 80.38 -18.98 50.94
N LYS A 5 79.32 -18.46 50.32
CA LYS A 5 78.30 -19.28 49.64
C LYS A 5 78.92 -20.21 48.60
N LYS A 6 79.87 -19.71 47.79
CA LYS A 6 80.57 -20.52 46.78
C LYS A 6 81.43 -21.62 47.40
N LYS A 7 82.14 -21.33 48.51
CA LYS A 7 82.89 -22.34 49.27
C LYS A 7 81.98 -23.40 49.89
N ASP A 8 80.82 -23.01 50.39
CA ASP A 8 79.84 -23.94 50.98
C ASP A 8 79.19 -24.82 49.90
N GLU A 9 78.88 -24.26 48.73
CA GLU A 9 78.37 -25.00 47.57
C GLU A 9 79.41 -25.99 47.01
N ASP A 10 80.69 -25.59 46.90
CA ASP A 10 81.78 -26.49 46.48
C ASP A 10 81.99 -27.62 47.50
N LYS A 11 81.94 -27.33 48.80
CA LYS A 11 82.04 -28.33 49.87
C LYS A 11 80.87 -29.32 49.84
N ALA A 12 79.64 -28.83 49.64
CA ALA A 12 78.45 -29.66 49.48
C ALA A 12 78.52 -30.54 48.23
N PHE A 13 78.98 -29.99 47.09
CA PHE A 13 79.18 -30.75 45.86
C PHE A 13 80.18 -31.90 46.06
N GLN A 14 81.34 -31.63 46.67
CA GLN A 14 82.36 -32.65 46.94
C GLN A 14 81.87 -33.73 47.92
N GLN A 15 81.06 -33.35 48.91
CA GLN A 15 80.41 -34.29 49.83
C GLN A 15 79.40 -35.18 49.10
N HIS A 16 78.55 -34.60 48.26
CA HIS A 16 77.58 -35.35 47.47
C HIS A 16 78.25 -36.26 46.45
N LEU A 17 79.35 -35.82 45.83
CA LEU A 17 80.15 -36.60 44.90
C LEU A 17 80.66 -37.89 45.57
N LYS A 18 81.37 -37.77 46.71
CA LYS A 18 81.85 -38.92 47.49
C LYS A 18 80.71 -39.85 47.94
N SER A 19 79.59 -39.28 48.39
CA SER A 19 78.44 -40.09 48.84
C SER A 19 77.76 -40.87 47.70
N SER A 20 77.81 -40.35 46.47
CA SER A 20 77.15 -40.95 45.30
C SER A 20 77.89 -42.17 44.74
N GLU A 21 79.21 -42.26 44.96
CA GLU A 21 80.08 -43.34 44.50
C GLU A 21 79.86 -44.64 45.30
N GLY A 22 79.44 -44.54 46.57
CA GLY A 22 79.09 -45.67 47.44
C GLY A 22 77.69 -46.30 47.21
N ARG A 23 77.07 -46.12 46.03
CA ARG A 23 75.68 -46.53 45.69
C ARG A 23 74.57 -45.95 46.60
N ASN A 24 74.83 -44.90 47.37
CA ASN A 24 73.78 -44.24 48.16
C ASN A 24 72.83 -43.44 47.26
N CYS A 25 71.57 -43.87 47.17
CA CYS A 25 70.58 -43.27 46.28
C CYS A 25 70.22 -41.81 46.67
N ASN A 26 70.32 -41.42 47.95
CA ASN A 26 70.15 -40.02 48.41
C ASN A 26 71.33 -39.13 47.98
N GLY A 27 72.54 -39.67 48.05
CA GLY A 27 73.75 -39.01 47.54
C GLY A 27 73.69 -38.76 46.04
N GLN A 28 73.22 -39.76 45.29
CA GLN A 28 73.01 -39.68 43.84
C GLN A 28 71.92 -38.66 43.45
N ASN A 29 70.81 -38.56 44.20
CA ASN A 29 69.78 -37.54 43.99
C ASN A 29 70.37 -36.12 44.16
N SER A 30 71.11 -35.93 45.26
CA SER A 30 71.69 -34.64 45.64
C SER A 30 72.75 -34.19 44.63
N LEU A 31 73.59 -35.11 44.16
CA LEU A 31 74.57 -34.83 43.11
C LEU A 31 73.91 -34.50 41.77
N GLY A 32 72.85 -35.23 41.40
CA GLY A 32 72.06 -34.92 40.21
C GLY A 32 71.45 -33.52 40.24
N ASN A 33 70.97 -33.07 41.41
CA ASN A 33 70.50 -31.71 41.62
C ASN A 33 71.60 -30.66 41.53
N CYS A 34 72.81 -30.96 42.00
CA CYS A 34 73.94 -30.05 41.87
C CYS A 34 74.28 -29.77 40.40
N TYR A 35 74.35 -30.82 39.56
CA TYR A 35 74.54 -30.67 38.11
C TYR A 35 73.37 -29.99 37.41
N ARG A 36 72.12 -30.15 37.90
CA ARG A 36 70.94 -29.49 37.33
C ARG A 36 70.91 -27.99 37.61
N ASN A 37 71.29 -27.59 38.82
CA ASN A 37 71.08 -26.24 39.37
C ASN A 37 72.37 -25.42 39.49
N ARG A 38 73.51 -25.90 38.98
CA ARG A 38 74.82 -25.22 39.04
C ARG A 38 75.30 -24.98 40.49
N ILE A 39 75.09 -25.95 41.37
CA ILE A 39 75.51 -25.86 42.78
C ILE A 39 76.90 -26.51 42.90
N GLY A 40 77.94 -25.71 43.11
CA GLY A 40 79.34 -26.18 43.23
C GLY A 40 79.93 -26.86 41.98
N THR A 41 79.24 -26.75 40.84
CA THR A 41 79.64 -27.33 39.55
C THR A 41 79.02 -26.57 38.36
N ILE A 42 79.48 -26.82 37.14
CA ILE A 42 78.81 -26.31 35.93
C ILE A 42 77.52 -27.09 35.66
N LYS A 43 76.53 -26.40 35.06
CA LYS A 43 75.27 -27.04 34.68
C LYS A 43 75.55 -28.10 33.61
N ASP A 44 75.20 -29.35 33.88
CA ASP A 44 75.36 -30.48 32.95
C ASP A 44 74.12 -31.37 33.02
N GLU A 45 73.21 -31.16 32.07
CA GLU A 45 71.90 -31.80 32.08
C GLU A 45 71.99 -33.31 31.83
N LYS A 46 72.99 -33.78 31.07
CA LYS A 46 73.21 -35.21 30.82
C LYS A 46 73.73 -35.91 32.08
N LYS A 47 74.66 -35.30 32.82
CA LYS A 47 75.12 -35.83 34.11
C LYS A 47 74.03 -35.74 35.18
N ALA A 48 73.28 -34.64 35.22
CA ALA A 48 72.13 -34.50 36.10
C ALA A 48 71.13 -35.65 35.87
N PHE A 49 70.73 -35.87 34.61
CA PHE A 49 69.84 -36.95 34.24
C PHE A 49 70.38 -38.33 34.63
N ARG A 50 71.66 -38.61 34.34
CA ARG A 50 72.30 -39.90 34.68
C ARG A 50 72.29 -40.20 36.18
N TRP A 51 72.60 -39.21 37.01
CA TRP A 51 72.64 -39.38 38.47
C TRP A 51 71.24 -39.45 39.08
N LEU A 52 70.29 -38.65 38.58
CA LEU A 52 68.89 -38.74 38.98
C LEU A 52 68.25 -40.07 38.55
N LYS A 53 68.64 -40.61 37.40
CA LYS A 53 68.23 -41.94 36.93
C LYS A 53 68.73 -43.06 37.84
N LYS A 54 70.02 -43.05 38.19
CA LYS A 54 70.59 -44.01 39.16
C LYS A 54 69.93 -43.92 40.53
N SER A 55 69.66 -42.69 40.98
CA SER A 55 68.97 -42.45 42.25
C SER A 55 67.55 -43.02 42.25
N ALA A 56 66.79 -42.79 41.18
CA ALA A 56 65.47 -43.35 40.97
C ALA A 56 65.49 -44.89 40.89
N GLU A 57 66.41 -45.48 40.13
CA GLU A 57 66.58 -46.94 40.04
C GLU A 57 66.98 -47.58 41.39
N GLY A 58 67.65 -46.82 42.25
CA GLY A 58 67.98 -47.21 43.63
C GLY A 58 66.84 -46.99 44.64
N GLY A 59 65.59 -46.77 44.19
CA GLY A 59 64.40 -46.64 45.05
C GLY A 59 64.26 -45.29 45.75
N ASN A 60 64.98 -44.24 45.30
CA ASN A 60 64.86 -42.92 45.92
C ASN A 60 63.57 -42.21 45.51
N ILE A 61 62.67 -41.97 46.46
CA ILE A 61 61.39 -41.28 46.25
C ILE A 61 61.58 -39.88 45.65
N THR A 62 62.62 -39.14 46.07
CA THR A 62 62.94 -37.81 45.53
C THR A 62 63.62 -37.90 44.14
N GLY A 63 64.34 -38.99 43.90
CA GLY A 63 64.92 -39.37 42.60
C GLY A 63 63.84 -39.66 41.55
N HIS A 64 62.79 -40.43 41.91
CA HIS A 64 61.62 -40.68 41.05
C HIS A 64 61.00 -39.36 40.54
N HIS A 65 60.84 -38.38 41.43
CA HIS A 65 60.36 -37.05 41.06
C HIS A 65 61.29 -36.33 40.10
N ASN A 66 62.56 -36.19 40.48
CA ASN A 66 63.51 -35.37 39.74
C ASN A 66 63.73 -35.96 38.35
N LEU A 67 63.69 -37.29 38.20
CA LEU A 67 63.73 -37.97 36.92
C LEU A 67 62.46 -37.74 36.08
N GLY A 68 61.26 -37.85 36.68
CA GLY A 68 60.01 -37.50 35.99
C GLY A 68 59.98 -36.04 35.54
N SER A 69 60.54 -35.12 36.33
CA SER A 69 60.70 -33.71 35.93
C SER A 69 61.70 -33.53 34.80
N CYS A 70 62.74 -34.36 34.72
CA CYS A 70 63.71 -34.31 33.61
C CYS A 70 63.07 -34.75 32.29
N TYR A 71 62.29 -35.84 32.29
CA TYR A 71 61.53 -36.27 31.11
C TYR A 71 60.46 -35.26 30.69
N ARG A 72 59.83 -34.55 31.63
CA ARG A 72 58.83 -33.52 31.31
C ARG A 72 59.45 -32.27 30.68
N ASN A 73 60.61 -31.83 31.18
CA ASN A 73 61.21 -30.53 30.85
C ASN A 73 62.41 -30.63 29.90
N TRP A 74 62.62 -31.78 29.25
CA TRP A 74 63.73 -32.02 28.32
C TRP A 74 65.14 -31.82 28.91
N ILE A 75 65.30 -32.14 30.20
CA ILE A 75 66.59 -31.98 30.89
C ILE A 75 67.40 -33.27 30.73
N GLY A 76 68.31 -33.30 29.76
CA GLY A 76 69.26 -34.40 29.54
C GLY A 76 68.68 -35.68 28.91
N ALA A 77 67.40 -35.72 28.59
CA ALA A 77 66.71 -36.80 27.86
C ALA A 77 65.54 -36.25 27.04
N THR A 78 65.10 -36.99 26.00
CA THR A 78 63.94 -36.63 25.17
C THR A 78 62.64 -36.64 25.99
N LYS A 79 61.68 -35.80 25.59
CA LYS A 79 60.36 -35.75 26.23
C LYS A 79 59.66 -37.10 26.05
N ASP A 80 59.21 -37.68 27.15
CA ASP A 80 58.55 -38.98 27.17
C ASP A 80 57.42 -38.94 28.21
N GLU A 81 56.21 -38.62 27.76
CA GLU A 81 55.07 -38.39 28.64
C GLU A 81 54.62 -39.67 29.35
N GLU A 82 54.76 -40.83 28.72
CA GLU A 82 54.47 -42.13 29.31
C GLU A 82 55.42 -42.41 30.49
N LYS A 83 56.72 -42.15 30.33
CA LYS A 83 57.67 -42.24 31.45
C LYS A 83 57.39 -41.20 32.54
N VAL A 84 56.97 -39.98 32.20
CA VAL A 84 56.54 -38.96 33.18
C VAL A 84 55.40 -39.50 34.04
N PHE A 85 54.37 -40.07 33.40
CA PHE A 85 53.23 -40.67 34.08
C PHE A 85 53.66 -41.85 34.98
N GLN A 86 54.44 -42.79 34.45
CA GLN A 86 54.90 -43.98 35.20
C GLN A 86 55.70 -43.62 36.47
N TRP A 87 56.58 -42.62 36.40
CA TRP A 87 57.36 -42.18 37.57
C TRP A 87 56.53 -41.39 38.58
N TYR A 88 55.54 -40.60 38.12
CA TYR A 88 54.60 -39.93 39.02
C TYR A 88 53.62 -40.92 39.67
N LEU A 89 53.21 -41.98 38.96
CA LEU A 89 52.35 -43.03 39.48
C LEU A 89 53.03 -43.75 40.67
N LYS A 90 54.23 -44.30 40.45
CA LYS A 90 55.00 -45.01 41.49
C LYS A 90 55.21 -44.16 42.74
N SER A 91 55.60 -42.89 42.57
CA SER A 91 55.89 -42.00 43.70
C SER A 91 54.64 -41.44 44.38
N ALA A 92 53.49 -41.39 43.70
CA ALA A 92 52.21 -40.99 44.29
C ALA A 92 51.58 -42.10 45.15
N GLU A 93 51.78 -43.37 44.76
CA GLU A 93 51.37 -44.55 45.52
C GLU A 93 52.13 -44.69 46.85
N GLU A 94 53.39 -44.23 46.89
CA GLU A 94 54.23 -44.15 48.10
C GLU A 94 53.87 -42.99 49.05
N GLY A 95 52.78 -42.24 48.77
CA GLY A 95 52.22 -41.25 49.70
C GLY A 95 52.71 -39.79 49.54
N ASN A 96 53.51 -39.46 48.53
CA ASN A 96 53.99 -38.09 48.34
C ASN A 96 52.89 -37.15 47.79
N HIS A 97 52.42 -36.21 48.61
CA HIS A 97 51.29 -35.32 48.27
C HIS A 97 51.54 -34.42 47.05
N MET A 98 52.77 -33.98 46.79
CA MET A 98 53.10 -33.23 45.57
C MET A 98 53.00 -34.11 44.31
N ARG A 99 53.25 -35.42 44.44
CA ARG A 99 53.15 -36.38 43.34
C ARG A 99 51.72 -36.79 43.09
N GLN A 100 50.94 -36.94 44.14
CA GLN A 100 49.48 -37.12 44.04
C GLN A 100 48.87 -35.96 43.25
N HIS A 101 49.26 -34.71 43.51
CA HIS A 101 48.85 -33.56 42.69
C HIS A 101 49.29 -33.70 41.22
N ASN A 102 50.57 -34.02 40.97
CA ASN A 102 51.08 -34.12 39.60
C ASN A 102 50.45 -35.28 38.81
N LEU A 103 50.12 -36.39 39.48
CA LEU A 103 49.42 -37.52 38.89
C LEU A 103 47.96 -37.14 38.58
N GLY A 104 47.29 -36.44 39.50
CA GLY A 104 45.99 -35.83 39.22
C GLY A 104 46.03 -34.90 38.01
N TYR A 105 47.12 -34.13 37.86
CA TYR A 105 47.35 -33.28 36.69
C TYR A 105 47.55 -34.07 35.39
N CYS A 106 48.27 -35.19 35.43
CA CYS A 106 48.41 -36.08 34.29
C CYS A 106 47.06 -36.66 33.86
N TYR A 107 46.23 -37.15 34.80
CA TYR A 107 44.90 -37.64 34.48
C TYR A 107 43.96 -36.53 33.98
N HIS A 108 44.05 -35.33 34.53
CA HIS A 108 43.22 -34.20 34.11
C HIS A 108 43.50 -33.78 32.65
N HIS A 109 44.76 -33.84 32.21
CA HIS A 109 45.19 -33.38 30.88
C HIS A 109 45.55 -34.50 29.90
N GLY A 110 45.46 -35.78 30.32
CA GLY A 110 45.86 -36.93 29.49
C GLY A 110 47.37 -36.98 29.19
N ILE A 111 48.23 -36.55 30.13
CA ILE A 111 49.69 -36.53 29.92
C ILE A 111 50.25 -37.92 30.25
N GLY A 112 50.67 -38.66 29.23
CA GLY A 112 51.21 -40.01 29.38
C GLY A 112 50.18 -41.08 29.77
N THR A 113 48.89 -40.73 29.73
CA THR A 113 47.74 -41.59 30.06
C THR A 113 46.48 -41.04 29.38
N THR A 114 45.37 -41.77 29.38
CA THR A 114 44.10 -41.23 28.89
C THR A 114 43.51 -40.22 29.89
N LYS A 115 42.90 -39.14 29.37
CA LYS A 115 42.20 -38.16 30.21
C LYS A 115 41.13 -38.87 31.05
N ASN A 116 41.16 -38.68 32.36
CA ASN A 116 40.19 -39.26 33.29
C ASN A 116 39.92 -38.30 34.45
N GLU A 117 38.77 -37.65 34.42
CA GLU A 117 38.42 -36.59 35.36
C GLU A 117 38.14 -37.11 36.77
N GLU A 118 37.55 -38.30 36.89
CA GLU A 118 37.28 -38.95 38.18
C GLU A 118 38.60 -39.32 38.88
N LYS A 119 39.54 -39.95 38.17
CA LYS A 119 40.88 -40.24 38.70
C LYS A 119 41.64 -38.97 39.04
N ALA A 120 41.53 -37.92 38.21
CA ALA A 120 42.13 -36.63 38.51
C ALA A 120 41.60 -36.07 39.84
N PHE A 121 40.29 -36.06 40.01
CA PHE A 121 39.62 -35.63 41.25
C PHE A 121 40.12 -36.42 42.47
N GLN A 122 40.13 -37.76 42.39
CA GLN A 122 40.57 -38.63 43.50
C GLN A 122 42.03 -38.35 43.91
N TRP A 123 42.92 -38.12 42.95
CA TRP A 123 44.33 -37.81 43.24
C TRP A 123 44.54 -36.39 43.75
N TYR A 124 43.76 -35.40 43.27
CA TYR A 124 43.76 -34.06 43.87
C TYR A 124 43.20 -34.06 45.29
N LEU A 125 42.18 -34.88 45.57
CA LEU A 125 41.63 -35.05 46.91
C LEU A 125 42.68 -35.57 47.88
N LYS A 126 43.32 -36.70 47.55
CA LYS A 126 44.43 -37.26 48.35
C LYS A 126 45.57 -36.26 48.58
N SER A 127 45.93 -35.50 47.54
CA SER A 127 46.95 -34.45 47.62
C SER A 127 46.54 -33.30 48.54
N ALA A 128 45.28 -32.85 48.46
CA ALA A 128 44.74 -31.76 49.24
C ALA A 128 44.60 -32.12 50.74
N GLU A 129 44.14 -33.34 51.03
CA GLU A 129 44.04 -33.90 52.38
C GLU A 129 45.43 -34.06 53.02
N GLY A 130 46.44 -34.44 52.23
CA GLY A 130 47.85 -34.43 52.60
C GLY A 130 48.49 -33.04 52.78
N GLY A 131 47.70 -31.97 52.76
CA GLY A 131 48.16 -30.61 53.05
C GLY A 131 48.73 -29.84 51.85
N ASN A 132 48.86 -30.43 50.66
CA ASN A 132 49.45 -29.76 49.50
C ASN A 132 48.56 -28.62 48.99
N HIS A 133 49.07 -27.39 48.99
CA HIS A 133 48.29 -26.20 48.61
C HIS A 133 47.92 -26.15 47.11
N MET A 134 48.70 -26.77 46.21
CA MET A 134 48.32 -26.90 44.79
C MET A 134 47.22 -27.95 44.61
N GLY A 135 47.29 -29.06 45.36
CA GLY A 135 46.22 -30.05 45.49
C GLY A 135 44.92 -29.42 45.95
N LYS A 136 44.95 -28.63 47.03
CA LYS A 136 43.78 -27.86 47.54
C LYS A 136 43.21 -26.93 46.47
N ARG A 137 44.05 -26.20 45.72
CA ARG A 137 43.62 -25.32 44.62
C ARG A 137 42.91 -26.10 43.52
N ASN A 138 43.49 -27.20 43.05
CA ASN A 138 42.90 -27.98 41.96
C ASN A 138 41.64 -28.74 42.41
N LEU A 139 41.58 -29.16 43.66
CA LEU A 139 40.36 -29.74 44.23
C LEU A 139 39.23 -28.70 44.30
N GLY A 140 39.54 -27.46 44.72
CA GLY A 140 38.61 -26.33 44.63
C GLY A 140 38.13 -26.08 43.19
N TYR A 141 39.04 -26.19 42.22
CA TYR A 141 38.71 -26.09 40.79
C TYR A 141 37.79 -27.19 40.29
N CYS A 142 38.02 -28.44 40.72
CA CYS A 142 37.13 -29.55 40.41
C CYS A 142 35.72 -29.33 40.96
N TYR A 143 35.58 -28.90 42.22
CA TYR A 143 34.27 -28.58 42.78
C TYR A 143 33.61 -27.37 42.09
N HIS A 144 34.38 -26.37 41.69
CA HIS A 144 33.82 -25.18 41.01
C HIS A 144 33.21 -25.52 39.64
N HIS A 145 33.81 -26.43 38.90
CA HIS A 145 33.40 -26.76 37.52
C HIS A 145 32.75 -28.15 37.38
N GLY A 146 32.64 -28.93 38.45
CA GLY A 146 32.10 -30.30 38.41
C GLY A 146 33.03 -31.29 37.68
N ILE A 147 34.34 -31.14 37.78
CA ILE A 147 35.31 -32.02 37.09
C ILE A 147 35.56 -33.26 37.95
N GLY A 148 35.10 -34.42 37.48
CA GLY A 148 35.21 -35.68 38.22
C GLY A 148 34.39 -35.74 39.51
N THR A 149 33.50 -34.76 39.73
CA THR A 149 32.62 -34.65 40.90
C THR A 149 31.42 -33.75 40.55
N VAL A 150 30.42 -33.65 41.43
CA VAL A 150 29.29 -32.71 41.25
C VAL A 150 29.76 -31.29 41.58
N LYS A 151 29.32 -30.30 40.79
CA LYS A 151 29.58 -28.88 41.05
C LYS A 151 29.10 -28.47 42.45
N ASP A 152 29.98 -27.90 43.26
CA ASP A 152 29.71 -27.46 44.64
C ASP A 152 30.53 -26.20 44.96
N GLU A 153 29.89 -25.04 44.83
CA GLU A 153 30.56 -23.74 44.98
C GLU A 153 31.01 -23.47 46.42
N LYS A 154 30.28 -23.98 47.42
CA LYS A 154 30.66 -23.83 48.83
C LYS A 154 31.93 -24.62 49.14
N LYS A 155 32.03 -25.86 48.66
CA LYS A 155 33.27 -26.64 48.79
C LYS A 155 34.41 -26.04 47.99
N ALA A 156 34.14 -25.52 46.79
CA ALA A 156 35.14 -24.83 45.99
C ALA A 156 35.74 -23.64 46.77
N PHE A 157 34.89 -22.79 47.34
CA PHE A 157 35.30 -21.66 48.18
C PHE A 157 36.16 -22.11 49.37
N GLN A 158 35.72 -23.12 50.12
CA GLN A 158 36.46 -23.64 51.28
C GLN A 158 37.87 -24.15 50.90
N TRP A 159 37.99 -24.85 49.78
CA TRP A 159 39.28 -25.37 49.33
C TRP A 159 40.19 -24.29 48.74
N TYR A 160 39.64 -23.30 48.05
CA TYR A 160 40.40 -22.11 47.64
C TYR A 160 40.89 -21.31 48.84
N LEU A 161 40.05 -21.14 49.88
CA LEU A 161 40.44 -20.49 51.13
C LEU A 161 41.63 -21.19 51.78
N LYS A 162 41.54 -22.50 51.99
CA LYS A 162 42.64 -23.32 52.54
C LYS A 162 43.91 -23.31 51.68
N SER A 163 43.79 -23.09 50.38
CA SER A 163 44.93 -22.94 49.47
C SER A 163 45.56 -21.55 49.57
N ALA A 164 44.73 -20.51 49.61
CA ALA A 164 45.12 -19.10 49.70
C ALA A 164 45.81 -18.76 51.02
N GLU A 165 45.28 -19.26 52.14
CA GLU A 165 45.88 -19.13 53.48
C GLU A 165 47.23 -19.86 53.58
N GLY A 166 47.40 -20.92 52.79
CA GLY A 166 48.66 -21.63 52.62
C GLY A 166 49.69 -20.93 51.73
N GLY A 167 49.44 -19.67 51.35
CA GLY A 167 50.36 -18.87 50.53
C GLY A 167 50.35 -19.19 49.03
N ASN A 168 49.43 -20.01 48.53
CA ASN A 168 49.35 -20.28 47.09
C ASN A 168 48.76 -19.07 46.35
N HIS A 169 49.58 -18.36 45.57
CA HIS A 169 49.15 -17.13 44.87
C HIS A 169 47.98 -17.36 43.89
N MET A 170 47.91 -18.53 43.24
CA MET A 170 46.79 -18.85 42.35
C MET A 170 45.51 -19.19 43.14
N GLY A 171 45.65 -19.81 44.32
CA GLY A 171 44.57 -19.98 45.29
C GLY A 171 44.06 -18.64 45.82
N GLN A 172 44.96 -17.68 46.11
CA GLN A 172 44.61 -16.29 46.49
C GLN A 172 43.83 -15.60 45.36
N CYS A 173 44.25 -15.74 44.11
CA CYS A 173 43.52 -15.23 42.94
C CYS A 173 42.10 -15.81 42.84
N ASN A 174 41.98 -17.14 42.94
CA ASN A 174 40.69 -17.82 42.86
C ASN A 174 39.76 -17.44 44.02
N LEU A 175 40.31 -17.24 45.22
CA LEU A 175 39.55 -16.76 46.37
C LEU A 175 39.08 -15.32 46.17
N GLY A 176 39.92 -14.45 45.61
CA GLY A 176 39.53 -13.11 45.20
C GLY A 176 38.36 -13.13 44.21
N TYR A 177 38.41 -14.04 43.23
CA TYR A 177 37.32 -14.27 42.27
C TYR A 177 36.02 -14.74 42.93
N CYS A 178 36.11 -15.63 43.92
CA CYS A 178 34.93 -16.03 44.69
C CYS A 178 34.29 -14.87 45.44
N TYR A 179 35.08 -14.00 46.08
CA TYR A 179 34.53 -12.81 46.74
C TYR A 179 34.00 -11.77 45.76
N HIS A 180 34.62 -11.61 44.59
CA HIS A 180 34.17 -10.65 43.58
C HIS A 180 32.79 -11.01 43.01
N HIS A 181 32.52 -12.30 42.80
CA HIS A 181 31.28 -12.79 42.19
C HIS A 181 30.31 -13.49 43.15
N GLY A 182 30.65 -13.60 44.43
CA GLY A 182 29.82 -14.30 45.43
C GLY A 182 29.74 -15.82 45.22
N ILE A 183 30.80 -16.45 44.73
CA ILE A 183 30.82 -17.89 44.45
C ILE A 183 31.11 -18.66 45.74
N GLY A 184 30.11 -19.38 46.25
CA GLY A 184 30.22 -20.12 47.50
C GLY A 184 30.32 -19.25 48.77
N THR A 185 30.18 -17.92 48.64
CA THR A 185 30.26 -16.91 49.69
C THR A 185 29.45 -15.66 49.31
N THR A 186 29.27 -14.69 50.19
CA THR A 186 28.65 -13.41 49.82
C THR A 186 29.64 -12.52 49.04
N LYS A 187 29.14 -11.78 48.05
CA LYS A 187 29.94 -10.80 47.30
C LYS A 187 30.57 -9.78 48.25
N ASP A 188 31.88 -9.58 48.16
CA ASP A 188 32.66 -8.68 49.03
C ASP A 188 33.85 -8.11 48.23
N GLU A 189 33.66 -6.93 47.66
CA GLU A 189 34.63 -6.32 46.74
C GLU A 189 35.93 -5.92 47.44
N LEU A 190 35.86 -5.53 48.72
CA LEU A 190 37.04 -5.18 49.51
C LEU A 190 37.91 -6.42 49.75
N LYS A 191 37.30 -7.55 50.13
CA LYS A 191 38.06 -8.81 50.27
C LYS A 191 38.58 -9.31 48.94
N ALA A 192 37.82 -9.16 47.86
CA ALA A 192 38.28 -9.50 46.51
C ALA A 192 39.56 -8.73 46.18
N PHE A 193 39.54 -7.41 46.33
CA PHE A 193 40.69 -6.53 46.14
C PHE A 193 41.90 -6.97 46.98
N GLN A 194 41.71 -7.22 48.28
CA GLN A 194 42.80 -7.64 49.17
C GLN A 194 43.45 -8.95 48.75
N TRP A 195 42.66 -9.94 48.29
CA TRP A 195 43.19 -11.22 47.83
C TRP A 195 43.84 -11.15 46.45
N TYR A 196 43.30 -10.34 45.54
CA TYR A 196 43.96 -10.03 44.27
C TYR A 196 45.27 -9.30 44.48
N LEU A 197 45.35 -8.36 45.42
CA LEU A 197 46.58 -7.67 45.79
C LEU A 197 47.66 -8.64 46.27
N LYS A 198 47.32 -9.51 47.24
CA LYS A 198 48.24 -10.57 47.73
C LYS A 198 48.72 -11.49 46.61
N SER A 199 47.81 -11.89 45.72
CA SER A 199 48.13 -12.71 44.54
C SER A 199 49.09 -12.00 43.57
N ALA A 200 48.83 -10.72 43.28
CA ALA A 200 49.60 -9.89 42.37
C ALA A 200 51.01 -9.61 42.89
N GLU A 201 51.15 -9.30 44.18
CA GLU A 201 52.42 -9.11 44.89
C GLU A 201 53.24 -10.41 44.93
N GLY A 202 52.56 -11.55 45.08
CA GLY A 202 53.16 -12.89 44.93
C GLY A 202 53.59 -13.25 43.50
N GLY A 203 53.44 -12.32 42.55
CA GLY A 203 53.90 -12.48 41.17
C GLY A 203 52.94 -13.24 40.26
N ASN A 204 51.72 -13.56 40.71
CA ASN A 204 50.73 -14.22 39.86
C ASN A 204 50.22 -13.27 38.77
N SER A 205 50.35 -13.68 37.50
CA SER A 205 49.99 -12.82 36.38
C SER A 205 48.48 -12.59 36.22
N TYR A 206 47.64 -13.54 36.63
CA TYR A 206 46.18 -13.36 36.71
C TYR A 206 45.80 -12.42 37.85
N GLY A 207 46.42 -12.56 39.02
CA GLY A 207 46.24 -11.64 40.15
C GLY A 207 46.60 -10.20 39.78
N ARG A 208 47.71 -10.00 39.04
CA ARG A 208 48.08 -8.68 38.51
C ARG A 208 47.03 -8.12 37.54
N LYS A 209 46.47 -8.94 36.66
CA LYS A 209 45.40 -8.53 35.75
C LYS A 209 44.13 -8.13 36.52
N ASP A 210 43.68 -8.98 37.44
CA ASP A 210 42.46 -8.73 38.22
C ASP A 210 42.62 -7.50 39.12
N LEU A 211 43.80 -7.28 39.69
CA LEU A 211 44.10 -6.07 40.45
C LEU A 211 44.08 -4.81 39.56
N GLY A 212 44.61 -4.90 38.33
CA GLY A 212 44.50 -3.83 37.35
C GLY A 212 43.04 -3.47 37.06
N TYR A 213 42.19 -4.49 36.88
CA TYR A 213 40.75 -4.33 36.67
C TYR A 213 40.05 -3.67 37.86
N CYS A 214 40.42 -4.04 39.09
CA CYS A 214 39.91 -3.38 40.29
C CYS A 214 40.25 -1.89 40.33
N TYR A 215 41.48 -1.51 39.95
CA TYR A 215 41.86 -0.10 39.89
C TYR A 215 41.16 0.65 38.75
N GLU A 216 40.95 0.03 37.60
CA GLU A 216 40.26 0.65 36.46
C GLU A 216 38.79 0.98 36.79
N HIS A 217 38.10 0.09 37.50
CA HIS A 217 36.67 0.20 37.77
C HIS A 217 36.33 0.63 39.21
N GLY A 218 37.33 0.77 40.09
CA GLY A 218 37.11 1.12 41.50
C GLY A 218 36.47 -0.01 42.33
N ILE A 219 36.78 -1.27 42.03
CA ILE A 219 36.21 -2.44 42.73
C ILE A 219 37.01 -2.68 44.02
N GLY A 220 36.39 -2.46 45.18
CA GLY A 220 37.04 -2.59 46.49
C GLY A 220 38.15 -1.58 46.76
N THR A 221 38.31 -0.57 45.89
CA THR A 221 39.31 0.50 45.99
C THR A 221 38.83 1.75 45.22
N THR A 222 39.53 2.87 45.31
CA THR A 222 39.23 4.05 44.48
C THR A 222 39.75 3.86 43.06
N LYS A 223 38.96 4.26 42.05
CA LYS A 223 39.38 4.25 40.63
C LYS A 223 40.73 4.96 40.46
N ASN A 224 41.66 4.32 39.77
CA ASN A 224 43.01 4.84 39.50
C ASN A 224 43.56 4.23 38.20
N GLU A 225 43.46 4.99 37.11
CA GLU A 225 43.82 4.51 35.77
C GLU A 225 45.33 4.27 35.60
N GLU A 226 46.17 5.09 36.24
CA GLU A 226 47.62 4.92 36.21
C GLU A 226 48.04 3.60 36.87
N LYS A 227 47.48 3.28 38.05
CA LYS A 227 47.73 1.99 38.71
C LYS A 227 47.18 0.83 37.90
N ALA A 228 46.02 0.98 37.28
CA ALA A 228 45.46 -0.04 36.38
C ALA A 228 46.44 -0.36 35.25
N PHE A 229 46.91 0.67 34.54
CA PHE A 229 47.91 0.54 33.47
C PHE A 229 49.19 -0.17 33.96
N GLN A 230 49.75 0.25 35.09
CA GLN A 230 50.98 -0.35 35.65
C GLN A 230 50.81 -1.84 35.97
N TRP A 231 49.65 -2.25 36.51
CA TRP A 231 49.39 -3.65 36.84
C TRP A 231 49.09 -4.50 35.59
N TYR A 232 48.39 -3.95 34.61
CA TYR A 232 48.22 -4.59 33.30
C TYR A 232 49.55 -4.76 32.57
N LEU A 233 50.44 -3.77 32.61
CA LEU A 233 51.79 -3.87 32.06
C LEU A 233 52.59 -5.00 32.72
N LYS A 234 52.62 -5.05 34.05
CA LYS A 234 53.29 -6.14 34.80
C LYS A 234 52.68 -7.52 34.54
N SER A 235 51.37 -7.59 34.22
CA SER A 235 50.70 -8.84 33.83
C SER A 235 51.09 -9.26 32.40
N ALA A 236 51.09 -8.31 31.46
CA ALA A 236 51.43 -8.50 30.05
C ALA A 236 52.90 -8.93 29.86
N GLU A 237 53.83 -8.29 30.58
CA GLU A 237 55.25 -8.65 30.62
C GLU A 237 55.47 -10.03 31.24
N GLY A 238 54.62 -10.41 32.21
CA GLY A 238 54.55 -11.76 32.78
C GLY A 238 54.00 -12.83 31.82
N GLY A 239 53.70 -12.46 30.57
CA GLY A 239 53.24 -13.38 29.51
C GLY A 239 51.74 -13.66 29.51
N ASN A 240 50.95 -12.99 30.36
CA ASN A 240 49.51 -13.23 30.45
C ASN A 240 48.77 -12.61 29.26
N SER A 241 48.03 -13.42 28.50
CA SER A 241 47.33 -12.94 27.30
C SER A 241 46.17 -12.00 27.62
N TYR A 242 45.45 -12.18 28.74
CA TYR A 242 44.43 -11.23 29.20
C TYR A 242 45.06 -9.90 29.64
N GLY A 243 46.19 -9.95 30.33
CA GLY A 243 46.98 -8.75 30.67
C GLY A 243 47.43 -7.98 29.43
N ARG A 244 47.90 -8.70 28.39
CA ARG A 244 48.25 -8.10 27.08
C ARG A 244 47.05 -7.43 26.40
N ASN A 245 45.88 -8.07 26.42
CA ASN A 245 44.65 -7.49 25.87
C ASN A 245 44.25 -6.20 26.59
N ASN A 246 44.24 -6.20 27.93
CA ASN A 246 43.83 -5.02 28.70
C ASN A 246 44.85 -3.89 28.58
N LEU A 247 46.15 -4.21 28.49
CA LEU A 247 47.18 -3.22 28.20
C LEU A 247 47.00 -2.59 26.81
N ALA A 248 46.65 -3.40 25.80
CA ALA A 248 46.35 -2.91 24.46
C ALA A 248 45.16 -1.94 24.48
N TYR A 249 44.10 -2.30 25.21
CA TYR A 249 42.92 -1.44 25.39
C TYR A 249 43.26 -0.11 26.08
N CYS A 250 44.18 -0.12 27.06
CA CYS A 250 44.66 1.10 27.68
C CYS A 250 45.39 2.01 26.68
N TYR A 251 46.20 1.45 25.77
CA TYR A 251 46.86 2.22 24.72
C TYR A 251 45.87 2.74 23.67
N GLU A 252 44.85 1.98 23.29
CA GLU A 252 43.83 2.42 22.32
C GLU A 252 43.01 3.61 22.84
N ASN A 253 42.69 3.61 24.15
CA ASN A 253 41.79 4.59 24.76
C ASN A 253 42.52 5.66 25.61
N GLY A 254 43.83 5.53 25.82
CA GLY A 254 44.60 6.45 26.68
C GLY A 254 44.30 6.29 28.18
N ILE A 255 43.98 5.09 28.64
CA ILE A 255 43.65 4.83 30.06
C ILE A 255 44.97 4.70 30.85
N GLY A 256 45.26 5.67 31.71
CA GLY A 256 46.48 5.70 32.53
C GLY A 256 47.78 5.85 31.73
N THR A 257 47.69 6.18 30.44
CA THR A 257 48.80 6.39 29.49
C THR A 257 48.34 7.29 28.35
N THR A 258 49.24 7.75 27.48
CA THR A 258 48.86 8.43 26.24
C THR A 258 48.32 7.44 25.22
N LYS A 259 47.26 7.81 24.49
CA LYS A 259 46.73 7.01 23.37
C LYS A 259 47.82 6.71 22.33
N ASP A 260 47.94 5.46 21.92
CA ASP A 260 48.96 4.95 20.98
C ASP A 260 48.44 3.69 20.25
N ASP A 261 47.81 3.90 19.09
CA ASP A 261 47.17 2.83 18.32
C ASP A 261 48.16 1.78 17.82
N GLU A 262 49.40 2.16 17.50
CA GLU A 262 50.44 1.20 17.07
C GLU A 262 50.85 0.26 18.21
N LYS A 263 51.01 0.78 19.44
CA LYS A 263 51.27 -0.06 20.61
C LYS A 263 50.06 -0.92 20.95
N ALA A 264 48.85 -0.38 20.86
CA ALA A 264 47.63 -1.15 21.04
C ALA A 264 47.59 -2.36 20.09
N PHE A 265 47.80 -2.13 18.78
CA PHE A 265 47.86 -3.18 17.77
C PHE A 265 48.91 -4.25 18.10
N LYS A 266 50.15 -3.85 18.45
CA LYS A 266 51.23 -4.78 18.81
C LYS A 266 50.87 -5.65 20.01
N TRP A 267 50.19 -5.10 21.01
CA TRP A 267 49.78 -5.86 22.20
C TRP A 267 48.56 -6.74 21.96
N TYR A 268 47.58 -6.29 21.16
CA TYR A 268 46.47 -7.13 20.70
C TYR A 268 46.98 -8.32 19.87
N LEU A 269 47.96 -8.09 18.98
CA LEU A 269 48.60 -9.17 18.22
C LEU A 269 49.23 -10.23 19.15
N LYS A 270 50.05 -9.81 20.11
CA LYS A 270 50.67 -10.72 21.09
C LYS A 270 49.65 -11.42 21.99
N SER A 271 48.48 -10.82 22.20
CA SER A 271 47.37 -11.42 22.95
C SER A 271 46.66 -12.50 22.11
N ALA A 272 46.34 -12.16 20.85
CA ALA A 272 45.66 -13.02 19.90
C ALA A 272 46.49 -14.26 19.53
N GLU A 273 47.80 -14.09 19.29
CA GLU A 273 48.76 -15.18 19.07
C GLU A 273 48.91 -16.07 20.33
N GLY A 274 48.68 -15.52 21.51
CA GLY A 274 48.60 -16.26 22.77
C GLY A 274 47.27 -17.00 22.98
N GLY A 275 46.40 -17.06 21.97
CA GLY A 275 45.12 -17.78 22.00
C GLY A 275 43.99 -17.07 22.75
N ASN A 276 44.16 -15.79 23.11
CA ASN A 276 43.11 -15.03 23.79
C ASN A 276 42.03 -14.60 22.80
N GLN A 277 40.80 -15.07 23.02
CA GLN A 277 39.68 -14.84 22.10
C GLN A 277 39.30 -13.36 22.00
N MET A 278 39.27 -12.63 23.14
CA MET A 278 39.05 -11.19 23.13
C MET A 278 40.16 -10.44 22.37
N GLY A 279 41.40 -10.87 22.52
CA GLY A 279 42.54 -10.38 21.75
C GLY A 279 42.40 -10.66 20.26
N GLN A 280 41.92 -11.84 19.87
CA GLN A 280 41.64 -12.20 18.47
C GLN A 280 40.53 -11.32 17.89
N ARG A 281 39.42 -11.10 18.63
CA ARG A 281 38.37 -10.15 18.26
C ARG A 281 38.93 -8.75 18.05
N ASN A 282 39.65 -8.21 19.03
CA ASN A 282 40.19 -6.85 18.98
C ASN A 282 41.21 -6.66 17.86
N LEU A 283 42.03 -7.67 17.61
CA LEU A 283 42.93 -7.65 16.46
C LEU A 283 42.18 -7.66 15.13
N GLY A 284 41.09 -8.44 15.03
CA GLY A 284 40.18 -8.39 13.89
C GLY A 284 39.60 -6.98 13.68
N TYR A 285 39.19 -6.33 14.77
CA TYR A 285 38.69 -4.95 14.77
C TYR A 285 39.74 -3.93 14.31
N CYS A 286 40.98 -4.08 14.76
CA CYS A 286 42.09 -3.25 14.30
C CYS A 286 42.32 -3.37 12.79
N TYR A 287 42.31 -4.59 12.25
CA TYR A 287 42.43 -4.80 10.81
C TYR A 287 41.20 -4.30 10.03
N HIS A 288 40.01 -4.37 10.60
CA HIS A 288 38.79 -3.90 9.94
C HIS A 288 38.77 -2.37 9.77
N HIS A 289 39.20 -1.64 10.80
CA HIS A 289 39.16 -0.17 10.82
C HIS A 289 40.51 0.51 10.55
N GLY A 290 41.61 -0.25 10.47
CA GLY A 290 42.95 0.31 10.28
C GLY A 290 43.52 0.99 11.54
N ILE A 291 43.20 0.48 12.73
CA ILE A 291 43.69 1.01 14.01
C ILE A 291 45.10 0.47 14.26
N GLY A 292 46.10 1.35 14.23
CA GLY A 292 47.50 0.99 14.44
C GLY A 292 48.12 0.13 13.34
N THR A 293 47.39 -0.09 12.23
CA THR A 293 47.79 -0.89 11.08
C THR A 293 47.02 -0.45 9.83
N LYS A 294 47.36 -0.98 8.64
CA LYS A 294 46.54 -0.75 7.44
C LYS A 294 45.28 -1.60 7.48
N LYS A 295 44.15 -1.05 7.02
CA LYS A 295 42.89 -1.78 6.84
C LYS A 295 43.11 -3.02 5.95
N ASP A 296 42.69 -4.19 6.43
CA ASP A 296 42.83 -5.49 5.76
C ASP A 296 41.64 -6.39 6.13
N GLU A 297 40.61 -6.37 5.28
CA GLU A 297 39.34 -7.07 5.56
C GLU A 297 39.51 -8.60 5.59
N LYS A 298 40.44 -9.16 4.81
CA LYS A 298 40.70 -10.60 4.81
C LYS A 298 41.32 -11.05 6.13
N LYS A 299 42.27 -10.27 6.67
CA LYS A 299 42.82 -10.55 8.01
C LYS A 299 41.80 -10.31 9.12
N ALA A 300 40.97 -9.28 9.00
CA ALA A 300 39.88 -9.05 9.94
C ALA A 300 38.96 -10.28 10.04
N PHE A 301 38.50 -10.76 8.89
CA PHE A 301 37.67 -11.97 8.79
C PHE A 301 38.35 -13.19 9.43
N GLN A 302 39.63 -13.45 9.12
CA GLN A 302 40.36 -14.59 9.68
C GLN A 302 40.48 -14.53 11.21
N TRP A 303 40.67 -13.35 11.79
CA TRP A 303 40.79 -13.20 13.24
C TRP A 303 39.44 -13.23 13.95
N TYR A 304 38.40 -12.66 13.36
CA TYR A 304 37.03 -12.84 13.86
C TYR A 304 36.60 -14.31 13.80
N LEU A 305 36.94 -15.04 12.74
CA LEU A 305 36.68 -16.47 12.63
C LEU A 305 37.32 -17.25 13.76
N LYS A 306 38.62 -17.03 14.03
CA LYS A 306 39.32 -17.67 15.16
C LYS A 306 38.67 -17.36 16.51
N SER A 307 38.29 -16.10 16.72
CA SER A 307 37.59 -15.67 17.95
C SER A 307 36.23 -16.35 18.10
N ALA A 308 35.46 -16.41 17.01
CA ALA A 308 34.11 -16.98 16.97
C ALA A 308 34.12 -18.50 17.17
N GLU A 309 35.05 -19.22 16.54
CA GLU A 309 35.30 -20.64 16.74
C GLU A 309 35.78 -20.95 18.16
N GLY A 310 36.47 -20.00 18.80
CA GLY A 310 36.79 -20.05 20.23
C GLY A 310 35.59 -19.89 21.16
N GLY A 311 34.42 -19.48 20.65
CA GLY A 311 33.20 -19.30 21.44
C GLY A 311 32.98 -17.88 21.98
N ASN A 312 33.77 -16.88 21.57
CA ASN A 312 33.55 -15.50 21.99
C ASN A 312 32.36 -14.88 21.23
N SER A 313 31.32 -14.50 21.97
CA SER A 313 30.04 -14.02 21.41
C SER A 313 30.18 -12.73 20.60
N ASP A 314 31.01 -11.77 21.03
CA ASP A 314 31.29 -10.57 20.23
C ASP A 314 31.99 -10.91 18.90
N GLY A 315 32.94 -11.85 18.94
CA GLY A 315 33.62 -12.36 17.75
C GLY A 315 32.67 -13.08 16.80
N GLN A 316 31.68 -13.81 17.34
CA GLN A 316 30.60 -14.43 16.56
C GLN A 316 29.71 -13.37 15.89
N ASN A 317 29.35 -12.29 16.60
CA ASN A 317 28.59 -11.16 16.03
C ASN A 317 29.38 -10.50 14.89
N ASN A 318 30.66 -10.19 15.12
CA ASN A 318 31.49 -9.55 14.09
C ASN A 318 31.72 -10.45 12.88
N LEU A 319 31.87 -11.76 13.07
CA LEU A 319 31.97 -12.73 11.98
C LEU A 319 30.66 -12.80 11.17
N ALA A 320 29.51 -12.79 11.86
CA ALA A 320 28.20 -12.75 11.23
C ALA A 320 28.05 -11.50 10.35
N TYR A 321 28.44 -10.34 10.88
CA TYR A 321 28.46 -9.07 10.15
C TYR A 321 29.36 -9.12 8.90
N CYS A 322 30.51 -9.80 8.98
CA CYS A 322 31.35 -10.02 7.80
C CYS A 322 30.67 -10.88 6.73
N TYR A 323 29.92 -11.91 7.10
CA TYR A 323 29.16 -12.73 6.15
C TYR A 323 27.98 -11.97 5.55
N GLU A 324 27.26 -11.15 6.32
CA GLU A 324 26.14 -10.34 5.83
C GLU A 324 26.58 -9.29 4.80
N ASN A 325 27.74 -8.67 5.00
CA ASN A 325 28.24 -7.57 4.18
C ASN A 325 29.33 -7.98 3.18
N GLY A 326 29.78 -9.23 3.20
CA GLY A 326 30.88 -9.71 2.34
C GLY A 326 32.25 -9.09 2.67
N ILE A 327 32.51 -8.81 3.95
CA ILE A 327 33.77 -8.19 4.40
C ILE A 327 34.83 -9.27 4.55
N GLY A 328 35.84 -9.26 3.68
CA GLY A 328 36.91 -10.27 3.68
C GLY A 328 36.50 -11.68 3.25
N THR A 329 35.24 -11.87 2.87
CA THR A 329 34.61 -13.12 2.39
C THR A 329 33.51 -12.81 1.37
N THR A 330 32.95 -13.81 0.71
CA THR A 330 31.71 -13.62 -0.07
C THR A 330 30.50 -13.47 0.86
N LYS A 331 29.55 -12.61 0.48
CA LYS A 331 28.27 -12.44 1.20
C LYS A 331 27.52 -13.78 1.33
N ASP A 332 27.02 -14.11 2.51
CA ASP A 332 26.32 -15.36 2.84
C ASP A 332 25.37 -15.14 4.04
N ASP A 333 24.11 -14.81 3.74
CA ASP A 333 23.12 -14.44 4.75
C ASP A 333 22.75 -15.62 5.67
N GLU A 334 22.77 -16.86 5.18
CA GLU A 334 22.51 -18.05 6.02
C GLU A 334 23.61 -18.28 7.06
N LYS A 335 24.88 -18.10 6.68
CA LYS A 335 25.99 -18.17 7.63
C LYS A 335 25.96 -16.99 8.60
N ALA A 336 25.62 -15.80 8.14
CA ALA A 336 25.44 -14.64 9.01
C ALA A 336 24.39 -14.94 10.09
N PHE A 337 23.20 -15.40 9.70
CA PHE A 337 22.13 -15.80 10.61
C PHE A 337 22.60 -16.83 11.65
N LYS A 338 23.29 -17.90 11.22
CA LYS A 338 23.80 -18.95 12.13
C LYS A 338 24.78 -18.41 13.17
N TRP A 339 25.62 -17.43 12.80
CA TRP A 339 26.58 -16.83 13.72
C TRP A 339 25.97 -15.76 14.62
N TYR A 340 25.02 -14.95 14.12
CA TYR A 340 24.22 -14.05 14.96
C TYR A 340 23.42 -14.84 15.99
N LEU A 341 22.84 -15.99 15.61
CA LEU A 341 22.14 -16.88 16.55
C LEU A 341 23.05 -17.36 17.68
N LYS A 342 24.24 -17.88 17.35
CA LYS A 342 25.22 -18.31 18.35
C LYS A 342 25.65 -17.16 19.27
N SER A 343 25.85 -15.97 18.70
CA SER A 343 26.22 -14.77 19.44
C SER A 343 25.13 -14.34 20.43
N ALA A 344 23.88 -14.31 19.96
CA ALA A 344 22.70 -13.95 20.74
C ALA A 344 22.42 -14.97 21.87
N GLU A 345 22.54 -16.26 21.58
CA GLU A 345 22.46 -17.36 22.58
C GLU A 345 23.62 -17.29 23.58
N GLY A 346 24.79 -16.82 23.14
CA GLY A 346 25.94 -16.48 23.98
C GLY A 346 25.77 -15.21 24.81
N GLY A 347 24.62 -14.53 24.73
CA GLY A 347 24.28 -13.36 25.55
C GLY A 347 24.82 -12.02 25.05
N ASN A 348 25.32 -11.93 23.80
CA ASN A 348 25.73 -10.65 23.24
C ASN A 348 24.49 -9.86 22.76
N ASN A 349 24.28 -8.67 23.32
CA ASN A 349 23.07 -7.87 23.08
C ASN A 349 23.01 -7.27 21.65
N ASP A 350 24.14 -6.96 21.03
CA ASP A 350 24.20 -6.52 19.62
C ASP A 350 23.79 -7.67 18.68
N GLY A 351 24.26 -8.87 18.96
CA GLY A 351 23.90 -10.10 18.26
C GLY A 351 22.43 -10.44 18.44
N GLN A 352 21.83 -10.14 19.59
CA GLN A 352 20.37 -10.24 19.79
C GLN A 352 19.61 -9.23 18.90
N ASN A 353 20.07 -7.98 18.79
CA ASN A 353 19.47 -6.99 17.89
C ASN A 353 19.60 -7.42 16.42
N ASN A 354 20.78 -7.85 16.00
CA ASN A 354 21.03 -8.29 14.62
C ASN A 354 20.25 -9.56 14.27
N LEU A 355 20.14 -10.52 15.19
CA LEU A 355 19.30 -11.69 15.01
C LEU A 355 17.81 -11.33 14.89
N ALA A 356 17.35 -10.36 15.69
CA ALA A 356 15.98 -9.86 15.59
C ALA A 356 15.71 -9.25 14.21
N TYR A 357 16.64 -8.44 13.70
CA TYR A 357 16.60 -7.88 12.36
C TYR A 357 16.54 -8.96 11.26
N CYS A 358 17.32 -10.04 11.41
CA CYS A 358 17.23 -11.18 10.48
C CYS A 358 15.84 -11.83 10.48
N TYR A 359 15.20 -11.99 11.65
CA TYR A 359 13.84 -12.53 11.74
C TYR A 359 12.78 -11.56 11.20
N GLU A 360 12.94 -10.25 11.39
CA GLU A 360 12.01 -9.24 10.89
C GLU A 360 11.98 -9.19 9.35
N ASN A 361 13.16 -9.28 8.73
CA ASN A 361 13.32 -9.13 7.28
C ASN A 361 13.40 -10.46 6.52
N GLY A 362 13.55 -11.59 7.22
CA GLY A 362 13.80 -12.89 6.58
C GLY A 362 15.21 -13.00 5.98
N THR A 363 16.19 -12.32 6.57
CA THR A 363 17.59 -12.38 6.10
C THR A 363 18.25 -13.66 6.59
N GLY A 364 18.59 -14.57 5.67
CA GLY A 364 19.20 -15.86 6.00
C GLY A 364 18.27 -16.84 6.74
N THR A 365 16.98 -16.50 6.89
CA THR A 365 15.95 -17.30 7.58
C THR A 365 14.55 -16.92 7.09
N THR A 366 13.51 -17.61 7.54
CA THR A 366 12.13 -17.20 7.24
C THR A 366 11.69 -16.07 8.15
N LYS A 367 10.99 -15.06 7.59
CA LYS A 367 10.43 -13.95 8.36
C LYS A 367 9.54 -14.45 9.51
N ASP A 368 9.80 -13.97 10.73
CA ASP A 368 9.09 -14.32 11.98
C ASP A 368 9.07 -13.12 12.93
N GLU A 369 8.02 -12.31 12.84
CA GLU A 369 7.91 -11.06 13.60
C GLU A 369 7.83 -11.29 15.11
N LYS A 370 7.28 -12.42 15.57
CA LYS A 370 7.20 -12.73 17.01
C LYS A 370 8.58 -13.01 17.59
N LYS A 371 9.42 -13.75 16.86
CA LYS A 371 10.82 -13.95 17.28
C LYS A 371 11.64 -12.68 17.19
N ALA A 372 11.43 -11.87 16.15
CA ALA A 372 12.06 -10.55 16.04
C ALA A 372 11.76 -9.70 17.29
N PHE A 373 10.47 -9.56 17.65
CA PHE A 373 10.05 -8.83 18.84
C PHE A 373 10.71 -9.37 20.13
N GLN A 374 10.75 -10.69 20.32
CA GLN A 374 11.38 -11.29 21.50
C GLN A 374 12.88 -11.00 21.61
N TRP A 375 13.60 -11.01 20.49
CA TRP A 375 15.04 -10.74 20.47
C TRP A 375 15.36 -9.24 20.57
N TYR A 376 14.59 -8.36 19.93
CA TYR A 376 14.70 -6.92 20.15
C TYR A 376 14.42 -6.57 21.61
N MET A 377 13.43 -7.20 22.24
CA MET A 377 13.14 -7.01 23.67
C MET A 377 14.35 -7.35 24.55
N LYS A 378 14.98 -8.51 24.34
CA LYS A 378 16.19 -8.89 25.10
C LYS A 378 17.34 -7.91 24.88
N SER A 379 17.55 -7.46 23.63
CA SER A 379 18.60 -6.48 23.32
C SER A 379 18.34 -5.11 23.97
N ALA A 380 17.09 -4.65 23.92
CA ALA A 380 16.65 -3.38 24.52
C ALA A 380 16.75 -3.40 26.05
N GLU A 381 16.36 -4.51 26.69
CA GLU A 381 16.54 -4.76 28.13
C GLU A 381 18.03 -4.85 28.50
N GLY A 382 18.87 -5.34 27.57
CA GLY A 382 20.32 -5.31 27.65
C GLY A 382 20.95 -3.92 27.49
N GLY A 383 20.14 -2.88 27.23
CA GLY A 383 20.57 -1.49 27.19
C GLY A 383 21.09 -1.01 25.82
N ILE A 384 20.92 -1.79 24.75
CA ILE A 384 21.37 -1.39 23.41
C ILE A 384 20.38 -0.40 22.81
N SER A 385 20.85 0.82 22.48
CA SER A 385 20.01 1.91 21.96
C SER A 385 19.34 1.57 20.64
N ASP A 386 20.01 0.86 19.73
CA ASP A 386 19.41 0.36 18.48
C ASP A 386 18.28 -0.63 18.76
N GLY A 387 18.49 -1.57 19.70
CA GLY A 387 17.48 -2.51 20.15
C GLY A 387 16.27 -1.82 20.78
N GLN A 388 16.51 -0.76 21.57
CA GLN A 388 15.45 0.09 22.14
C GLN A 388 14.67 0.83 21.05
N ASN A 389 15.35 1.40 20.05
CA ASN A 389 14.70 2.05 18.92
C ASN A 389 13.83 1.05 18.14
N ASN A 390 14.39 -0.11 17.79
CA ASN A 390 13.69 -1.14 17.03
C ASN A 390 12.50 -1.71 17.81
N LEU A 391 12.61 -1.88 19.12
CA LEU A 391 11.48 -2.27 19.96
C LEU A 391 10.39 -1.18 20.04
N GLY A 392 10.79 0.09 20.06
CA GLY A 392 9.87 1.22 19.93
C GLY A 392 9.09 1.15 18.62
N TYR A 393 9.80 0.89 17.52
CA TYR A 393 9.22 0.70 16.18
C TYR A 393 8.25 -0.49 16.14
N CYS A 394 8.60 -1.62 16.74
CA CYS A 394 7.70 -2.77 16.85
C CYS A 394 6.40 -2.41 17.58
N HIS A 395 6.47 -1.62 18.66
CA HIS A 395 5.28 -1.16 19.38
C HIS A 395 4.45 -0.14 18.59
N GLN A 396 5.08 0.77 17.84
CA GLN A 396 4.38 1.77 17.03
C GLN A 396 3.55 1.12 15.91
N TYR A 397 4.07 0.07 15.28
CA TYR A 397 3.45 -0.57 14.12
C TYR A 397 2.79 -1.93 14.42
N GLY A 398 2.95 -2.46 15.63
CA GLY A 398 2.41 -3.79 16.01
C GLY A 398 3.16 -4.96 15.37
N ILE A 399 4.48 -4.84 15.18
CA ILE A 399 5.31 -5.90 14.60
C ILE A 399 5.61 -6.94 15.68
N GLY A 400 5.08 -8.15 15.53
CA GLY A 400 5.25 -9.23 16.51
C GLY A 400 4.54 -9.02 17.86
N THR A 401 3.80 -7.92 18.01
CA THR A 401 3.11 -7.49 19.23
C THR A 401 1.86 -6.68 18.88
N THR A 402 1.05 -6.27 19.86
CA THR A 402 -0.05 -5.33 19.60
C THR A 402 0.46 -3.89 19.55
N LYS A 403 -0.12 -3.07 18.66
CA LYS A 403 0.22 -1.64 18.55
C LYS A 403 0.02 -0.94 19.90
N ASN A 404 1.03 -0.21 20.36
CA ASN A 404 1.03 0.53 21.61
C ASN A 404 1.93 1.78 21.50
N GLU A 405 1.33 2.94 21.29
CA GLU A 405 2.07 4.19 21.06
C GLU A 405 2.77 4.71 22.32
N GLU A 406 2.20 4.52 23.51
CA GLU A 406 2.84 4.93 24.77
C GLU A 406 4.15 4.15 25.03
N LYS A 407 4.14 2.83 24.78
CA LYS A 407 5.36 2.01 24.89
C LYS A 407 6.37 2.37 23.81
N ALA A 408 5.91 2.66 22.59
CA ALA A 408 6.79 3.13 21.53
C ALA A 408 7.53 4.40 21.95
N PHE A 409 6.79 5.41 22.43
CA PHE A 409 7.35 6.65 22.95
C PHE A 409 8.38 6.40 24.07
N GLN A 410 8.07 5.56 25.06
CA GLN A 410 8.99 5.24 26.15
C GLN A 410 10.30 4.60 25.67
N TRP A 411 10.25 3.71 24.67
CA TRP A 411 11.44 3.06 24.14
C TRP A 411 12.26 3.97 23.21
N PHE A 412 11.61 4.77 22.37
CA PHE A 412 12.29 5.82 21.60
C PHE A 412 12.97 6.84 22.51
N MET A 413 12.34 7.21 23.63
CA MET A 413 12.93 8.10 24.63
C MET A 413 14.21 7.51 25.22
N LYS A 414 14.19 6.25 25.67
CA LYS A 414 15.39 5.56 26.18
C LYS A 414 16.50 5.47 25.14
N SER A 415 16.14 5.15 23.90
CA SER A 415 17.08 5.06 22.78
C SER A 415 17.73 6.43 22.49
N ALA A 416 16.92 7.49 22.43
CA ALA A 416 17.38 8.86 22.20
C ALA A 416 18.28 9.38 23.32
N GLU A 417 17.95 9.08 24.59
CA GLU A 417 18.77 9.38 25.76
C GLU A 417 20.10 8.60 25.74
N GLY A 418 20.10 7.39 25.17
CA GLY A 418 21.30 6.60 24.88
C GLY A 418 22.16 7.15 23.74
N GLY A 419 21.70 8.19 23.03
CA GLY A 419 22.43 8.84 21.95
C GLY A 419 22.22 8.26 20.56
N ASP A 420 21.28 7.32 20.38
CA ASP A 420 20.97 6.79 19.05
C ASP A 420 20.29 7.86 18.18
N SER A 421 20.86 8.09 17.00
CA SER A 421 20.41 9.11 16.06
C SER A 421 19.01 8.80 15.49
N ASN A 422 18.66 7.51 15.32
CA ASN A 422 17.33 7.08 14.87
C ASN A 422 16.29 7.22 15.98
N GLY A 423 16.63 6.83 17.22
CA GLY A 423 15.81 7.05 18.40
C GLY A 423 15.51 8.54 18.63
N GLN A 424 16.51 9.41 18.46
CA GLN A 424 16.32 10.86 18.52
C GLN A 424 15.35 11.37 17.43
N TYR A 425 15.48 10.87 16.19
CA TYR A 425 14.57 11.21 15.10
C TYR A 425 13.13 10.75 15.40
N ASN A 426 12.96 9.49 15.77
CA ASN A 426 11.65 8.89 16.06
C ASN A 426 10.98 9.56 17.27
N LEU A 427 11.75 9.97 18.27
CA LEU A 427 11.22 10.76 19.38
C LEU A 427 10.78 12.16 18.94
N GLY A 428 11.50 12.79 18.01
CA GLY A 428 11.09 14.03 17.35
C GLY A 428 9.74 13.88 16.65
N ASP A 429 9.58 12.81 15.87
CA ASP A 429 8.32 12.51 15.17
C ASP A 429 7.18 12.22 16.14
N CYS A 430 7.44 11.53 17.26
CA CYS A 430 6.45 11.31 18.30
C CYS A 430 5.91 12.64 18.86
N TYR A 431 6.79 13.62 19.11
CA TYR A 431 6.36 14.95 19.57
C TYR A 431 5.67 15.76 18.47
N GLN A 432 6.07 15.64 17.21
CA GLN A 432 5.41 16.35 16.10
C GLN A 432 3.99 15.83 15.86
N GLN A 433 3.83 14.51 15.81
CA GLN A 433 2.58 13.85 15.45
C GLN A 433 1.68 13.56 16.65
N GLY A 434 2.23 13.58 17.87
CA GLY A 434 1.51 13.26 19.09
C GLY A 434 1.36 11.76 19.32
N ILE A 435 2.37 10.96 18.95
CA ILE A 435 2.36 9.50 19.07
C ILE A 435 2.80 9.14 20.49
N GLY A 436 1.87 8.62 21.30
CA GLY A 436 2.14 8.25 22.70
C GLY A 436 2.44 9.42 23.65
N THR A 437 2.36 10.67 23.17
CA THR A 437 2.57 11.92 23.91
C THR A 437 1.73 13.04 23.29
N PRO A 438 1.35 14.11 24.02
CA PRO A 438 0.80 15.31 23.41
C PRO A 438 1.77 15.93 22.37
N LYS A 439 1.20 16.56 21.33
CA LYS A 439 1.99 17.29 20.33
C LYS A 439 2.78 18.43 20.96
N ASP A 440 4.07 18.51 20.64
CA ASP A 440 5.00 19.52 21.15
C ASP A 440 6.06 19.82 20.07
N GLU A 441 5.76 20.78 19.20
CA GLU A 441 6.64 21.15 18.08
C GLU A 441 8.00 21.69 18.55
N GLU A 442 8.08 22.28 19.74
CA GLU A 442 9.35 22.82 20.26
C GLU A 442 10.29 21.68 20.67
N LYS A 443 9.78 20.66 21.35
CA LYS A 443 10.56 19.45 21.64
C LYS A 443 10.90 18.67 20.38
N ALA A 444 9.97 18.57 19.42
CA ALA A 444 10.23 17.94 18.14
C ALA A 444 11.44 18.59 17.44
N PHE A 445 11.46 19.92 17.34
CA PHE A 445 12.59 20.67 16.79
C PHE A 445 13.91 20.35 17.50
N GLN A 446 13.92 20.38 18.84
CA GLN A 446 15.13 20.10 19.63
C GLN A 446 15.69 18.70 19.37
N TRP A 447 14.81 17.70 19.23
CA TRP A 447 15.22 16.32 18.94
C TRP A 447 15.66 16.12 17.49
N TYR A 448 15.01 16.79 16.52
CA TYR A 448 15.50 16.80 15.14
C TYR A 448 16.87 17.45 15.01
N VAL A 449 17.16 18.53 15.75
CA VAL A 449 18.50 19.12 15.81
C VAL A 449 19.53 18.11 16.31
N LYS A 450 19.28 17.46 17.46
CA LYS A 450 20.19 16.44 18.00
C LYS A 450 20.41 15.27 17.02
N SER A 451 19.34 14.79 16.41
CA SER A 451 19.39 13.71 15.42
C SER A 451 20.21 14.10 14.19
N ALA A 452 19.96 15.30 13.64
CA ALA A 452 20.68 15.82 12.48
C ALA A 452 22.18 16.05 12.75
N GLU A 453 22.51 16.59 13.93
CA GLU A 453 23.88 16.78 14.40
C GLU A 453 24.60 15.46 14.65
N SER A 454 23.87 14.42 15.06
CA SER A 454 24.36 13.04 15.22
C SER A 454 24.50 12.30 13.88
N GLY A 455 24.20 12.96 12.75
CA GLY A 455 24.40 12.40 11.40
C GLY A 455 23.18 11.68 10.82
N ASN A 456 22.01 11.73 11.46
CA ASN A 456 20.81 11.09 10.93
C ASN A 456 20.31 11.83 9.69
N HIS A 457 20.27 11.14 8.55
CA HIS A 457 19.92 11.76 7.27
C HIS A 457 18.42 12.07 7.14
N PHE A 458 17.52 11.40 7.89
CA PHE A 458 16.10 11.79 7.97
C PHE A 458 15.94 13.07 8.80
N GLY A 459 16.53 13.11 9.99
CA GLY A 459 16.57 14.32 10.83
C GLY A 459 17.18 15.52 10.12
N GLN A 460 18.21 15.32 9.29
CA GLN A 460 18.79 16.39 8.47
C GLN A 460 17.81 16.92 7.40
N ASN A 461 17.04 16.05 6.72
CA ASN A 461 16.04 16.50 5.76
C ASN A 461 14.94 17.32 6.45
N ASP A 462 14.42 16.80 7.55
CA ASP A 462 13.32 17.45 8.27
C ASP A 462 13.78 18.76 8.89
N LEU A 463 14.98 18.82 9.47
CA LEU A 463 15.53 20.08 9.95
C LEU A 463 15.70 21.09 8.81
N GLY A 464 16.07 20.64 7.60
CA GLY A 464 16.09 21.47 6.39
C GLY A 464 14.71 22.07 6.09
N TYR A 465 13.65 21.27 6.18
CA TYR A 465 12.26 21.71 5.99
C TYR A 465 11.84 22.77 7.01
N TRP A 466 12.17 22.58 8.28
CA TRP A 466 11.82 23.53 9.33
C TRP A 466 12.50 24.89 9.13
N TYR A 467 13.77 24.91 8.68
CA TYR A 467 14.45 26.15 8.31
C TYR A 467 13.89 26.80 7.03
N GLN A 468 13.50 26.01 6.03
CA GLN A 468 12.95 26.55 4.77
C GLN A 468 11.63 27.31 5.02
N TYR A 469 10.78 26.82 5.91
CA TYR A 469 9.47 27.40 6.19
C TYR A 469 9.40 28.24 7.47
N GLY A 470 10.47 28.28 8.28
CA GLY A 470 10.49 29.04 9.53
C GLY A 470 9.57 28.44 10.60
N ILE A 471 9.47 27.11 10.67
CA ILE A 471 8.63 26.41 11.67
C ILE A 471 9.41 26.40 12.98
N ARG A 472 8.90 27.10 14.02
CA ARG A 472 9.56 27.25 15.34
C ARG A 472 10.98 27.81 15.30
N THR A 473 11.41 28.32 14.15
CA THR A 473 12.71 28.97 13.91
C THR A 473 12.51 30.12 12.92
N ILE A 474 13.53 30.97 12.76
CA ILE A 474 13.50 31.99 11.71
C ILE A 474 13.75 31.30 10.36
N LYS A 475 12.94 31.64 9.35
CA LYS A 475 13.15 31.17 7.98
C LYS A 475 14.59 31.47 7.53
N ASP A 476 15.34 30.43 7.18
CA ASP A 476 16.75 30.50 6.77
C ASP A 476 17.01 29.50 5.64
N GLU A 477 16.85 29.97 4.40
CA GLU A 477 16.99 29.13 3.21
C GLU A 477 18.43 28.61 3.02
N LYS A 478 19.45 29.35 3.50
CA LYS A 478 20.85 28.91 3.40
C LYS A 478 21.12 27.73 4.33
N LYS A 479 20.62 27.79 5.57
CA LYS A 479 20.69 26.63 6.49
C LYS A 479 19.86 25.46 5.97
N ALA A 480 18.68 25.72 5.41
CA ALA A 480 17.87 24.67 4.80
C ALA A 480 18.66 23.92 3.71
N PHE A 481 19.26 24.67 2.78
CA PHE A 481 20.11 24.10 1.73
C PHE A 481 21.27 23.27 2.29
N GLN A 482 21.97 23.75 3.32
CA GLN A 482 23.09 23.00 3.93
C GLN A 482 22.64 21.68 4.55
N TRP A 483 21.48 21.63 5.20
CA TRP A 483 20.96 20.41 5.79
C TRP A 483 20.42 19.43 4.76
N TYR A 484 19.72 19.92 3.72
CA TYR A 484 19.34 19.10 2.58
C TYR A 484 20.54 18.52 1.85
N LEU A 485 21.62 19.29 1.71
CA LEU A 485 22.87 18.80 1.12
C LEU A 485 23.46 17.63 1.92
N LYS A 486 23.61 17.78 3.24
CA LYS A 486 24.10 16.70 4.11
C LYS A 486 23.21 15.47 4.04
N SER A 487 21.89 15.66 4.08
CA SER A 487 20.91 14.57 3.97
C SER A 487 21.05 13.83 2.64
N ALA A 488 21.15 14.56 1.53
CA ALA A 488 21.27 14.02 0.19
C ALA A 488 22.59 13.27 -0.04
N GLU A 489 23.70 13.81 0.47
CA GLU A 489 25.02 13.17 0.46
C GLU A 489 25.07 11.92 1.36
N GLY A 490 24.30 11.93 2.45
CA GLY A 490 24.05 10.77 3.31
C GLY A 490 23.17 9.68 2.68
N GLY A 491 22.68 9.89 1.45
CA GLY A 491 21.91 8.91 0.69
C GLY A 491 20.39 9.01 0.84
N ASN A 492 19.86 9.99 1.60
CA ASN A 492 18.42 10.17 1.76
C ASN A 492 17.77 10.60 0.44
N HIS A 493 16.81 9.82 -0.06
CA HIS A 493 16.14 10.13 -1.32
C HIS A 493 15.15 11.31 -1.23
N ASP A 494 14.54 11.55 -0.07
CA ASP A 494 13.75 12.77 0.20
C ASP A 494 14.68 13.99 0.25
N GLY A 495 15.83 13.87 0.93
CA GLY A 495 16.88 14.90 0.95
C GLY A 495 17.39 15.23 -0.46
N GLN A 496 17.60 14.22 -1.31
CA GLN A 496 17.98 14.38 -2.72
C GLN A 496 16.89 15.12 -3.51
N ASN A 497 15.61 14.80 -3.29
CA ASN A 497 14.49 15.51 -3.94
C ASN A 497 14.40 16.97 -3.46
N SER A 498 14.50 17.22 -2.15
CA SER A 498 14.50 18.56 -1.56
C SER A 498 15.67 19.41 -2.07
N LEU A 499 16.85 18.81 -2.21
CA LEU A 499 18.03 19.49 -2.78
C LEU A 499 17.84 19.80 -4.26
N GLY A 500 17.26 18.88 -5.04
CA GLY A 500 16.86 19.13 -6.43
C GLY A 500 15.91 20.32 -6.55
N TYR A 501 14.92 20.41 -5.65
CA TYR A 501 13.99 21.53 -5.56
C TYR A 501 14.70 22.85 -5.22
N CYS A 502 15.67 22.84 -4.31
CA CYS A 502 16.46 24.02 -4.00
C CYS A 502 17.23 24.54 -5.23
N TYR A 503 17.84 23.65 -6.02
CA TYR A 503 18.53 24.03 -7.24
C TYR A 503 17.57 24.52 -8.34
N GLN A 504 16.39 23.91 -8.49
CA GLN A 504 15.42 24.33 -9.51
C GLN A 504 14.90 25.76 -9.27
N TYR A 505 14.69 26.15 -8.01
CA TYR A 505 14.09 27.43 -7.65
C TYR A 505 15.06 28.45 -7.04
N GLY A 506 16.33 28.07 -6.82
CA GLY A 506 17.34 28.95 -6.20
C GLY A 506 17.10 29.20 -4.71
N ILE A 507 16.60 28.20 -3.97
CA ILE A 507 16.33 28.32 -2.53
C ILE A 507 17.63 28.09 -1.76
N GLY A 508 18.15 29.13 -1.11
CA GLY A 508 19.42 29.06 -0.38
C GLY A 508 20.68 28.89 -1.24
N THR A 509 20.53 28.83 -2.56
CA THR A 509 21.59 28.63 -3.56
C THR A 509 21.25 29.36 -4.86
N ILE A 510 22.14 29.35 -5.85
CA ILE A 510 21.86 29.87 -7.19
C ILE A 510 21.05 28.83 -7.98
N LYS A 511 20.05 29.29 -8.74
CA LYS A 511 19.25 28.46 -9.64
C LYS A 511 20.15 27.71 -10.63
N ASP A 512 20.01 26.39 -10.70
CA ASP A 512 20.84 25.48 -11.50
C ASP A 512 20.02 24.25 -11.92
N GLU A 513 19.41 24.30 -13.11
CA GLU A 513 18.47 23.27 -13.55
C GLU A 513 19.16 21.93 -13.89
N GLU A 514 20.42 21.96 -14.34
CA GLU A 514 21.19 20.74 -14.60
C GLU A 514 21.46 19.98 -13.28
N LYS A 515 21.86 20.67 -12.22
CA LYS A 515 21.98 20.05 -10.90
C LYS A 515 20.65 19.59 -10.34
N ALA A 516 19.58 20.35 -10.55
CA ALA A 516 18.23 19.93 -10.16
C ALA A 516 17.88 18.58 -10.79
N PHE A 517 18.08 18.44 -12.12
CA PHE A 517 17.89 17.19 -12.84
C PHE A 517 18.72 16.03 -12.25
N LEU A 518 20.02 16.25 -12.00
CA LEU A 518 20.90 15.20 -11.46
C LEU A 518 20.46 14.70 -10.08
N TRP A 519 20.00 15.60 -9.20
CA TRP A 519 19.53 15.23 -7.87
C TRP A 519 18.14 14.57 -7.90
N TYR A 520 17.23 15.04 -8.75
CA TYR A 520 15.97 14.35 -9.00
C TYR A 520 16.17 12.96 -9.59
N LEU A 521 17.16 12.78 -10.46
CA LEU A 521 17.52 11.46 -11.00
C LEU A 521 17.95 10.50 -9.88
N LYS A 522 18.89 10.91 -9.03
CA LYS A 522 19.34 10.10 -7.88
C LYS A 522 18.19 9.73 -6.95
N SER A 523 17.33 10.70 -6.62
CA SER A 523 16.15 10.49 -5.79
C SER A 523 15.17 9.49 -6.42
N ALA A 524 14.90 9.63 -7.73
CA ALA A 524 13.99 8.78 -8.48
C ALA A 524 14.49 7.33 -8.63
N GLU A 525 15.80 7.16 -8.88
CA GLU A 525 16.46 5.85 -8.94
C GLU A 525 16.49 5.16 -7.58
N GLY A 526 16.59 5.94 -6.49
CA GLY A 526 16.40 5.49 -5.11
C GLY A 526 14.96 5.10 -4.75
N GLY A 527 14.00 5.25 -5.68
CA GLY A 527 12.62 4.83 -5.48
C GLY A 527 11.69 5.92 -4.92
N ASN A 528 12.17 7.14 -4.67
CA ASN A 528 11.34 8.22 -4.15
C ASN A 528 10.28 8.67 -5.18
N HIS A 529 9.01 8.59 -4.80
CA HIS A 529 7.92 8.89 -5.74
C HIS A 529 7.83 10.38 -6.09
N MET A 530 8.16 11.30 -5.18
CA MET A 530 8.23 12.73 -5.50
C MET A 530 9.37 13.03 -6.47
N GLY A 531 10.54 12.42 -6.25
CA GLY A 531 11.69 12.47 -7.16
C GLY A 531 11.34 11.93 -8.54
N GLN A 532 10.63 10.79 -8.62
CA GLN A 532 10.13 10.22 -9.88
C GLN A 532 9.20 11.18 -10.62
N ARG A 533 8.25 11.81 -9.91
CA ARG A 533 7.37 12.84 -10.48
C ARG A 533 8.16 14.05 -10.99
N ASN A 534 9.09 14.57 -10.19
CA ASN A 534 9.89 15.73 -10.56
C ASN A 534 10.83 15.45 -11.74
N LEU A 535 11.40 14.24 -11.80
CA LEU A 535 12.17 13.80 -12.97
C LEU A 535 11.29 13.69 -14.22
N GLY A 536 10.06 13.19 -14.08
CA GLY A 536 9.06 13.22 -15.16
C GLY A 536 8.78 14.63 -15.65
N LYS A 537 8.66 15.61 -14.74
CA LYS A 537 8.51 17.03 -15.09
C LYS A 537 9.73 17.60 -15.82
N CYS A 538 10.94 17.20 -15.44
CA CYS A 538 12.16 17.62 -16.11
C CYS A 538 12.16 17.21 -17.59
N TYR A 539 11.83 15.94 -17.86
CA TYR A 539 11.70 15.45 -19.24
C TYR A 539 10.52 16.05 -20.00
N HIS A 540 9.44 16.48 -19.34
CA HIS A 540 8.28 17.05 -20.01
C HIS A 540 8.47 18.52 -20.39
N HIS A 541 9.13 19.32 -19.54
CA HIS A 541 9.24 20.79 -19.66
C HIS A 541 10.65 21.32 -19.91
N GLU A 542 11.60 20.46 -20.30
CA GLU A 542 12.98 20.84 -20.60
C GLU A 542 13.78 21.43 -19.43
N ILE A 543 13.52 20.97 -18.19
CA ILE A 543 14.23 21.47 -17.00
C ILE A 543 15.55 20.71 -16.87
N GLY A 544 16.66 21.36 -17.22
CA GLY A 544 18.01 20.81 -17.10
C GLY A 544 18.34 19.65 -18.06
N ILE A 545 17.40 19.24 -18.92
CA ILE A 545 17.58 18.21 -19.93
C ILE A 545 16.61 18.42 -21.10
N THR A 546 16.95 17.92 -22.29
CA THR A 546 16.07 17.98 -23.48
C THR A 546 14.77 17.21 -23.28
N LYS A 547 13.67 17.71 -23.87
CA LYS A 547 12.34 17.09 -23.78
C LYS A 547 12.34 15.64 -24.27
N ASP A 548 11.73 14.75 -23.50
CA ASP A 548 11.50 13.35 -23.87
C ASP A 548 10.18 12.87 -23.25
N GLU A 549 9.11 12.92 -24.04
CA GLU A 549 7.76 12.60 -23.57
C GLU A 549 7.61 11.13 -23.18
N LYS A 550 8.34 10.21 -23.82
CA LYS A 550 8.30 8.78 -23.48
C LYS A 550 8.92 8.54 -22.11
N LYS A 551 10.07 9.16 -21.83
CA LYS A 551 10.68 9.09 -20.50
C LYS A 551 9.83 9.79 -19.45
N ALA A 552 9.24 10.94 -19.76
CA ALA A 552 8.32 11.63 -18.86
C ALA A 552 7.16 10.70 -18.45
N PHE A 553 6.50 10.08 -19.43
CA PHE A 553 5.44 9.10 -19.19
C PHE A 553 5.90 7.93 -18.31
N GLN A 554 7.07 7.35 -18.59
CA GLN A 554 7.60 6.22 -17.81
C GLN A 554 7.85 6.60 -16.34
N TRP A 555 8.38 7.79 -16.07
CA TRP A 555 8.64 8.26 -14.71
C TRP A 555 7.37 8.65 -13.97
N TYR A 556 6.41 9.31 -14.63
CA TYR A 556 5.07 9.53 -14.05
C TYR A 556 4.37 8.20 -13.74
N LEU A 557 4.49 7.19 -14.60
CA LEU A 557 3.94 5.86 -14.34
C LEU A 557 4.54 5.19 -13.11
N LYS A 558 5.87 5.28 -12.92
CA LYS A 558 6.53 4.77 -11.70
C LYS A 558 6.04 5.50 -10.45
N SER A 559 5.99 6.84 -10.50
CA SER A 559 5.47 7.67 -9.40
C SER A 559 4.02 7.34 -9.04
N ALA A 560 3.16 7.22 -10.05
CA ALA A 560 1.74 6.94 -9.88
C ALA A 560 1.49 5.54 -9.28
N LYS A 561 2.25 4.53 -9.72
CA LYS A 561 2.22 3.17 -9.15
C LYS A 561 2.73 3.14 -7.71
N GLY A 562 3.63 4.04 -7.34
CA GLY A 562 4.06 4.28 -5.96
C GLY A 562 3.03 5.00 -5.08
N GLY A 563 1.86 5.34 -5.60
CA GLY A 563 0.78 5.98 -4.84
C GLY A 563 0.87 7.50 -4.72
N ASN A 564 1.82 8.16 -5.39
CA ASN A 564 1.94 9.61 -5.37
C ASN A 564 0.82 10.26 -6.22
N SER A 565 -0.09 10.98 -5.57
CA SER A 565 -1.30 11.55 -6.20
C SER A 565 -0.98 12.59 -7.28
N ASP A 566 0.03 13.43 -7.05
CA ASP A 566 0.57 14.32 -8.09
C ASP A 566 1.06 13.59 -9.35
N GLY A 567 1.74 12.45 -9.17
CA GLY A 567 2.20 11.59 -10.25
C GLY A 567 1.04 10.91 -10.96
N GLN A 568 -0.03 10.55 -10.23
CA GLN A 568 -1.27 10.03 -10.80
C GLN A 568 -1.97 11.08 -11.67
N ASN A 569 -2.04 12.34 -11.21
CA ASN A 569 -2.57 13.47 -11.99
C ASN A 569 -1.78 13.68 -13.30
N ASN A 570 -0.44 13.72 -13.20
CA ASN A 570 0.41 13.90 -14.37
C ASN A 570 0.32 12.74 -15.36
N LEU A 571 0.18 11.50 -14.86
CA LEU A 571 -0.01 10.33 -15.71
C LEU A 571 -1.39 10.36 -16.40
N ALA A 572 -2.44 10.76 -15.69
CA ALA A 572 -3.76 10.95 -16.25
C ALA A 572 -3.75 11.97 -17.39
N TYR A 573 -3.09 13.12 -17.17
CA TYR A 573 -2.87 14.14 -18.20
C TYR A 573 -2.14 13.60 -19.44
N CYS A 574 -1.15 12.72 -19.25
CA CYS A 574 -0.48 12.07 -20.37
C CYS A 574 -1.42 11.16 -21.17
N TYR A 575 -2.30 10.41 -20.52
CA TYR A 575 -3.30 9.58 -21.20
C TYR A 575 -4.37 10.41 -21.90
N GLU A 576 -4.81 11.51 -21.30
CA GLU A 576 -5.81 12.41 -21.89
C GLU A 576 -5.32 13.05 -23.19
N ASN A 577 -4.03 13.44 -23.21
CA ASN A 577 -3.44 14.19 -24.33
C ASN A 577 -2.56 13.33 -25.25
N GLY A 578 -2.31 12.06 -24.93
CA GLY A 578 -1.42 11.19 -25.71
C GLY A 578 0.06 11.58 -25.62
N ILE A 579 0.52 12.08 -24.46
CA ILE A 579 1.91 12.51 -24.24
C ILE A 579 2.75 11.27 -23.89
N GLY A 580 3.68 10.89 -24.77
CA GLY A 580 4.53 9.70 -24.57
C GLY A 580 3.79 8.35 -24.63
N THR A 581 2.49 8.36 -24.88
CA THR A 581 1.59 7.19 -24.98
C THR A 581 0.47 7.49 -25.99
N THR A 582 -0.34 6.50 -26.36
CA THR A 582 -1.59 6.76 -27.10
C THR A 582 -2.65 7.39 -26.19
N LYS A 583 -3.44 8.31 -26.73
CA LYS A 583 -4.59 8.92 -26.04
C LYS A 583 -5.58 7.84 -25.57
N ASP A 584 -6.01 7.90 -24.31
CA ASP A 584 -6.89 6.93 -23.65
C ASP A 584 -7.67 7.62 -22.53
N GLU A 585 -8.88 8.09 -22.84
CA GLU A 585 -9.69 8.90 -21.93
C GLU A 585 -10.20 8.09 -20.71
N GLU A 586 -10.47 6.80 -20.89
CA GLU A 586 -10.90 5.93 -19.78
C GLU A 586 -9.76 5.76 -18.76
N LYS A 587 -8.52 5.51 -19.22
CA LYS A 587 -7.36 5.47 -18.31
C LYS A 587 -7.08 6.83 -17.68
N ALA A 588 -7.25 7.93 -18.42
CA ALA A 588 -7.10 9.26 -17.87
C ALA A 588 -8.07 9.47 -16.70
N PHE A 589 -9.36 9.18 -16.91
CA PHE A 589 -10.38 9.26 -15.86
C PHE A 589 -10.02 8.42 -14.62
N GLN A 590 -9.61 7.16 -14.82
CA GLN A 590 -9.24 6.28 -13.71
C GLN A 590 -8.06 6.81 -12.88
N TRP A 591 -7.07 7.43 -13.52
CA TRP A 591 -5.93 8.02 -12.81
C TRP A 591 -6.25 9.37 -12.18
N TYR A 592 -7.08 10.22 -12.82
CA TYR A 592 -7.59 11.44 -12.19
C TYR A 592 -8.43 11.11 -10.95
N LEU A 593 -9.25 10.06 -11.00
CA LEU A 593 -10.03 9.58 -9.85
C LEU A 593 -9.12 9.21 -8.68
N LYS A 594 -8.10 8.37 -8.91
CA LYS A 594 -7.13 8.00 -7.86
C LYS A 594 -6.40 9.21 -7.30
N SER A 595 -6.00 10.14 -8.17
CA SER A 595 -5.36 11.39 -7.77
C SER A 595 -6.26 12.24 -6.86
N ALA A 596 -7.52 12.41 -7.25
CA ALA A 596 -8.51 13.20 -6.53
C ALA A 596 -8.88 12.57 -5.18
N GLU A 597 -9.06 11.24 -5.12
CA GLU A 597 -9.26 10.47 -3.89
C GLU A 597 -8.05 10.52 -2.96
N GLY A 598 -6.84 10.59 -3.55
CA GLY A 598 -5.59 10.85 -2.85
C GLY A 598 -5.41 12.31 -2.38
N GLY A 599 -6.43 13.16 -2.53
CA GLY A 599 -6.46 14.54 -2.04
C GLY A 599 -5.76 15.56 -2.93
N ASN A 600 -5.38 15.21 -4.16
CA ASN A 600 -4.74 16.15 -5.07
C ASN A 600 -5.75 17.17 -5.62
N ILE A 601 -5.53 18.46 -5.36
CA ILE A 601 -6.47 19.53 -5.73
C ILE A 601 -6.60 19.71 -7.26
N ASP A 602 -5.52 19.55 -8.01
CA ASP A 602 -5.54 19.60 -9.48
C ASP A 602 -6.30 18.39 -10.04
N GLY A 603 -6.06 17.20 -9.47
CA GLY A 603 -6.78 15.98 -9.80
C GLY A 603 -8.27 16.08 -9.52
N GLN A 604 -8.68 16.75 -8.43
CA GLN A 604 -10.09 17.03 -8.14
C GLN A 604 -10.71 17.96 -9.19
N ASN A 605 -10.00 19.03 -9.60
CA ASN A 605 -10.48 19.90 -10.67
C ASN A 605 -10.62 19.15 -12.01
N ASN A 606 -9.59 18.39 -12.39
CA ASN A 606 -9.57 17.64 -13.64
C ASN A 606 -10.65 16.54 -13.66
N LEU A 607 -10.91 15.89 -12.52
CA LEU A 607 -12.00 14.93 -12.40
C LEU A 607 -13.38 15.60 -12.54
N GLY A 608 -13.55 16.80 -11.96
CA GLY A 608 -14.74 17.62 -12.17
C GLY A 608 -14.95 17.94 -13.65
N TYR A 609 -13.87 18.31 -14.36
CA TYR A 609 -13.89 18.56 -15.79
C TYR A 609 -14.26 17.30 -16.59
N CYS A 610 -13.70 16.14 -16.24
CA CYS A 610 -14.09 14.86 -16.86
C CYS A 610 -15.59 14.58 -16.72
N HIS A 611 -16.17 14.84 -15.54
CA HIS A 611 -17.61 14.67 -15.33
C HIS A 611 -18.46 15.71 -16.07
N GLN A 612 -18.01 16.96 -16.17
CA GLN A 612 -18.75 18.01 -16.89
C GLN A 612 -18.86 17.72 -18.39
N TYR A 613 -17.81 17.16 -18.99
CA TYR A 613 -17.74 16.94 -20.43
C TYR A 613 -17.87 15.47 -20.86
N GLY A 614 -17.91 14.53 -19.90
CA GLY A 614 -17.97 13.09 -20.20
C GLY A 614 -16.66 12.51 -20.76
N ILE A 615 -15.50 13.00 -20.29
CA ILE A 615 -14.18 12.51 -20.72
C ILE A 615 -13.87 11.22 -19.96
N GLY A 616 -13.85 10.09 -20.67
CA GLY A 616 -13.60 8.76 -20.06
C GLY A 616 -14.70 8.27 -19.12
N THR A 617 -15.82 8.99 -19.05
CA THR A 617 -16.99 8.71 -18.18
C THR A 617 -18.25 9.28 -18.81
N THR A 618 -19.43 9.03 -18.23
CA THR A 618 -20.66 9.70 -18.66
C THR A 618 -20.74 11.12 -18.07
N LYS A 619 -21.27 12.07 -18.86
CA LYS A 619 -21.49 13.44 -18.40
C LYS A 619 -22.39 13.43 -17.15
N ASN A 620 -21.93 14.08 -16.08
CA ASN A 620 -22.64 14.24 -14.82
C ASN A 620 -22.30 15.60 -14.19
N GLU A 621 -23.25 16.53 -14.25
CA GLU A 621 -23.04 17.90 -13.79
C GLU A 621 -23.03 18.01 -12.25
N GLU A 622 -23.77 17.17 -11.53
CA GLU A 622 -23.78 17.16 -10.06
C GLU A 622 -22.44 16.69 -9.49
N GLU A 623 -21.87 15.62 -10.04
CA GLU A 623 -20.52 15.15 -9.66
C GLU A 623 -19.45 16.18 -10.03
N ALA A 624 -19.57 16.81 -11.21
CA ALA A 624 -18.66 17.89 -11.60
C ALA A 624 -18.67 19.02 -10.56
N PHE A 625 -19.86 19.48 -10.15
CA PHE A 625 -20.03 20.49 -9.11
C PHE A 625 -19.37 20.08 -7.78
N GLN A 626 -19.57 18.84 -7.32
CA GLN A 626 -18.96 18.36 -6.06
C GLN A 626 -17.44 18.35 -6.10
N TRP A 627 -16.84 17.93 -7.23
CA TRP A 627 -15.38 17.88 -7.38
C TRP A 627 -14.77 19.27 -7.56
N PHE A 628 -15.39 20.15 -8.34
CA PHE A 628 -14.99 21.56 -8.41
C PHE A 628 -15.08 22.24 -7.04
N MET A 629 -16.11 21.93 -6.25
CA MET A 629 -16.25 22.46 -4.88
C MET A 629 -15.08 22.05 -3.99
N LYS A 630 -14.73 20.76 -3.95
CA LYS A 630 -13.58 20.27 -3.17
C LYS A 630 -12.26 20.91 -3.61
N SER A 631 -12.04 21.01 -4.91
CA SER A 631 -10.84 21.63 -5.48
C SER A 631 -10.75 23.12 -5.13
N ALA A 632 -11.86 23.85 -5.27
CA ALA A 632 -11.94 25.27 -4.94
C ALA A 632 -11.73 25.57 -3.45
N GLU A 633 -12.29 24.73 -2.57
CA GLU A 633 -12.08 24.78 -1.12
C GLU A 633 -10.63 24.45 -0.75
N GLY A 634 -9.98 23.56 -1.51
CA GLY A 634 -8.56 23.27 -1.44
C GLY A 634 -7.65 24.40 -1.95
N GLY A 635 -8.22 25.46 -2.52
CA GLY A 635 -7.48 26.65 -2.98
C GLY A 635 -7.06 26.62 -4.45
N ASP A 636 -7.48 25.64 -5.25
CA ASP A 636 -7.14 25.61 -6.68
C ASP A 636 -7.84 26.74 -7.44
N SER A 637 -7.06 27.51 -8.20
CA SER A 637 -7.56 28.68 -8.92
C SER A 637 -8.49 28.30 -10.08
N ASN A 638 -8.26 27.14 -10.74
CA ASN A 638 -9.12 26.63 -11.79
C ASN A 638 -10.42 26.06 -11.22
N GLY A 639 -10.34 25.31 -10.13
CA GLY A 639 -11.49 24.82 -9.37
C GLY A 639 -12.38 25.96 -8.89
N GLN A 640 -11.79 27.04 -8.37
CA GLN A 640 -12.52 28.26 -7.98
C GLN A 640 -13.25 28.91 -9.16
N TYR A 641 -12.60 28.98 -10.33
CA TYR A 641 -13.22 29.47 -11.56
C TYR A 641 -14.39 28.57 -12.00
N ASN A 642 -14.16 27.26 -12.10
CA ASN A 642 -15.15 26.27 -12.53
C ASN A 642 -16.36 26.23 -11.59
N LEU A 643 -16.15 26.35 -10.27
CA LEU A 643 -17.23 26.46 -9.30
C LEU A 643 -18.02 27.78 -9.46
N GLY A 644 -17.34 28.87 -9.79
CA GLY A 644 -17.97 30.13 -10.18
C GLY A 644 -18.90 29.94 -11.40
N ASP A 645 -18.42 29.24 -12.42
CA ASP A 645 -19.18 28.89 -13.63
C ASP A 645 -20.39 27.99 -13.32
N CYS A 646 -20.23 27.02 -12.43
CA CYS A 646 -21.35 26.20 -11.97
C CYS A 646 -22.47 27.04 -11.35
N TYR A 647 -22.14 28.00 -10.48
CA TYR A 647 -23.13 28.89 -9.89
C TYR A 647 -23.69 29.90 -10.90
N HIS A 648 -22.90 30.36 -11.86
CA HIS A 648 -23.36 31.32 -12.87
C HIS A 648 -24.39 30.71 -13.82
N HIS A 649 -24.16 29.47 -14.25
CA HIS A 649 -24.98 28.78 -15.24
C HIS A 649 -25.97 27.76 -14.64
N GLY A 650 -25.83 27.41 -13.36
CA GLY A 650 -26.63 26.37 -12.72
C GLY A 650 -26.21 24.94 -13.12
N ILE A 651 -24.90 24.71 -13.35
CA ILE A 651 -24.37 23.39 -13.71
C ILE A 651 -24.23 22.57 -12.43
N GLY A 652 -25.03 21.50 -12.29
CA GLY A 652 -25.03 20.62 -11.12
C GLY A 652 -25.52 21.27 -9.82
N THR A 653 -26.02 22.51 -9.89
CA THR A 653 -26.51 23.28 -8.75
C THR A 653 -27.52 24.32 -9.20
N THR A 654 -28.18 25.02 -8.28
CA THR A 654 -29.07 26.13 -8.64
C THR A 654 -28.25 27.37 -8.98
N LYS A 655 -28.68 28.11 -10.01
CA LYS A 655 -28.05 29.37 -10.41
C LYS A 655 -28.04 30.38 -9.24
N ASP A 656 -26.86 30.90 -8.91
CA ASP A 656 -26.62 31.88 -7.84
C ASP A 656 -25.50 32.86 -8.23
N GLU A 657 -25.89 34.00 -8.79
CA GLU A 657 -24.95 35.00 -9.31
C GLU A 657 -24.07 35.62 -8.21
N LYS A 658 -24.55 35.72 -6.96
CA LYS A 658 -23.75 36.28 -5.85
C LYS A 658 -22.66 35.31 -5.44
N LYS A 659 -22.93 34.01 -5.44
CA LYS A 659 -21.89 32.99 -5.18
C LYS A 659 -20.91 32.90 -6.34
N ALA A 660 -21.39 32.95 -7.58
CA ALA A 660 -20.54 32.99 -8.77
C ALA A 660 -19.51 34.13 -8.68
N PHE A 661 -19.99 35.36 -8.42
CA PHE A 661 -19.15 36.53 -8.24
C PHE A 661 -18.07 36.35 -7.15
N ARG A 662 -18.44 35.80 -5.99
CA ARG A 662 -17.48 35.55 -4.89
C ARG A 662 -16.38 34.55 -5.27
N TRP A 663 -16.71 33.51 -6.03
CA TRP A 663 -15.73 32.51 -6.46
C TRP A 663 -14.83 33.03 -7.59
N TYR A 664 -15.37 33.82 -8.52
CA TYR A 664 -14.56 34.52 -9.52
C TYR A 664 -13.56 35.50 -8.89
N ILE A 665 -13.90 36.19 -7.79
CA ILE A 665 -12.93 37.02 -7.05
C ILE A 665 -11.75 36.18 -6.56
N LYS A 666 -12.02 35.08 -5.86
CA LYS A 666 -10.95 34.22 -5.33
C LYS A 666 -10.04 33.67 -6.44
N SER A 667 -10.64 33.23 -7.54
CA SER A 667 -9.90 32.73 -8.71
C SER A 667 -9.04 33.84 -9.33
N ALA A 668 -9.61 35.03 -9.52
CA ALA A 668 -8.92 36.18 -10.12
C ALA A 668 -7.77 36.72 -9.26
N GLU A 669 -7.97 36.78 -7.94
CA GLU A 669 -6.94 37.17 -6.96
C GLU A 669 -5.80 36.16 -6.88
N SER A 670 -6.09 34.88 -7.14
CA SER A 670 -5.10 33.82 -7.27
C SER A 670 -4.35 33.84 -8.61
N GLY A 671 -4.64 34.82 -9.49
CA GLY A 671 -3.96 35.02 -10.77
C GLY A 671 -4.57 34.25 -11.95
N ASN A 672 -5.72 33.61 -11.79
CA ASN A 672 -6.35 32.85 -12.87
C ASN A 672 -6.92 33.79 -13.95
N SER A 673 -6.45 33.66 -15.19
CA SER A 673 -6.83 34.59 -16.27
C SER A 673 -8.29 34.41 -16.73
N TYR A 674 -8.87 33.21 -16.64
CA TYR A 674 -10.30 32.98 -16.89
C TYR A 674 -11.17 33.60 -15.79
N GLY A 675 -10.78 33.39 -14.53
CA GLY A 675 -11.41 34.03 -13.37
C GLY A 675 -11.40 35.55 -13.46
N GLN A 676 -10.26 36.13 -13.89
CA GLN A 676 -10.14 37.57 -14.15
C GLN A 676 -11.08 38.06 -15.26
N ASN A 677 -11.21 37.34 -16.36
CA ASN A 677 -12.16 37.68 -17.43
C ASN A 677 -13.61 37.67 -16.93
N ASN A 678 -14.02 36.60 -16.25
CA ASN A 678 -15.40 36.46 -15.78
C ASN A 678 -15.73 37.45 -14.65
N LEU A 679 -14.74 37.83 -13.84
CA LEU A 679 -14.90 38.92 -12.88
C LEU A 679 -15.09 40.28 -13.59
N GLY A 680 -14.33 40.53 -14.65
CA GLY A 680 -14.53 41.70 -15.52
C GLY A 680 -15.94 41.75 -16.09
N TYR A 681 -16.43 40.60 -16.59
CA TYR A 681 -17.79 40.44 -17.12
C TYR A 681 -18.86 40.70 -16.06
N CYS A 682 -18.66 40.22 -14.84
CA CYS A 682 -19.57 40.50 -13.72
C CYS A 682 -19.66 42.00 -13.41
N TYR A 683 -18.55 42.73 -13.43
CA TYR A 683 -18.55 44.19 -13.23
C TYR A 683 -19.15 44.96 -14.41
N GLN A 684 -18.96 44.51 -15.66
CA GLN A 684 -19.52 45.18 -16.83
C GLN A 684 -21.05 45.09 -16.86
N TYR A 685 -21.62 43.95 -16.48
CA TYR A 685 -23.06 43.69 -16.59
C TYR A 685 -23.81 43.70 -15.25
N GLY A 686 -23.12 43.85 -14.12
CA GLY A 686 -23.73 43.87 -12.78
C GLY A 686 -24.23 42.48 -12.32
N ILE A 687 -23.50 41.41 -12.66
CA ILE A 687 -23.87 40.04 -12.30
C ILE A 687 -23.35 39.74 -10.89
N GLY A 688 -24.25 39.53 -9.94
CA GLY A 688 -23.89 39.28 -8.53
C GLY A 688 -23.30 40.49 -7.78
N THR A 689 -23.11 41.62 -8.46
CA THR A 689 -22.54 42.88 -7.96
C THR A 689 -23.17 44.10 -8.67
N THR A 690 -22.82 45.32 -8.27
CA THR A 690 -23.19 46.54 -9.01
C THR A 690 -22.30 46.73 -10.24
N LYS A 691 -22.86 47.31 -11.31
CA LYS A 691 -22.12 47.63 -12.53
C LYS A 691 -21.02 48.67 -12.25
N GLU A 692 -19.78 48.36 -12.61
CA GLU A 692 -18.59 49.20 -12.41
C GLU A 692 -17.62 49.06 -13.60
N GLU A 693 -17.75 49.92 -14.61
CA GLU A 693 -17.02 49.77 -15.89
C GLU A 693 -15.50 49.93 -15.76
N GLU A 694 -15.00 50.83 -14.89
CA GLU A 694 -13.56 50.98 -14.64
C GLU A 694 -12.95 49.69 -14.06
N LYS A 695 -13.65 49.03 -13.12
CA LYS A 695 -13.19 47.75 -12.58
C LYS A 695 -13.24 46.65 -13.62
N ALA A 696 -14.26 46.63 -14.48
CA ALA A 696 -14.35 45.70 -15.58
C ALA A 696 -13.13 45.81 -16.50
N PHE A 697 -12.77 47.03 -16.91
CA PHE A 697 -11.58 47.30 -17.71
C PHE A 697 -10.30 46.79 -17.05
N GLN A 698 -10.09 47.09 -15.75
CA GLN A 698 -8.88 46.65 -15.03
C GLN A 698 -8.74 45.12 -14.98
N TRP A 699 -9.85 44.39 -14.80
CA TRP A 699 -9.82 42.92 -14.77
C TRP A 699 -9.66 42.30 -16.15
N TYR A 700 -10.30 42.86 -17.19
CA TYR A 700 -10.04 42.44 -18.57
C TYR A 700 -8.59 42.69 -19.00
N LEU A 701 -7.99 43.80 -18.56
CA LEU A 701 -6.57 44.08 -18.81
C LEU A 701 -5.67 43.00 -18.21
N LYS A 702 -5.84 42.67 -16.93
CA LYS A 702 -5.08 41.59 -16.28
C LYS A 702 -5.28 40.24 -16.97
N SER A 703 -6.51 39.92 -17.34
CA SER A 703 -6.85 38.68 -18.05
C SER A 703 -6.16 38.59 -19.41
N ALA A 704 -6.19 39.68 -20.19
CA ALA A 704 -5.57 39.77 -21.51
C ALA A 704 -4.04 39.70 -21.45
N GLU A 705 -3.43 40.37 -20.46
CA GLU A 705 -1.99 40.30 -20.17
C GLU A 705 -1.58 38.89 -19.69
N GLY A 706 -2.47 38.20 -18.97
CA GLY A 706 -2.36 36.79 -18.62
C GLY A 706 -2.59 35.82 -19.78
N GLY A 707 -2.77 36.33 -21.02
CA GLY A 707 -2.88 35.53 -22.23
C GLY A 707 -4.26 34.94 -22.51
N ASN A 708 -5.31 35.33 -21.76
CA ASN A 708 -6.66 34.84 -22.01
C ASN A 708 -7.23 35.44 -23.30
N ILE A 709 -7.60 34.58 -24.26
CA ILE A 709 -8.03 35.01 -25.59
C ILE A 709 -9.35 35.80 -25.51
N THR A 710 -10.35 35.29 -24.77
CA THR A 710 -11.61 36.01 -24.54
C THR A 710 -11.41 37.32 -23.78
N GLY A 711 -10.44 37.38 -22.86
CA GLY A 711 -10.02 38.59 -22.18
C GLY A 711 -9.42 39.63 -23.14
N GLN A 712 -8.62 39.19 -24.11
CA GLN A 712 -8.09 40.05 -25.18
C GLN A 712 -9.21 40.62 -26.06
N TYR A 713 -10.19 39.80 -26.45
CA TYR A 713 -11.40 40.25 -27.15
C TYR A 713 -12.19 41.28 -26.33
N ASN A 714 -12.49 40.98 -25.07
CA ASN A 714 -13.26 41.88 -24.20
C ASN A 714 -12.53 43.20 -23.94
N LEU A 715 -11.20 43.18 -23.82
CA LEU A 715 -10.38 44.38 -23.73
C LEU A 715 -10.40 45.18 -25.04
N GLY A 716 -10.40 44.52 -26.19
CA GLY A 716 -10.61 45.13 -27.51
C GLY A 716 -11.95 45.88 -27.56
N ASN A 717 -13.03 45.25 -27.10
CA ASN A 717 -14.35 45.87 -26.98
C ASN A 717 -14.34 47.09 -26.03
N CYS A 718 -13.62 47.00 -24.90
CA CYS A 718 -13.51 48.13 -23.98
C CYS A 718 -12.89 49.36 -24.68
N TYR A 719 -11.82 49.17 -25.46
CA TYR A 719 -11.21 50.25 -26.23
C TYR A 719 -12.07 50.73 -27.41
N GLN A 720 -12.79 49.84 -28.10
CA GLN A 720 -13.65 50.22 -29.23
C GLN A 720 -14.84 51.08 -28.79
N TYR A 721 -15.46 50.74 -27.65
CA TYR A 721 -16.68 51.37 -27.18
C TYR A 721 -16.46 52.37 -26.03
N GLY A 722 -15.25 52.45 -25.46
CA GLY A 722 -14.92 53.32 -24.33
C GLY A 722 -15.50 52.83 -22.99
N ILE A 723 -15.53 51.50 -22.77
CA ILE A 723 -16.06 50.89 -21.54
C ILE A 723 -14.97 50.94 -20.47
N GLY A 724 -15.16 51.78 -19.44
CA GLY A 724 -14.20 51.93 -18.34
C GLY A 724 -12.85 52.55 -18.74
N THR A 725 -12.73 53.03 -19.98
CA THR A 725 -11.52 53.66 -20.54
C THR A 725 -11.89 54.63 -21.65
N ILE A 726 -10.93 55.41 -22.16
CA ILE A 726 -11.14 56.28 -23.31
C ILE A 726 -11.13 55.43 -24.58
N LYS A 727 -12.07 55.72 -25.50
CA LYS A 727 -12.15 55.06 -26.80
C LYS A 727 -10.84 55.21 -27.60
N ASP A 728 -10.30 54.08 -28.06
CA ASP A 728 -9.02 53.98 -28.77
C ASP A 728 -9.08 52.84 -29.80
N ASN A 729 -9.37 53.19 -31.06
CA ASN A 729 -9.54 52.19 -32.12
C ASN A 729 -8.24 51.48 -32.51
N GLU A 730 -7.07 52.12 -32.34
CA GLU A 730 -5.77 51.48 -32.66
C GLU A 730 -5.45 50.39 -31.63
N LYS A 731 -5.67 50.67 -30.33
CA LYS A 731 -5.54 49.63 -29.30
C LYS A 731 -6.59 48.54 -29.44
N ALA A 732 -7.83 48.89 -29.77
CA ALA A 732 -8.86 47.90 -30.04
C ALA A 732 -8.44 46.94 -31.16
N PHE A 733 -7.91 47.48 -32.27
CA PHE A 733 -7.36 46.68 -33.37
C PHE A 733 -6.25 45.74 -32.91
N GLN A 734 -5.27 46.23 -32.13
CA GLN A 734 -4.17 45.40 -31.63
C GLN A 734 -4.65 44.23 -30.75
N TRP A 735 -5.65 44.46 -29.90
CA TRP A 735 -6.18 43.41 -29.03
C TRP A 735 -7.08 42.42 -29.77
N PHE A 736 -7.91 42.87 -30.72
CA PHE A 736 -8.64 41.96 -31.60
C PHE A 736 -7.71 41.12 -32.46
N MET A 737 -6.58 41.68 -32.91
CA MET A 737 -5.54 40.92 -33.62
C MET A 737 -4.98 39.78 -32.77
N LYS A 738 -4.59 40.07 -31.52
CA LYS A 738 -4.13 39.02 -30.60
C LYS A 738 -5.20 37.95 -30.34
N SER A 739 -6.46 38.37 -30.14
CA SER A 739 -7.58 37.44 -29.94
C SER A 739 -7.79 36.53 -31.16
N ALA A 740 -7.80 37.13 -32.36
CA ALA A 740 -8.01 36.42 -33.61
C ALA A 740 -6.88 35.43 -33.95
N GLU A 741 -5.63 35.83 -33.70
CA GLU A 741 -4.45 34.97 -33.81
C GLU A 741 -4.48 33.83 -32.79
N GLY A 742 -5.07 34.07 -31.61
CA GLY A 742 -5.36 33.05 -30.60
C GLY A 742 -6.47 32.06 -31.01
N GLY A 743 -7.24 32.35 -32.06
CA GLY A 743 -8.27 31.45 -32.59
C GLY A 743 -9.70 31.76 -32.16
N ASP A 744 -9.96 32.90 -31.51
CA ASP A 744 -11.29 33.30 -31.07
C ASP A 744 -12.16 33.82 -32.23
N GLY A 745 -13.34 33.22 -32.42
CA GLY A 745 -14.24 33.52 -33.54
C GLY A 745 -14.72 34.97 -33.53
N ASP A 746 -15.18 35.47 -32.38
CA ASP A 746 -15.63 36.86 -32.24
C ASP A 746 -14.49 37.86 -32.55
N GLY A 747 -13.28 37.57 -32.06
CA GLY A 747 -12.05 38.31 -32.39
C GLY A 747 -11.71 38.28 -33.87
N GLN A 748 -11.80 37.12 -34.53
CA GLN A 748 -11.59 36.98 -35.98
C GLN A 748 -12.61 37.78 -36.78
N ASN A 749 -13.88 37.71 -36.41
CA ASN A 749 -14.95 38.47 -37.04
C ASN A 749 -14.76 39.98 -36.87
N ASN A 750 -14.49 40.46 -35.64
CA ASN A 750 -14.25 41.87 -35.38
C ASN A 750 -12.98 42.39 -36.08
N LEU A 751 -11.92 41.58 -36.16
CA LEU A 751 -10.73 41.94 -36.92
C LEU A 751 -11.04 42.06 -38.42
N GLY A 752 -11.84 41.14 -38.96
CA GLY A 752 -12.35 41.24 -40.34
C GLY A 752 -13.15 42.53 -40.57
N TYR A 753 -14.01 42.89 -39.63
CA TYR A 753 -14.79 44.13 -39.65
C TYR A 753 -13.89 45.38 -39.63
N PHE A 754 -12.85 45.39 -38.79
CA PHE A 754 -11.90 46.50 -38.70
C PHE A 754 -11.12 46.69 -40.01
N TYR A 755 -10.70 45.60 -40.66
CA TYR A 755 -10.08 45.67 -41.98
C TYR A 755 -11.06 46.12 -43.09
N HIS A 756 -12.32 45.67 -43.04
CA HIS A 756 -13.32 46.05 -44.05
C HIS A 756 -13.63 47.56 -44.03
N PHE A 757 -13.67 48.17 -42.85
CA PHE A 757 -13.99 49.60 -42.69
C PHE A 757 -12.78 50.51 -42.47
N GLY A 758 -11.57 49.96 -42.29
CA GLY A 758 -10.36 50.75 -41.97
C GLY A 758 -10.42 51.39 -40.58
N ILE A 759 -10.96 50.67 -39.59
CA ILE A 759 -11.09 51.16 -38.21
C ILE A 759 -9.79 50.81 -37.46
N GLY A 760 -9.05 51.82 -36.99
CA GLY A 760 -7.78 51.60 -36.27
C GLY A 760 -6.66 50.97 -37.11
N THR A 761 -6.88 50.80 -38.43
CA THR A 761 -5.97 50.24 -39.41
C THR A 761 -6.32 50.77 -40.81
N ILE A 762 -5.54 50.41 -41.83
CA ILE A 762 -5.84 50.73 -43.23
C ILE A 762 -6.88 49.73 -43.76
N LYS A 763 -7.84 50.23 -44.55
CA LYS A 763 -8.85 49.39 -45.21
C LYS A 763 -8.19 48.33 -46.10
N ASP A 764 -8.52 47.06 -45.89
CA ASP A 764 -7.97 45.91 -46.60
C ASP A 764 -9.05 44.83 -46.76
N GLU A 765 -9.73 44.83 -47.91
CA GLU A 765 -10.87 43.93 -48.15
C GLU A 765 -10.45 42.46 -48.29
N GLU A 766 -9.24 42.18 -48.79
CA GLU A 766 -8.73 40.82 -48.93
C GLU A 766 -8.44 40.20 -47.55
N LYS A 767 -7.78 40.96 -46.65
CA LYS A 767 -7.62 40.51 -45.25
C LYS A 767 -8.95 40.40 -44.52
N ALA A 768 -9.89 41.31 -44.77
CA ALA A 768 -11.22 41.22 -44.17
C ALA A 768 -11.90 39.89 -44.55
N PHE A 769 -11.89 39.53 -45.83
CA PHE A 769 -12.41 38.25 -46.33
C PHE A 769 -11.73 37.06 -45.65
N GLN A 770 -10.39 37.04 -45.57
CA GLN A 770 -9.66 35.93 -44.95
C GLN A 770 -10.02 35.72 -43.47
N TRP A 771 -10.22 36.80 -42.71
CA TRP A 771 -10.60 36.70 -41.30
C TRP A 771 -12.07 36.32 -41.11
N PHE A 772 -12.98 36.85 -41.93
CA PHE A 772 -14.37 36.39 -41.93
C PHE A 772 -14.48 34.91 -42.31
N LEU A 773 -13.66 34.44 -43.26
CA LEU A 773 -13.61 33.02 -43.65
C LEU A 773 -13.17 32.14 -42.47
N LYS A 774 -12.07 32.50 -41.80
CA LYS A 774 -11.61 31.78 -40.61
C LYS A 774 -12.68 31.73 -39.51
N SER A 775 -13.32 32.88 -39.23
CA SER A 775 -14.40 32.93 -38.24
C SER A 775 -15.57 32.02 -38.61
N ALA A 776 -16.00 32.07 -39.88
CA ALA A 776 -17.11 31.29 -40.39
C ALA A 776 -16.85 29.77 -40.39
N GLU A 777 -15.64 29.35 -40.78
CA GLU A 777 -15.18 27.96 -40.72
C GLU A 777 -15.05 27.47 -39.28
N GLY A 778 -14.70 28.37 -38.35
CA GLY A 778 -14.74 28.15 -36.91
C GLY A 778 -16.15 28.01 -36.31
N GLY A 779 -17.20 28.26 -37.11
CA GLY A 779 -18.60 28.11 -36.71
C GLY A 779 -19.27 29.38 -36.16
N ASP A 780 -18.58 30.53 -36.17
CA ASP A 780 -19.13 31.79 -35.67
C ASP A 780 -20.25 32.33 -36.59
N SER A 781 -21.43 32.56 -36.01
CA SER A 781 -22.63 32.94 -36.76
C SER A 781 -22.56 34.35 -37.35
N ASP A 782 -21.82 35.28 -36.73
CA ASP A 782 -21.61 36.63 -37.25
C ASP A 782 -20.54 36.64 -38.35
N GLY A 783 -19.49 35.84 -38.20
CA GLY A 783 -18.50 35.55 -39.24
C GLY A 783 -19.13 34.94 -40.48
N GLN A 784 -20.02 33.95 -40.32
CA GLN A 784 -20.78 33.36 -41.44
C GLN A 784 -21.68 34.39 -42.14
N TYR A 785 -22.30 35.28 -41.37
CA TYR A 785 -23.09 36.39 -41.92
C TYR A 785 -22.23 37.35 -42.74
N ASN A 786 -21.11 37.82 -42.18
CA ASN A 786 -20.22 38.75 -42.84
C ASN A 786 -19.52 38.14 -44.06
N LEU A 787 -19.17 36.85 -44.01
CA LEU A 787 -18.64 36.11 -45.16
C LEU A 787 -19.67 36.00 -46.29
N SER A 788 -20.95 35.79 -45.96
CA SER A 788 -22.03 35.80 -46.95
C SER A 788 -22.11 37.14 -47.68
N HIS A 789 -22.02 38.27 -46.97
CA HIS A 789 -21.97 39.60 -47.61
C HIS A 789 -20.74 39.75 -48.49
N CYS A 790 -19.59 39.22 -48.07
CA CYS A 790 -18.38 39.26 -48.89
C CYS A 790 -18.56 38.55 -50.24
N TYR A 791 -19.13 37.34 -50.22
CA TYR A 791 -19.44 36.60 -51.45
C TYR A 791 -20.56 37.26 -52.28
N ARG A 792 -21.57 37.87 -51.64
CA ARG A 792 -22.66 38.53 -52.36
C ARG A 792 -22.19 39.79 -53.10
N ASP A 793 -21.36 40.58 -52.46
CA ASP A 793 -20.97 41.91 -52.95
C ASP A 793 -19.57 41.92 -53.60
N GLY A 794 -18.84 40.80 -53.54
CA GLY A 794 -17.50 40.67 -54.10
C GLY A 794 -16.42 41.41 -53.29
N ILE A 795 -16.58 41.46 -51.97
CA ILE A 795 -15.64 42.15 -51.06
C ILE A 795 -14.49 41.19 -50.74
N GLY A 796 -13.27 41.54 -51.18
CA GLY A 796 -12.08 40.73 -50.94
C GLY A 796 -12.05 39.36 -51.65
N THR A 797 -13.06 39.06 -52.45
CA THR A 797 -13.23 37.81 -53.20
C THR A 797 -14.05 38.05 -54.47
N THR A 798 -14.10 37.09 -55.37
CA THR A 798 -15.01 37.15 -56.51
C THR A 798 -16.45 36.91 -56.08
N LYS A 799 -17.38 37.74 -56.57
CA LYS A 799 -18.81 37.60 -56.30
C LYS A 799 -19.30 36.17 -56.63
N ASN A 800 -19.92 35.51 -55.66
CA ASN A 800 -20.47 34.15 -55.76
C ASN A 800 -21.78 34.04 -54.97
N GLU A 801 -22.90 34.12 -55.68
CA GLU A 801 -24.24 34.13 -55.07
C GLU A 801 -24.63 32.77 -54.45
N GLU A 802 -24.05 31.66 -54.92
CA GLU A 802 -24.30 30.32 -54.38
C GLU A 802 -23.62 30.13 -53.02
N GLU A 803 -22.33 30.51 -52.91
CA GLU A 803 -21.60 30.52 -51.64
C GLU A 803 -22.21 31.51 -50.65
N ALA A 804 -22.61 32.70 -51.10
CA ALA A 804 -23.29 33.67 -50.26
C ALA A 804 -24.58 33.09 -49.63
N LEU A 805 -25.36 32.32 -50.40
CA LEU A 805 -26.57 31.66 -49.92
C LEU A 805 -26.26 30.50 -48.95
N GLN A 806 -25.20 29.74 -49.16
CA GLN A 806 -24.83 28.66 -48.24
C GLN A 806 -24.43 29.21 -46.87
N TRP A 807 -23.60 30.26 -46.84
CA TRP A 807 -23.13 30.85 -45.59
C TRP A 807 -24.22 31.62 -44.83
N ILE A 808 -25.15 32.28 -45.54
CA ILE A 808 -26.29 32.95 -44.88
C ILE A 808 -27.24 31.93 -44.23
N LEU A 809 -27.43 30.76 -44.84
CA LEU A 809 -28.24 29.69 -44.26
C LEU A 809 -27.57 29.08 -43.01
N LYS A 810 -26.25 28.82 -43.06
CA LYS A 810 -25.49 28.39 -41.87
C LYS A 810 -25.57 29.41 -40.73
N SER A 811 -25.46 30.71 -41.05
CA SER A 811 -25.61 31.78 -40.06
C SER A 811 -27.01 31.81 -39.43
N ALA A 812 -28.06 31.54 -40.21
CA ALA A 812 -29.43 31.41 -39.71
C ALA A 812 -29.61 30.18 -38.81
N GLU A 813 -29.03 29.04 -39.18
CA GLU A 813 -28.99 27.82 -38.35
C GLU A 813 -28.25 28.07 -37.03
N GLY A 814 -27.20 28.89 -37.07
CA GLY A 814 -26.46 29.39 -35.90
C GLY A 814 -27.24 30.40 -35.03
N GLY A 815 -28.47 30.76 -35.40
CA GLY A 815 -29.34 31.62 -34.58
C GLY A 815 -29.11 33.12 -34.73
N ASN A 816 -28.38 33.56 -35.76
CA ASN A 816 -28.13 34.99 -35.99
C ASN A 816 -29.44 35.72 -36.35
N LYS A 817 -29.75 36.78 -35.59
CA LYS A 817 -31.02 37.51 -35.68
C LYS A 817 -31.10 38.46 -36.88
N PHE A 818 -29.96 38.81 -37.49
CA PHE A 818 -29.88 39.73 -38.62
C PHE A 818 -30.13 39.05 -39.99
N VAL A 819 -30.43 37.76 -39.98
CA VAL A 819 -30.47 36.89 -41.16
C VAL A 819 -31.86 36.78 -41.80
N GLN A 820 -32.93 37.12 -41.06
CA GLN A 820 -34.32 37.03 -41.55
C GLN A 820 -34.57 37.83 -42.84
N GLY A 821 -34.13 39.09 -42.91
CA GLY A 821 -34.31 39.93 -44.10
C GLY A 821 -33.54 39.45 -45.33
N PRO A 822 -32.22 39.14 -45.23
CA PRO A 822 -31.42 38.61 -46.34
C PRO A 822 -31.89 37.25 -46.86
N VAL A 823 -32.30 36.32 -45.98
CA VAL A 823 -32.87 35.03 -46.40
C VAL A 823 -34.17 35.24 -47.17
N GLU A 824 -35.04 36.13 -46.69
CA GLU A 824 -36.28 36.49 -47.37
C GLU A 824 -36.03 37.19 -48.73
N TYR A 825 -35.00 38.03 -48.84
CA TYR A 825 -34.54 38.64 -50.09
C TYR A 825 -34.05 37.59 -51.11
N CYS A 826 -33.27 36.60 -50.66
CA CYS A 826 -32.81 35.49 -51.52
C CYS A 826 -33.98 34.63 -52.02
N TYR A 827 -35.00 34.39 -51.19
CA TYR A 827 -36.23 33.68 -51.58
C TYR A 827 -37.13 34.51 -52.50
N ARG A 828 -37.25 35.83 -52.30
CA ARG A 828 -38.10 36.73 -53.10
C ARG A 828 -37.55 37.03 -54.50
N ASN A 829 -36.24 37.00 -54.71
CA ASN A 829 -35.61 37.40 -55.98
C ASN A 829 -35.29 36.23 -56.94
N GLU A 830 -35.87 35.03 -56.74
CA GLU A 830 -35.74 33.87 -57.63
C GLU A 830 -34.30 33.40 -57.98
N ILE A 831 -33.27 33.83 -57.24
CA ILE A 831 -31.86 33.49 -57.53
C ILE A 831 -31.59 31.97 -57.35
N GLY A 832 -32.47 31.24 -56.66
CA GLY A 832 -32.34 29.80 -56.39
C GLY A 832 -33.19 28.84 -57.24
N ILE A 833 -33.87 29.26 -58.33
CA ILE A 833 -34.72 28.35 -59.12
C ILE A 833 -34.26 28.24 -60.58
N SER A 834 -33.05 27.70 -60.80
CA SER A 834 -32.65 27.25 -62.15
C SER A 834 -32.36 25.75 -62.27
N LYS A 835 -32.40 24.95 -61.19
CA LYS A 835 -32.21 23.49 -61.26
C LYS A 835 -33.38 22.61 -60.81
N ILE A 836 -34.50 23.19 -60.35
CA ILE A 836 -35.70 22.44 -59.95
C ILE A 836 -36.78 22.44 -61.06
N LYS A 837 -36.70 23.35 -62.04
CA LYS A 837 -37.63 23.45 -63.19
C LYS A 837 -37.23 22.56 -64.38
N LYS A 838 -36.98 21.26 -64.19
CA LYS A 838 -36.84 20.33 -65.33
C LYS A 838 -37.65 19.05 -65.29
N ASN A 839 -38.61 18.87 -64.38
CA ASN A 839 -39.46 17.67 -64.39
C ASN A 839 -40.91 17.90 -63.94
N LYS A 840 -41.52 19.03 -64.30
CA LYS A 840 -42.93 19.32 -63.97
C LYS A 840 -43.82 19.56 -65.19
N ASN A 841 -43.65 18.75 -66.24
CA ASN A 841 -44.53 18.78 -67.42
C ASN A 841 -44.75 17.39 -68.04
N LYS A 842 -45.03 16.36 -67.22
CA LYS A 842 -45.73 15.19 -67.73
C LYS A 842 -46.63 14.59 -66.65
N LEU A 843 -47.91 14.51 -67.00
CA LEU A 843 -49.03 13.84 -66.31
C LEU A 843 -49.86 14.70 -65.34
N MET A 844 -50.67 15.59 -65.92
CA MET A 844 -52.10 15.70 -65.55
C MET A 844 -52.94 15.37 -66.79
N GLN A 845 -53.90 14.46 -66.61
CA GLN A 845 -54.94 13.85 -67.49
C GLN A 845 -54.76 12.32 -67.46
N ASP A 846 -55.70 11.47 -67.07
CA ASP A 846 -57.11 11.60 -66.71
C ASP A 846 -57.52 10.40 -65.81
N THR A 847 -58.58 10.59 -65.03
CA THR A 847 -59.26 9.64 -64.14
C THR A 847 -60.12 8.58 -64.85
N LYS A 848 -60.12 7.31 -64.36
CA LYS A 848 -61.30 6.55 -63.83
C LYS A 848 -61.05 5.03 -63.56
N LYS A 849 -61.14 4.66 -62.26
CA LYS A 849 -61.59 3.43 -61.53
C LYS A 849 -61.29 1.95 -61.97
N LYS A 850 -60.71 1.22 -60.98
CA LYS A 850 -60.88 -0.17 -60.45
C LYS A 850 -59.86 -1.32 -60.78
N ASP A 851 -59.03 -1.63 -59.76
CA ASP A 851 -58.57 -2.93 -59.16
C ASP A 851 -57.22 -3.64 -59.50
N LYS A 852 -56.34 -3.64 -58.44
CA LYS A 852 -55.15 -4.46 -57.99
C LYS A 852 -53.70 -4.33 -58.56
N ILE A 853 -52.83 -3.63 -57.82
CA ILE A 853 -51.45 -3.20 -58.16
C ILE A 853 -50.33 -3.66 -57.17
N CYS A 854 -49.16 -4.09 -57.65
CA CYS A 854 -48.03 -4.71 -56.92
C CYS A 854 -47.22 -3.80 -55.94
N CYS A 855 -46.79 -4.36 -54.80
CA CYS A 855 -46.20 -3.69 -53.62
C CYS A 855 -44.72 -3.25 -53.69
N ILE A 856 -44.05 -3.25 -54.85
CA ILE A 856 -42.68 -2.70 -55.02
C ILE A 856 -42.65 -1.37 -55.78
N CYS A 857 -43.63 -1.11 -56.67
CA CYS A 857 -43.66 0.11 -57.52
C CYS A 857 -45.07 0.67 -57.78
N TRP A 858 -46.10 0.10 -57.15
CA TRP A 858 -47.47 0.60 -57.20
C TRP A 858 -48.04 0.82 -58.65
N LYS A 859 -47.93 -0.18 -59.59
CA LYS A 859 -48.94 -0.45 -60.67
C LYS A 859 -49.50 -1.91 -60.87
N GLU A 860 -50.67 -2.02 -61.55
CA GLU A 860 -51.66 -3.12 -61.77
C GLU A 860 -51.12 -4.18 -62.74
N ASN A 861 -51.20 -5.46 -62.36
CA ASN A 861 -50.86 -6.66 -63.14
C ASN A 861 -49.41 -6.80 -63.70
N GLY A 862 -48.66 -7.73 -63.12
CA GLY A 862 -47.64 -8.52 -63.84
C GLY A 862 -46.20 -8.01 -63.77
N CYS A 863 -45.48 -8.35 -62.70
CA CYS A 863 -44.01 -8.41 -62.73
C CYS A 863 -43.49 -9.67 -62.02
N SER A 864 -43.63 -10.80 -62.70
CA SER A 864 -42.89 -12.02 -62.40
C SER A 864 -41.68 -12.13 -63.33
N LYS A 865 -40.50 -12.40 -62.75
CA LYS A 865 -39.21 -12.82 -63.36
C LYS A 865 -38.09 -11.79 -63.61
N ILE A 866 -38.29 -10.47 -63.50
CA ILE A 866 -37.16 -9.50 -63.58
C ILE A 866 -36.74 -8.98 -62.18
N CYS A 867 -37.68 -8.70 -61.26
CA CYS A 867 -37.36 -8.21 -59.91
C CYS A 867 -36.61 -9.21 -59.02
N LEU A 868 -36.54 -10.48 -59.41
CA LEU A 868 -35.84 -11.53 -58.66
C LEU A 868 -34.37 -11.74 -59.09
N LYS A 869 -33.87 -11.07 -60.14
CA LYS A 869 -32.58 -11.44 -60.76
C LYS A 869 -31.42 -10.46 -60.53
N TYR A 870 -31.63 -9.27 -59.99
CA TYR A 870 -30.56 -8.32 -59.70
C TYR A 870 -30.61 -7.86 -58.24
N ASN A 871 -30.04 -8.68 -57.38
CA ASN A 871 -29.80 -8.38 -55.98
C ASN A 871 -28.42 -7.72 -55.85
N GLN A 872 -28.35 -6.38 -55.83
CA GLN A 872 -27.19 -5.60 -55.37
C GLN A 872 -27.63 -4.26 -54.75
N ASN A 873 -27.48 -4.15 -53.43
CA ASN A 873 -27.06 -2.99 -52.61
C ASN A 873 -27.79 -1.62 -52.73
N PHE A 874 -28.44 -1.25 -51.61
CA PHE A 874 -28.44 0.07 -50.93
C PHE A 874 -28.58 1.35 -51.79
N SER A 875 -29.75 1.99 -51.75
CA SER A 875 -30.02 3.29 -52.41
C SER A 875 -29.78 4.49 -51.49
N ARG A 876 -29.63 5.70 -52.03
CA ARG A 876 -29.46 6.94 -51.26
C ARG A 876 -30.77 7.42 -50.62
N CYS A 877 -30.72 7.89 -49.38
CA CYS A 877 -31.87 8.50 -48.69
C CYS A 877 -32.33 9.79 -49.41
N HIS A 878 -33.66 9.99 -49.45
CA HIS A 878 -34.29 11.13 -50.13
C HIS A 878 -33.91 12.48 -49.50
N ASP A 879 -33.81 12.55 -48.17
CA ASP A 879 -33.62 13.81 -47.44
C ASP A 879 -32.13 14.14 -47.22
N CYS A 880 -31.31 13.13 -46.88
CA CYS A 880 -29.88 13.31 -46.56
C CYS A 880 -28.94 12.97 -47.74
N GLY A 881 -29.41 12.26 -48.78
CA GLY A 881 -28.59 11.86 -49.93
C GLY A 881 -27.54 10.77 -49.67
N ASN A 882 -27.41 10.27 -48.43
CA ASN A 882 -26.43 9.24 -48.07
C ASN A 882 -26.89 7.81 -48.41
N LEU A 883 -25.94 6.91 -48.66
CA LEU A 883 -26.17 5.47 -48.92
C LEU A 883 -26.92 4.84 -47.75
N ASN A 884 -28.15 4.41 -47.99
CA ASN A 884 -29.04 3.80 -47.02
C ASN A 884 -28.71 2.31 -46.92
N ILE A 885 -28.07 1.92 -45.83
CA ILE A 885 -27.49 0.57 -45.64
C ILE A 885 -28.49 -0.38 -44.94
N GLN A 886 -29.71 0.08 -44.60
CA GLN A 886 -30.73 -0.71 -43.91
C GLN A 886 -32.16 -0.34 -44.34
N LYS A 887 -33.14 -1.19 -44.00
CA LYS A 887 -34.55 -1.00 -44.33
C LYS A 887 -35.12 0.16 -43.51
N ASN A 888 -35.40 1.28 -44.17
CA ASN A 888 -36.28 2.39 -43.72
C ASN A 888 -35.75 3.42 -42.70
N VAL A 889 -34.44 3.56 -42.44
CA VAL A 889 -33.94 4.64 -41.56
C VAL A 889 -32.62 5.23 -42.09
N CYS A 890 -32.58 6.54 -42.40
CA CYS A 890 -31.29 7.25 -42.60
C CYS A 890 -30.69 7.60 -41.23
N PRO A 891 -29.46 7.16 -40.88
CA PRO A 891 -28.82 7.50 -39.60
C PRO A 891 -28.74 9.01 -39.33
N ASN A 892 -28.65 9.81 -40.38
CA ASN A 892 -28.56 11.27 -40.30
C ASN A 892 -29.94 11.97 -40.25
N CYS A 893 -31.04 11.30 -40.64
CA CYS A 893 -32.41 11.84 -40.56
C CYS A 893 -33.23 11.19 -39.44
N LYS A 894 -32.59 10.41 -38.56
CA LYS A 894 -33.21 9.54 -37.55
C LYS A 894 -34.24 10.23 -36.64
N LEU A 895 -34.02 11.51 -36.32
CA LEU A 895 -34.96 12.31 -35.52
C LEU A 895 -36.14 12.85 -36.33
N ILE A 896 -35.92 13.16 -37.61
CA ILE A 896 -36.95 13.74 -38.50
C ILE A 896 -37.93 12.64 -38.92
N GLU A 897 -37.43 11.46 -39.33
CA GLU A 897 -38.27 10.32 -39.72
C GLU A 897 -39.11 9.78 -38.54
N ALA A 898 -38.59 9.83 -37.30
CA ALA A 898 -39.34 9.48 -36.08
C ALA A 898 -40.55 10.40 -35.83
N SER A 899 -40.40 11.70 -36.09
CA SER A 899 -41.47 12.68 -35.92
C SER A 899 -42.62 12.51 -36.93
N TYR A 900 -42.33 11.94 -38.12
CA TYR A 900 -43.33 11.65 -39.15
C TYR A 900 -44.11 10.34 -38.93
N LEU A 901 -43.62 9.45 -38.05
CA LEU A 901 -44.22 8.12 -37.80
C LEU A 901 -45.25 8.09 -36.66
N SER A 902 -45.29 9.05 -35.74
CA SER A 902 -46.15 9.00 -34.54
C SER A 902 -47.51 9.70 -34.72
N LYS A 903 -48.61 8.94 -34.77
CA LYS A 903 -50.00 9.46 -34.71
C LYS A 903 -50.56 9.58 -33.28
N TRP A 904 -49.76 9.34 -32.24
CA TRP A 904 -50.19 9.22 -30.84
C TRP A 904 -49.27 10.02 -29.90
N THR A 905 -49.78 10.39 -28.72
CA THR A 905 -49.01 10.97 -27.59
C THR A 905 -49.61 10.49 -26.28
N SER A 906 -48.77 10.24 -25.26
CA SER A 906 -49.21 9.93 -23.90
C SER A 906 -49.70 11.14 -23.09
N GLY A 907 -49.55 12.35 -23.66
CA GLY A 907 -49.73 13.62 -22.96
C GLY A 907 -48.58 13.94 -21.99
N ASN A 908 -47.48 13.18 -22.01
CA ASN A 908 -46.26 13.48 -21.25
C ASN A 908 -45.00 13.29 -22.13
N TYR A 909 -44.24 14.38 -22.27
CA TYR A 909 -43.06 14.43 -23.13
C TYR A 909 -41.98 13.38 -22.77
N GLU A 910 -41.72 13.14 -21.48
CA GLU A 910 -40.68 12.20 -21.05
C GLU A 910 -41.07 10.74 -21.32
N VAL A 911 -42.35 10.39 -21.15
CA VAL A 911 -42.87 9.06 -21.52
C VAL A 911 -42.79 8.85 -23.03
N ASP A 912 -43.24 9.83 -23.81
CA ASP A 912 -43.18 9.77 -25.27
C ASP A 912 -41.73 9.61 -25.75
N LYS A 913 -40.80 10.35 -25.15
CA LYS A 913 -39.36 10.25 -25.44
C LYS A 913 -38.80 8.86 -25.18
N ILE A 914 -39.09 8.24 -24.04
CA ILE A 914 -38.59 6.89 -23.70
C ILE A 914 -39.16 5.84 -24.67
N ILE A 915 -40.44 5.95 -25.01
CA ILE A 915 -41.07 5.04 -25.99
C ILE A 915 -40.40 5.21 -27.35
N HIS A 916 -40.21 6.44 -27.84
CA HIS A 916 -39.53 6.69 -29.12
C HIS A 916 -38.08 6.19 -29.10
N MET A 917 -37.35 6.38 -28.00
CA MET A 917 -35.98 5.84 -27.87
C MET A 917 -35.94 4.31 -28.00
N SER A 918 -36.99 3.59 -27.57
CA SER A 918 -37.06 2.13 -27.71
C SER A 918 -37.38 1.71 -29.14
N GLN A 919 -38.20 2.49 -29.85
CA GLN A 919 -38.58 2.25 -31.24
C GLN A 919 -37.46 2.60 -32.22
N LEU A 920 -36.54 3.49 -31.82
CA LEU A 920 -35.38 3.94 -32.59
C LEU A 920 -34.11 3.09 -32.34
N ASP A 921 -34.19 2.10 -31.45
CA ASP A 921 -33.08 1.19 -31.16
C ASP A 921 -32.96 0.13 -32.27
N GLU A 922 -31.97 0.31 -33.15
CA GLU A 922 -31.74 -0.54 -34.33
C GLU A 922 -31.41 -1.99 -33.99
N ASN A 923 -31.03 -2.26 -32.74
CA ASN A 923 -30.68 -3.60 -32.27
C ASN A 923 -31.80 -4.24 -31.43
N ALA A 924 -32.88 -3.50 -31.14
CA ALA A 924 -33.98 -4.00 -30.33
C ALA A 924 -34.79 -5.05 -31.09
N LYS A 925 -35.07 -6.17 -30.42
CA LYS A 925 -36.03 -7.17 -30.89
C LYS A 925 -37.45 -6.67 -30.64
N GLU A 926 -38.43 -7.25 -31.34
CA GLU A 926 -39.85 -6.82 -31.25
C GLU A 926 -40.41 -6.80 -29.81
N TRP A 927 -39.90 -7.68 -28.95
CA TRP A 927 -40.27 -7.77 -27.53
C TRP A 927 -39.53 -6.80 -26.59
N GLU A 928 -38.54 -6.05 -27.10
CA GLU A 928 -37.78 -4.99 -26.41
C GLU A 928 -38.29 -3.59 -26.77
N ILE A 929 -39.07 -3.48 -27.86
CA ILE A 929 -39.70 -2.24 -28.32
C ILE A 929 -40.91 -1.91 -27.42
N TRP A 930 -40.91 -0.72 -26.84
CA TRP A 930 -42.02 -0.24 -26.00
C TRP A 930 -43.05 0.48 -26.85
N ARG A 931 -44.31 0.43 -26.42
CA ARG A 931 -45.44 1.06 -27.12
C ARG A 931 -46.28 1.89 -26.17
N TRP A 932 -46.90 2.93 -26.69
CA TRP A 932 -48.07 3.50 -26.06
C TRP A 932 -49.26 2.61 -26.38
N ILE A 933 -49.92 2.09 -25.34
CA ILE A 933 -51.05 1.17 -25.49
C ILE A 933 -52.29 1.85 -24.94
N ASP A 934 -53.29 2.03 -25.80
CA ASP A 934 -54.58 2.58 -25.37
C ASP A 934 -55.22 1.65 -24.33
N TYR A 935 -55.63 2.23 -23.20
CA TYR A 935 -56.21 1.47 -22.09
C TYR A 935 -57.47 0.69 -22.50
N SER A 936 -58.20 1.17 -23.52
CA SER A 936 -59.39 0.49 -24.04
C SER A 936 -59.10 -0.86 -24.69
N LYS A 937 -57.82 -1.21 -24.89
CA LYS A 937 -57.37 -2.48 -25.48
C LYS A 937 -57.18 -3.60 -24.46
N PHE A 938 -57.35 -3.29 -23.17
CA PHE A 938 -57.25 -4.28 -22.10
C PHE A 938 -58.63 -4.76 -21.64
N GLU A 939 -58.80 -6.08 -21.65
CA GLU A 939 -59.98 -6.77 -21.13
C GLU A 939 -59.59 -7.64 -19.92
N ASN A 940 -60.59 -8.14 -19.18
CA ASN A 940 -60.42 -9.09 -18.07
C ASN A 940 -59.39 -8.62 -17.02
N ILE A 941 -59.50 -7.35 -16.60
CA ILE A 941 -58.59 -6.73 -15.63
C ILE A 941 -58.85 -7.27 -14.22
N GLU A 942 -57.84 -7.91 -13.62
CA GLU A 942 -57.90 -8.57 -12.31
C GLU A 942 -56.78 -8.08 -11.39
N TYR A 943 -57.08 -7.81 -10.11
CA TYR A 943 -56.07 -7.44 -9.12
C TYR A 943 -55.23 -8.68 -8.70
N LEU A 944 -53.91 -8.56 -8.66
CA LEU A 944 -53.02 -9.65 -8.24
C LEU A 944 -52.43 -9.45 -6.85
N ALA A 945 -51.76 -8.31 -6.63
CA ALA A 945 -51.01 -8.07 -5.40
C ALA A 945 -50.72 -6.58 -5.17
N GLU A 946 -50.44 -6.22 -3.93
CA GLU A 946 -49.91 -4.91 -3.53
C GLU A 946 -48.47 -5.08 -3.02
N GLY A 947 -47.58 -4.20 -3.47
CA GLY A 947 -46.20 -4.10 -3.02
C GLY A 947 -45.90 -2.75 -2.36
N GLY A 948 -44.65 -2.55 -1.94
CA GLY A 948 -44.22 -1.33 -1.23
C GLY A 948 -44.45 -0.03 -2.03
N PHE A 949 -44.41 -0.10 -3.35
CA PHE A 949 -44.44 1.07 -4.25
C PHE A 949 -45.65 1.15 -5.19
N GLY A 950 -46.56 0.16 -5.18
CA GLY A 950 -47.69 0.10 -6.12
C GLY A 950 -48.50 -1.19 -6.05
N SER A 951 -49.49 -1.32 -6.94
CA SER A 951 -50.29 -2.54 -7.13
C SER A 951 -50.05 -3.15 -8.51
N VAL A 952 -50.14 -4.47 -8.60
CA VAL A 952 -49.99 -5.25 -9.83
C VAL A 952 -51.31 -5.86 -10.20
N TRP A 953 -51.66 -5.76 -11.47
CA TRP A 953 -52.92 -6.23 -12.04
C TRP A 953 -52.62 -7.07 -13.29
N LYS A 954 -53.47 -8.05 -13.56
CA LYS A 954 -53.47 -8.89 -14.76
C LYS A 954 -54.50 -8.36 -15.76
N ALA A 955 -54.24 -8.46 -17.05
CA ALA A 955 -55.21 -8.16 -18.11
C ALA A 955 -54.89 -8.94 -19.41
N GLU A 956 -55.82 -8.90 -20.36
CA GLU A 956 -55.65 -9.44 -21.72
C GLU A 956 -55.55 -8.29 -22.73
N TRP A 957 -54.50 -8.29 -23.57
CA TRP A 957 -54.28 -7.27 -24.59
C TRP A 957 -54.89 -7.71 -25.94
N THR A 958 -55.99 -7.06 -26.32
CA THR A 958 -56.85 -7.48 -27.46
C THR A 958 -56.24 -7.30 -28.85
N ASP A 959 -55.33 -6.34 -29.05
CA ASP A 959 -54.69 -6.04 -30.33
C ASP A 959 -53.15 -6.10 -30.28
N ILE A 960 -52.63 -7.05 -29.49
CA ILE A 960 -51.19 -7.33 -29.41
C ILE A 960 -50.59 -7.60 -30.81
N PRO A 961 -49.39 -7.06 -31.13
CA PRO A 961 -48.71 -7.34 -32.41
C PRO A 961 -48.51 -8.84 -32.64
N GLU A 962 -48.74 -9.32 -33.87
CA GLU A 962 -48.69 -10.74 -34.24
C GLU A 962 -47.34 -11.38 -33.86
N GLU A 963 -46.22 -10.72 -34.18
CA GLU A 963 -44.87 -11.17 -33.84
C GLU A 963 -44.65 -11.32 -32.33
N LEU A 964 -45.24 -10.43 -31.51
CA LEU A 964 -45.14 -10.48 -30.06
C LEU A 964 -46.01 -11.61 -29.48
N PHE A 965 -47.20 -11.81 -30.06
CA PHE A 965 -48.10 -12.90 -29.72
C PHE A 965 -47.47 -14.26 -30.07
N GLU A 966 -46.87 -14.41 -31.25
CA GLU A 966 -46.14 -15.61 -31.66
C GLU A 966 -44.96 -15.90 -30.74
N PHE A 967 -44.19 -14.87 -30.37
CA PHE A 967 -43.02 -15.04 -29.51
C PHE A 967 -43.38 -15.49 -28.09
N TYR A 968 -44.45 -14.93 -27.51
CA TYR A 968 -44.86 -15.26 -26.15
C TYR A 968 -45.95 -16.31 -26.03
N ASN A 969 -46.58 -16.66 -27.15
CA ASN A 969 -47.75 -17.53 -27.22
C ASN A 969 -48.84 -17.17 -26.20
N SER A 970 -49.05 -15.87 -25.98
CA SER A 970 -49.98 -15.33 -25.00
C SER A 970 -50.25 -13.86 -25.24
N ASN A 971 -51.48 -13.43 -25.01
CA ASN A 971 -51.89 -12.01 -24.96
C ASN A 971 -52.04 -11.49 -23.51
N GLN A 972 -51.67 -12.30 -22.50
CA GLN A 972 -51.78 -11.90 -21.10
C GLN A 972 -50.64 -10.97 -20.71
N VAL A 973 -51.01 -9.84 -20.10
CA VAL A 973 -50.09 -8.82 -19.61
C VAL A 973 -50.33 -8.56 -18.13
N ALA A 974 -49.30 -8.04 -17.47
CA ALA A 974 -49.42 -7.49 -16.14
C ALA A 974 -49.13 -5.99 -16.22
N PHE A 975 -49.90 -5.15 -15.55
CA PHE A 975 -49.52 -3.75 -15.40
C PHE A 975 -49.31 -3.36 -13.95
N LYS A 976 -48.20 -2.65 -13.71
CA LYS A 976 -47.79 -2.11 -12.41
C LYS A 976 -48.28 -0.67 -12.30
N LYS A 977 -49.24 -0.42 -11.40
CA LYS A 977 -49.75 0.92 -11.04
C LYS A 977 -48.98 1.43 -9.82
N LEU A 978 -48.14 2.46 -9.97
CA LEU A 978 -47.40 3.05 -8.84
C LEU A 978 -48.27 3.99 -7.99
N LYS A 979 -47.96 4.10 -6.69
CA LYS A 979 -48.66 5.02 -5.78
C LYS A 979 -48.50 6.48 -6.27
N ASN A 980 -49.58 7.27 -6.26
CA ASN A 980 -49.64 8.67 -6.72
C ASN A 980 -49.35 8.91 -8.22
N SER A 981 -49.58 7.94 -9.12
CA SER A 981 -49.30 8.09 -10.57
C SER A 981 -50.33 8.90 -11.37
N GLN A 982 -51.22 9.67 -10.70
CA GLN A 982 -52.15 10.62 -11.34
C GLN A 982 -51.39 11.74 -12.08
N GLN A 983 -50.22 12.10 -11.56
CA GLN A 983 -49.18 12.87 -12.24
C GLN A 983 -47.92 12.01 -12.30
N ILE A 984 -47.13 12.16 -13.37
CA ILE A 984 -45.88 11.41 -13.51
C ILE A 984 -44.90 11.89 -12.43
N SER A 985 -44.63 11.03 -11.45
CA SER A 985 -43.66 11.31 -10.40
C SER A 985 -42.24 11.05 -10.89
N SER A 986 -41.26 11.73 -10.28
CA SER A 986 -39.84 11.43 -10.51
C SER A 986 -39.50 9.96 -10.26
N LYS A 987 -40.18 9.31 -9.30
CA LYS A 987 -40.05 7.89 -9.00
C LYS A 987 -40.50 7.00 -10.17
N PHE A 988 -41.62 7.33 -10.81
CA PHE A 988 -42.13 6.61 -11.97
C PHE A 988 -41.18 6.74 -13.17
N LEU A 989 -40.68 7.95 -13.46
CA LEU A 989 -39.71 8.16 -14.54
C LEU A 989 -38.39 7.44 -14.28
N LYS A 990 -37.90 7.45 -13.03
CA LYS A 990 -36.68 6.74 -12.66
C LYS A 990 -36.82 5.23 -12.89
N GLU A 991 -37.91 4.62 -12.45
CA GLU A 991 -38.16 3.20 -12.70
C GLU A 991 -38.22 2.89 -14.20
N LEU A 992 -38.86 3.74 -15.02
CA LEU A 992 -38.87 3.59 -16.48
C LEU A 992 -37.47 3.68 -17.09
N ILE A 993 -36.67 4.65 -16.68
CA ILE A 993 -35.30 4.84 -17.19
C ILE A 993 -34.44 3.62 -16.86
N VAL A 994 -34.51 3.10 -15.64
CA VAL A 994 -33.73 1.91 -15.24
C VAL A 994 -34.18 0.68 -16.01
N ASN A 995 -35.50 0.47 -16.16
CA ASN A 995 -36.04 -0.61 -16.99
C ASN A 995 -35.60 -0.51 -18.46
N PHE A 996 -35.53 0.70 -19.01
CA PHE A 996 -35.09 0.95 -20.38
C PHE A 996 -33.61 0.59 -20.59
N HIS A 997 -32.73 1.00 -19.68
CA HIS A 997 -31.28 0.76 -19.81
C HIS A 997 -30.89 -0.70 -19.53
N CYS A 998 -31.65 -1.40 -18.69
CA CYS A 998 -31.39 -2.77 -18.27
C CYS A 998 -32.16 -3.83 -19.10
N ARG A 999 -32.72 -3.47 -20.27
CA ARG A 999 -33.43 -4.43 -21.13
C ARG A 999 -32.52 -5.60 -21.51
N ASP A 1000 -32.97 -6.80 -21.17
CA ASP A 1000 -32.31 -8.06 -21.49
C ASP A 1000 -33.33 -9.19 -21.39
N ARG A 1001 -33.07 -10.33 -22.03
CA ARG A 1001 -33.94 -11.52 -21.95
C ARG A 1001 -34.09 -12.07 -20.53
N TYR A 1002 -33.15 -11.78 -19.63
CA TYR A 1002 -33.16 -12.19 -18.21
C TYR A 1002 -33.71 -11.10 -17.27
N VAL A 1003 -34.17 -9.97 -17.81
CA VAL A 1003 -34.89 -8.91 -17.07
C VAL A 1003 -36.36 -8.93 -17.50
N LEU A 1004 -37.27 -8.57 -16.59
CA LEU A 1004 -38.71 -8.63 -16.81
C LEU A 1004 -39.12 -7.66 -17.96
N PRO A 1005 -39.69 -8.16 -19.08
CA PRO A 1005 -39.97 -7.32 -20.24
C PRO A 1005 -41.08 -6.31 -19.98
N VAL A 1006 -40.76 -5.06 -20.24
CA VAL A 1006 -41.74 -3.98 -20.43
C VAL A 1006 -42.15 -3.98 -21.89
N LEU A 1007 -43.46 -4.09 -22.14
CA LEU A 1007 -44.05 -4.10 -23.49
C LEU A 1007 -44.57 -2.71 -23.89
N GLY A 1008 -44.86 -1.87 -22.90
CA GLY A 1008 -45.38 -0.55 -23.14
C GLY A 1008 -45.84 0.18 -21.89
N ILE A 1009 -46.50 1.31 -22.12
CA ILE A 1009 -47.05 2.18 -21.08
C ILE A 1009 -48.50 2.48 -21.46
N THR A 1010 -49.37 2.52 -20.46
CA THR A 1010 -50.77 2.90 -20.62
C THR A 1010 -51.19 3.91 -19.55
N LYS A 1011 -52.36 4.53 -19.72
CA LYS A 1011 -52.95 5.43 -18.75
C LYS A 1011 -54.42 5.10 -18.56
N ASP A 1012 -54.78 4.75 -17.34
CA ASP A 1012 -56.17 4.50 -16.95
C ASP A 1012 -56.97 5.81 -17.09
N PRO A 1013 -57.98 5.88 -17.98
CA PRO A 1013 -58.71 7.12 -18.22
C PRO A 1013 -59.61 7.52 -17.04
N LYS A 1014 -60.01 6.56 -16.19
CA LYS A 1014 -60.87 6.80 -15.02
C LYS A 1014 -60.06 7.34 -13.84
N GLU A 1015 -58.98 6.66 -13.50
CA GLU A 1015 -58.13 7.01 -12.36
C GLU A 1015 -57.04 8.04 -12.73
N LYS A 1016 -56.86 8.32 -14.03
CA LYS A 1016 -55.78 9.15 -14.60
C LYS A 1016 -54.38 8.67 -14.25
N THR A 1017 -54.23 7.40 -13.86
CA THR A 1017 -52.98 6.81 -13.39
C THR A 1017 -52.19 6.17 -14.52
N TYR A 1018 -50.90 6.47 -14.60
CA TYR A 1018 -49.99 5.77 -15.51
C TYR A 1018 -49.64 4.38 -14.96
N ALA A 1019 -49.50 3.41 -15.86
CA ALA A 1019 -49.11 2.04 -15.54
C ALA A 1019 -48.08 1.50 -16.54
N ILE A 1020 -47.09 0.76 -16.02
CA ILE A 1020 -46.09 0.06 -16.83
C ILE A 1020 -46.69 -1.28 -17.25
N VAL A 1021 -46.79 -1.56 -18.54
CA VAL A 1021 -47.31 -2.81 -19.09
C VAL A 1021 -46.15 -3.78 -19.31
N MET A 1022 -46.18 -4.92 -18.63
CA MET A 1022 -45.15 -5.94 -18.60
C MET A 1022 -45.73 -7.30 -19.03
N ARG A 1023 -44.85 -8.23 -19.39
CA ARG A 1023 -45.29 -9.62 -19.64
C ARG A 1023 -45.82 -10.27 -18.36
N TYR A 1024 -47.01 -10.86 -18.41
CA TYR A 1024 -47.51 -11.69 -17.32
C TYR A 1024 -46.74 -13.02 -17.24
N MET A 1025 -46.33 -13.39 -16.02
CA MET A 1025 -45.54 -14.59 -15.76
C MET A 1025 -46.41 -15.63 -15.06
N LYS A 1026 -46.90 -16.61 -15.82
CA LYS A 1026 -47.89 -17.61 -15.38
C LYS A 1026 -47.45 -18.44 -14.16
N ASP A 1027 -46.15 -18.66 -14.00
CA ASP A 1027 -45.57 -19.46 -12.91
C ASP A 1027 -45.29 -18.63 -11.64
N GLY A 1028 -45.65 -17.35 -11.64
CA GLY A 1028 -45.48 -16.46 -10.49
C GLY A 1028 -44.02 -16.12 -10.20
N ASN A 1029 -43.72 -15.89 -8.92
CA ASN A 1029 -42.37 -15.57 -8.43
C ASN A 1029 -41.66 -16.80 -7.83
N LEU A 1030 -40.35 -16.68 -7.62
CA LEU A 1030 -39.49 -17.76 -7.14
C LEU A 1030 -39.96 -18.34 -5.79
N LYS A 1031 -40.45 -17.49 -4.88
CA LYS A 1031 -40.97 -17.92 -3.58
C LYS A 1031 -42.10 -18.93 -3.76
N ASN A 1032 -43.15 -18.55 -4.49
CA ASN A 1032 -44.32 -19.39 -4.68
C ASN A 1032 -43.99 -20.63 -5.50
N PHE A 1033 -43.11 -20.49 -6.50
CA PHE A 1033 -42.67 -21.60 -7.33
C PHE A 1033 -41.93 -22.68 -6.53
N LEU A 1034 -40.98 -22.32 -5.66
CA LEU A 1034 -40.25 -23.29 -4.83
C LEU A 1034 -41.14 -23.93 -3.77
N GLN A 1035 -42.13 -23.20 -3.23
CA GLN A 1035 -43.11 -23.77 -2.31
C GLN A 1035 -44.00 -24.83 -2.98
N GLN A 1036 -44.36 -24.65 -4.25
CA GLN A 1036 -45.12 -25.61 -5.04
C GLN A 1036 -44.25 -26.77 -5.56
N ASN A 1037 -42.93 -26.56 -5.69
CA ASN A 1037 -41.98 -27.51 -6.25
C ASN A 1037 -40.86 -27.87 -5.23
N LYS A 1038 -41.24 -28.32 -4.03
CA LYS A 1038 -40.29 -28.58 -2.93
C LYS A 1038 -39.21 -29.60 -3.28
N THR A 1039 -39.52 -30.55 -4.16
CA THR A 1039 -38.63 -31.66 -4.58
C THR A 1039 -37.85 -31.38 -5.87
N LEU A 1040 -37.79 -30.12 -6.31
CA LEU A 1040 -37.09 -29.73 -7.54
C LEU A 1040 -35.63 -30.23 -7.56
N PRO A 1041 -35.19 -30.99 -8.57
CA PRO A 1041 -33.81 -31.45 -8.69
C PRO A 1041 -32.80 -30.30 -8.73
N TRP A 1042 -31.59 -30.55 -8.26
CA TRP A 1042 -30.50 -29.58 -8.19
C TRP A 1042 -30.12 -29.01 -9.55
N LYS A 1043 -30.25 -29.78 -10.62
CA LYS A 1043 -30.03 -29.30 -11.98
C LYS A 1043 -30.96 -28.13 -12.32
N GLU A 1044 -32.24 -28.24 -11.98
CA GLU A 1044 -33.25 -27.21 -12.24
C GLU A 1044 -33.08 -26.02 -11.28
N ARG A 1045 -32.83 -26.29 -9.99
CA ARG A 1045 -32.47 -25.25 -9.01
C ARG A 1045 -31.26 -24.43 -9.44
N PHE A 1046 -30.24 -25.10 -9.97
CA PHE A 1046 -29.03 -24.43 -10.44
C PHE A 1046 -29.29 -23.63 -11.72
N TRP A 1047 -30.19 -24.10 -12.59
CA TRP A 1047 -30.60 -23.34 -13.78
C TRP A 1047 -31.39 -22.07 -13.42
N LEU A 1048 -32.26 -22.14 -12.40
CA LEU A 1048 -32.90 -20.96 -11.81
C LEU A 1048 -31.85 -19.96 -11.29
N PHE A 1049 -30.87 -20.44 -10.51
CA PHE A 1049 -29.78 -19.59 -10.02
C PHE A 1049 -28.99 -18.94 -11.18
N ASN A 1050 -28.57 -19.71 -12.17
CA ASN A 1050 -27.78 -19.20 -13.29
C ASN A 1050 -28.52 -18.12 -14.09
N SER A 1051 -29.82 -18.30 -14.34
CA SER A 1051 -30.64 -17.31 -15.05
C SER A 1051 -30.86 -16.02 -14.25
N PHE A 1052 -31.05 -16.11 -12.94
CA PHE A 1052 -31.08 -14.95 -12.04
C PHE A 1052 -29.77 -14.16 -12.11
N ILE A 1053 -28.62 -14.84 -12.02
CA ILE A 1053 -27.30 -14.20 -12.06
C ILE A 1053 -27.02 -13.56 -13.41
N ARG A 1054 -27.50 -14.13 -14.52
CA ARG A 1054 -27.41 -13.48 -15.84
C ARG A 1054 -28.14 -12.14 -15.86
N GLY A 1055 -29.35 -12.08 -15.30
CA GLY A 1055 -30.11 -10.82 -15.18
C GLY A 1055 -29.40 -9.79 -14.31
N LEU A 1056 -28.89 -10.20 -13.13
CA LEU A 1056 -28.17 -9.29 -12.23
C LEU A 1056 -26.85 -8.79 -12.85
N LYS A 1057 -26.11 -9.68 -13.52
CA LYS A 1057 -24.91 -9.32 -14.28
C LYS A 1057 -25.23 -8.23 -15.30
N THR A 1058 -26.34 -8.35 -16.05
CA THR A 1058 -26.73 -7.31 -17.01
C THR A 1058 -26.95 -5.98 -16.31
N ILE A 1059 -27.74 -5.94 -15.22
CA ILE A 1059 -27.97 -4.71 -14.44
C ILE A 1059 -26.65 -4.10 -13.94
N HIS A 1060 -25.78 -4.90 -13.34
CA HIS A 1060 -24.50 -4.44 -12.80
C HIS A 1060 -23.56 -3.95 -13.91
N SER A 1061 -23.51 -4.63 -15.06
CA SER A 1061 -22.69 -4.24 -16.22
C SER A 1061 -23.13 -2.92 -16.85
N LYS A 1062 -24.40 -2.53 -16.66
CA LYS A 1062 -24.95 -1.24 -17.07
C LYS A 1062 -24.75 -0.13 -16.04
N GLY A 1063 -24.04 -0.41 -14.95
CA GLY A 1063 -23.74 0.58 -13.90
C GLY A 1063 -24.89 0.82 -12.94
N PHE A 1064 -25.83 -0.11 -12.81
CA PHE A 1064 -26.96 -0.02 -11.87
C PHE A 1064 -26.81 -1.00 -10.68
N ILE A 1065 -27.52 -0.67 -9.61
CA ILE A 1065 -27.77 -1.48 -8.42
C ILE A 1065 -29.27 -1.81 -8.44
N HIS A 1066 -29.66 -3.05 -8.14
CA HIS A 1066 -31.07 -3.44 -8.04
C HIS A 1066 -31.69 -2.90 -6.75
N GLY A 1067 -31.03 -3.10 -5.59
CA GLY A 1067 -31.37 -2.47 -4.33
C GLY A 1067 -32.53 -3.10 -3.55
N ASP A 1068 -33.27 -4.02 -4.16
CA ASP A 1068 -34.39 -4.76 -3.53
C ASP A 1068 -34.48 -6.22 -4.01
N LEU A 1069 -33.37 -6.95 -3.91
CA LEU A 1069 -33.30 -8.35 -4.34
C LEU A 1069 -33.91 -9.28 -3.29
N HIS A 1070 -35.05 -9.88 -3.62
CA HIS A 1070 -35.64 -10.97 -2.84
C HIS A 1070 -36.46 -11.89 -3.77
N PRO A 1071 -36.80 -13.13 -3.35
CA PRO A 1071 -37.51 -14.11 -4.19
C PRO A 1071 -38.86 -13.65 -4.74
N GLY A 1072 -39.47 -12.60 -4.18
CA GLY A 1072 -40.71 -12.00 -4.69
C GLY A 1072 -40.53 -11.19 -5.98
N ASN A 1073 -39.32 -10.66 -6.21
CA ASN A 1073 -38.95 -9.87 -7.38
C ASN A 1073 -38.28 -10.72 -8.49
N LEU A 1074 -38.26 -12.05 -8.31
CA LEU A 1074 -37.70 -13.02 -9.25
C LEU A 1074 -38.83 -13.79 -9.93
N MET A 1075 -39.18 -13.42 -11.17
CA MET A 1075 -40.34 -13.99 -11.86
C MET A 1075 -39.97 -15.22 -12.68
N ILE A 1076 -40.79 -16.27 -12.62
CA ILE A 1076 -40.54 -17.54 -13.29
C ILE A 1076 -41.20 -17.56 -14.67
N THR A 1077 -40.46 -18.02 -15.67
CA THR A 1077 -40.95 -18.17 -17.04
C THR A 1077 -40.34 -19.41 -17.71
N GLU A 1078 -40.86 -19.78 -18.88
CA GLU A 1078 -40.40 -20.95 -19.65
C GLU A 1078 -39.56 -20.52 -20.85
N ALA A 1079 -38.50 -21.25 -21.14
CA ALA A 1079 -37.77 -21.20 -22.42
C ALA A 1079 -38.45 -22.11 -23.46
N HIS A 1080 -38.08 -21.97 -24.74
CA HIS A 1080 -38.66 -22.76 -25.86
C HIS A 1080 -38.54 -24.29 -25.70
N ASN A 1081 -37.67 -24.77 -24.81
CA ASN A 1081 -37.49 -26.18 -24.48
C ASN A 1081 -38.20 -26.60 -23.17
N ASN A 1082 -39.19 -25.83 -22.70
CA ASN A 1082 -39.91 -26.00 -21.44
C ASN A 1082 -39.06 -25.89 -20.15
N SER A 1083 -37.80 -25.43 -20.22
CA SER A 1083 -36.99 -25.19 -19.02
C SER A 1083 -37.41 -23.89 -18.31
N LYS A 1084 -37.54 -23.92 -16.97
CA LYS A 1084 -38.03 -22.82 -16.11
C LYS A 1084 -36.92 -21.87 -15.64
N PHE A 1085 -36.87 -20.61 -16.09
CA PHE A 1085 -35.83 -19.65 -15.70
C PHE A 1085 -36.41 -18.43 -14.99
N ILE A 1086 -35.53 -17.71 -14.29
CA ILE A 1086 -35.82 -16.45 -13.62
C ILE A 1086 -35.61 -15.28 -14.57
N ARG A 1087 -36.58 -14.36 -14.59
CA ARG A 1087 -36.40 -12.98 -15.02
C ARG A 1087 -36.44 -12.05 -13.82
N LEU A 1088 -35.43 -11.21 -13.72
CA LEU A 1088 -35.28 -10.23 -12.65
C LEU A 1088 -36.24 -9.06 -12.88
N GLY A 1089 -37.12 -8.78 -11.91
CA GLY A 1089 -38.16 -7.77 -11.99
C GLY A 1089 -38.12 -6.78 -10.82
N ASP A 1090 -39.03 -5.81 -10.85
CA ASP A 1090 -39.14 -4.70 -9.88
C ASP A 1090 -37.86 -3.86 -9.68
N LEU A 1091 -37.60 -3.00 -10.66
CA LEU A 1091 -36.49 -2.03 -10.63
C LEU A 1091 -36.90 -0.69 -10.01
N GLY A 1092 -37.96 -0.66 -9.18
CA GLY A 1092 -38.46 0.57 -8.55
C GLY A 1092 -37.47 1.23 -7.59
N LEU A 1093 -36.59 0.43 -6.97
CA LEU A 1093 -35.45 0.90 -6.17
C LEU A 1093 -34.12 0.89 -6.94
N GLY A 1094 -34.15 0.52 -8.23
CA GLY A 1094 -32.99 0.50 -9.09
C GLY A 1094 -32.37 1.89 -9.23
N ARG A 1095 -31.03 1.96 -9.17
CA ARG A 1095 -30.30 3.23 -9.24
C ARG A 1095 -28.88 3.05 -9.78
N PRO A 1096 -28.30 4.06 -10.44
CA PRO A 1096 -26.88 4.05 -10.77
C PRO A 1096 -26.01 3.90 -9.53
N VAL A 1097 -24.82 3.29 -9.67
CA VAL A 1097 -23.90 2.99 -8.55
C VAL A 1097 -23.49 4.23 -7.74
N ASN A 1098 -23.49 5.41 -8.35
CA ASN A 1098 -23.03 6.66 -7.74
C ASN A 1098 -24.17 7.53 -7.16
N GLU A 1099 -25.43 7.13 -7.29
CA GLU A 1099 -26.55 7.94 -6.82
C GLU A 1099 -26.74 7.79 -5.31
N VAL A 1100 -26.65 8.91 -4.57
CA VAL A 1100 -26.93 8.94 -3.11
C VAL A 1100 -28.44 8.81 -2.89
N SER A 1101 -28.84 7.76 -2.15
CA SER A 1101 -30.26 7.48 -1.90
C SER A 1101 -30.91 8.56 -1.05
N SER A 1102 -31.95 9.22 -1.56
CA SER A 1102 -32.90 10.02 -0.76
C SER A 1102 -33.91 9.15 0.00
N PHE A 1103 -33.91 7.84 -0.25
CA PHE A 1103 -34.75 6.86 0.43
C PHE A 1103 -33.99 6.30 1.64
N GLY A 1104 -34.65 6.23 2.80
CA GLY A 1104 -34.14 5.46 3.94
C GLY A 1104 -33.99 3.97 3.58
N ILE A 1105 -33.48 3.17 4.51
CA ILE A 1105 -33.31 1.73 4.30
C ILE A 1105 -34.66 1.09 3.97
N TYR A 1106 -34.72 0.42 2.82
CA TYR A 1106 -35.91 -0.23 2.25
C TYR A 1106 -35.54 -1.65 1.79
N GLY A 1107 -36.41 -2.62 2.04
CA GLY A 1107 -36.20 -4.00 1.61
C GLY A 1107 -36.84 -5.00 2.54
N VAL A 1108 -36.53 -6.28 2.33
CA VAL A 1108 -36.95 -7.39 3.20
C VAL A 1108 -35.76 -7.80 4.07
N LEU A 1109 -35.89 -7.70 5.40
CA LEU A 1109 -34.78 -7.68 6.37
C LEU A 1109 -33.66 -8.72 6.12
N PRO A 1110 -33.93 -10.04 5.92
CA PRO A 1110 -32.88 -11.03 5.69
C PRO A 1110 -31.99 -10.76 4.47
N TYR A 1111 -32.53 -10.07 3.46
CA TYR A 1111 -31.87 -9.82 2.18
C TYR A 1111 -31.12 -8.49 2.16
N ILE A 1112 -31.25 -7.65 3.21
CA ILE A 1112 -30.55 -6.37 3.32
C ILE A 1112 -29.15 -6.61 3.85
N ALA A 1113 -28.14 -6.07 3.16
CA ALA A 1113 -26.75 -6.27 3.54
C ALA A 1113 -26.38 -5.52 4.84
N PRO A 1114 -25.49 -6.08 5.69
CA PRO A 1114 -25.06 -5.45 6.94
C PRO A 1114 -24.60 -3.98 6.79
N GLU A 1115 -23.84 -3.69 5.73
CA GLU A 1115 -23.31 -2.34 5.50
C GLU A 1115 -24.40 -1.33 5.10
N VAL A 1116 -25.50 -1.79 4.51
CA VAL A 1116 -26.66 -0.94 4.18
C VAL A 1116 -27.35 -0.50 5.47
N MET A 1117 -27.46 -1.39 6.46
CA MET A 1117 -28.07 -1.08 7.75
C MET A 1117 -27.26 -0.06 8.57
N ASN A 1118 -25.94 -0.03 8.40
CA ASN A 1118 -25.04 0.85 9.16
C ASN A 1118 -24.78 2.21 8.49
N LYS A 1119 -24.61 2.23 7.16
CA LYS A 1119 -24.14 3.43 6.44
C LYS A 1119 -25.17 4.00 5.45
N ASN A 1120 -26.37 3.42 5.37
CA ASN A 1120 -27.41 3.77 4.37
C ASN A 1120 -26.94 3.75 2.91
N LYS A 1121 -25.85 3.02 2.61
CA LYS A 1121 -25.23 2.99 1.28
C LYS A 1121 -25.41 1.64 0.63
N TYR A 1122 -26.32 1.57 -0.33
CA TYR A 1122 -26.44 0.41 -1.22
C TYR A 1122 -25.34 0.46 -2.26
N THR A 1123 -24.80 -0.71 -2.59
CA THR A 1123 -23.74 -0.91 -3.57
C THR A 1123 -24.04 -2.15 -4.40
N GLN A 1124 -23.29 -2.39 -5.48
CA GLN A 1124 -23.39 -3.68 -6.17
C GLN A 1124 -23.05 -4.84 -5.22
N ALA A 1125 -22.09 -4.65 -4.31
CA ALA A 1125 -21.76 -5.65 -3.28
C ALA A 1125 -22.91 -5.91 -2.29
N SER A 1126 -23.81 -4.95 -2.05
CA SER A 1126 -25.00 -5.20 -1.25
C SER A 1126 -26.04 -6.05 -1.97
N ASP A 1127 -26.18 -5.93 -3.30
CA ASP A 1127 -26.98 -6.88 -4.08
C ASP A 1127 -26.40 -8.30 -4.01
N ILE A 1128 -25.07 -8.42 -4.01
CA ILE A 1128 -24.38 -9.72 -3.89
C ILE A 1128 -24.65 -10.39 -2.54
N TYR A 1129 -24.79 -9.62 -1.47
CA TYR A 1129 -25.25 -10.18 -0.20
C TYR A 1129 -26.62 -10.83 -0.32
N SER A 1130 -27.58 -10.14 -0.95
CA SER A 1130 -28.93 -10.67 -1.21
C SER A 1130 -28.87 -11.93 -2.08
N VAL A 1131 -27.94 -11.99 -3.04
CA VAL A 1131 -27.67 -13.20 -3.84
C VAL A 1131 -27.35 -14.40 -2.94
N GLY A 1132 -26.50 -14.24 -1.92
CA GLY A 1132 -26.17 -15.33 -0.99
C GLY A 1132 -27.40 -15.86 -0.25
N ILE A 1133 -28.29 -14.96 0.20
CA ILE A 1133 -29.53 -15.35 0.88
C ILE A 1133 -30.52 -16.01 -0.11
N ILE A 1134 -30.62 -15.51 -1.34
CA ILE A 1134 -31.45 -16.11 -2.40
C ILE A 1134 -30.91 -17.50 -2.79
N MET A 1135 -29.59 -17.70 -2.82
CA MET A 1135 -28.99 -19.02 -3.03
C MET A 1135 -29.45 -20.00 -1.95
N TRP A 1136 -29.49 -19.56 -0.68
CA TRP A 1136 -30.02 -20.37 0.41
C TRP A 1136 -31.50 -20.70 0.17
N VAL A 1137 -32.32 -19.73 -0.26
CA VAL A 1137 -33.74 -19.98 -0.60
C VAL A 1137 -33.89 -20.99 -1.74
N ILE A 1138 -33.07 -20.92 -2.79
CA ILE A 1138 -33.06 -21.91 -3.87
C ILE A 1138 -32.66 -23.30 -3.36
N SER A 1139 -31.73 -23.37 -2.40
CA SER A 1139 -31.27 -24.64 -1.80
C SER A 1139 -32.28 -25.29 -0.85
N THR A 1140 -33.17 -24.51 -0.22
CA THR A 1140 -34.08 -25.03 0.81
C THR A 1140 -35.56 -24.98 0.42
N GLY A 1141 -35.95 -24.05 -0.45
CA GLY A 1141 -37.34 -23.69 -0.71
C GLY A 1141 -38.02 -23.00 0.47
N LYS A 1142 -37.27 -22.58 1.49
CA LYS A 1142 -37.78 -22.03 2.76
C LYS A 1142 -37.61 -20.52 2.87
N VAL A 1143 -38.33 -19.93 3.82
CA VAL A 1143 -38.16 -18.54 4.24
C VAL A 1143 -36.92 -18.44 5.15
N PRO A 1144 -35.99 -17.47 4.95
CA PRO A 1144 -34.82 -17.32 5.82
C PRO A 1144 -35.21 -17.01 7.28
N PHE A 1145 -34.46 -17.57 8.23
CA PHE A 1145 -34.70 -17.41 9.68
C PHE A 1145 -36.12 -17.85 10.12
N GLU A 1146 -36.58 -18.97 9.55
CA GLU A 1146 -37.87 -19.58 9.88
C GLU A 1146 -38.03 -19.77 11.40
N GLY A 1147 -39.00 -19.07 12.00
CA GLY A 1147 -39.28 -19.08 13.43
C GLY A 1147 -38.86 -17.82 14.21
N GLU A 1148 -38.14 -16.89 13.59
CA GLU A 1148 -37.64 -15.66 14.22
C GLU A 1148 -38.37 -14.39 13.75
N SER A 1149 -38.74 -13.50 14.68
CA SER A 1149 -39.34 -12.21 14.32
C SER A 1149 -38.37 -11.34 13.52
N TYR A 1150 -38.86 -10.73 12.43
CA TYR A 1150 -38.07 -9.79 11.60
C TYR A 1150 -38.03 -8.41 12.27
N ASP A 1151 -37.38 -8.35 13.42
CA ASP A 1151 -37.29 -7.19 14.30
C ASP A 1151 -35.85 -6.62 14.36
N PRO A 1152 -35.59 -5.54 15.13
CA PRO A 1152 -34.26 -4.99 15.30
C PRO A 1152 -33.22 -5.97 15.85
N GLU A 1153 -33.62 -6.98 16.64
CA GLU A 1153 -32.68 -7.93 17.25
C GLU A 1153 -32.11 -8.88 16.19
N LEU A 1154 -32.96 -9.35 15.27
CA LEU A 1154 -32.50 -10.10 14.11
C LEU A 1154 -31.61 -9.23 13.20
N ALA A 1155 -31.95 -7.95 13.01
CA ALA A 1155 -31.13 -7.02 12.23
C ALA A 1155 -29.70 -6.88 12.81
N VAL A 1156 -29.58 -6.71 14.14
CA VAL A 1156 -28.29 -6.64 14.85
C VAL A 1156 -27.53 -7.97 14.75
N SER A 1157 -28.23 -9.10 14.87
CA SER A 1157 -27.62 -10.42 14.72
C SER A 1157 -27.03 -10.62 13.32
N ILE A 1158 -27.79 -10.25 12.28
CA ILE A 1158 -27.31 -10.28 10.88
C ILE A 1158 -26.10 -9.37 10.70
N PHE A 1159 -26.13 -8.16 11.27
CA PHE A 1159 -25.01 -7.22 11.24
C PHE A 1159 -23.74 -7.83 11.85
N ASN A 1160 -23.86 -8.60 12.92
CA ASN A 1160 -22.77 -9.29 13.60
C ASN A 1160 -22.34 -10.61 12.94
N GLY A 1161 -22.87 -10.94 11.76
CA GLY A 1161 -22.48 -12.13 11.00
C GLY A 1161 -23.40 -13.33 11.15
N TYR A 1162 -24.56 -13.19 11.80
CA TYR A 1162 -25.56 -14.27 11.84
C TYR A 1162 -26.11 -14.55 10.43
N ARG A 1163 -26.13 -15.82 10.03
CA ARG A 1163 -26.59 -16.28 8.71
C ARG A 1163 -27.45 -17.53 8.86
N PRO A 1164 -28.36 -17.82 7.91
CA PRO A 1164 -29.12 -19.06 7.90
C PRO A 1164 -28.18 -20.28 7.83
N LYS A 1165 -28.46 -21.30 8.64
CA LYS A 1165 -27.67 -22.55 8.65
C LYS A 1165 -27.73 -23.23 7.29
N ILE A 1166 -26.58 -23.57 6.72
CA ILE A 1166 -26.51 -24.31 5.45
C ILE A 1166 -27.03 -25.72 5.67
N LYS A 1167 -28.03 -26.11 4.87
CA LYS A 1167 -28.68 -27.41 4.99
C LYS A 1167 -27.74 -28.54 4.56
N LYS A 1168 -27.71 -29.62 5.36
CA LYS A 1168 -27.02 -30.86 5.01
C LYS A 1168 -27.59 -31.40 3.68
N GLY A 1169 -26.71 -31.76 2.75
CA GLY A 1169 -27.10 -32.14 1.38
C GLY A 1169 -27.05 -31.01 0.36
N THR A 1170 -26.69 -29.78 0.73
CA THR A 1170 -26.35 -28.72 -0.24
C THR A 1170 -25.01 -29.06 -0.91
N PRO A 1171 -24.91 -29.07 -2.26
CA PRO A 1171 -23.65 -29.33 -2.97
C PRO A 1171 -22.53 -28.39 -2.51
N LYS A 1172 -21.36 -28.96 -2.23
CA LYS A 1172 -20.24 -28.23 -1.60
C LYS A 1172 -19.84 -26.97 -2.37
N CYS A 1173 -19.70 -27.07 -3.69
CA CYS A 1173 -19.35 -25.94 -4.55
C CYS A 1173 -20.41 -24.81 -4.54
N TYR A 1174 -21.68 -25.16 -4.30
CA TYR A 1174 -22.77 -24.18 -4.19
C TYR A 1174 -22.74 -23.48 -2.83
N ALA A 1175 -22.49 -24.24 -1.75
CA ALA A 1175 -22.34 -23.72 -0.40
C ALA A 1175 -21.14 -22.75 -0.28
N GLU A 1176 -19.97 -23.11 -0.83
CA GLU A 1176 -18.77 -22.24 -0.80
C GLU A 1176 -18.99 -20.91 -1.55
N LEU A 1177 -19.72 -20.94 -2.68
CA LEU A 1177 -20.08 -19.72 -3.41
C LEU A 1177 -21.08 -18.88 -2.63
N MET A 1178 -22.09 -19.52 -2.02
CA MET A 1178 -23.09 -18.87 -1.17
C MET A 1178 -22.44 -18.14 0.01
N GLU A 1179 -21.46 -18.77 0.66
CA GLU A 1179 -20.70 -18.19 1.77
C GLU A 1179 -19.91 -16.95 1.37
N LYS A 1180 -19.29 -16.97 0.19
CA LYS A 1180 -18.60 -15.81 -0.37
C LYS A 1180 -19.54 -14.66 -0.68
N CYS A 1181 -20.74 -14.95 -1.18
CA CYS A 1181 -21.72 -13.93 -1.54
C CYS A 1181 -22.22 -13.14 -0.32
N TRP A 1182 -22.46 -13.78 0.84
CA TRP A 1182 -22.98 -13.11 2.05
C TRP A 1182 -21.92 -12.76 3.10
N HIS A 1183 -20.65 -12.67 2.69
CA HIS A 1183 -19.53 -12.31 3.57
C HIS A 1183 -19.76 -10.96 4.28
N ASN A 1184 -19.30 -10.81 5.53
CA ASN A 1184 -19.51 -9.58 6.31
C ASN A 1184 -18.83 -8.36 5.68
N ASN A 1185 -17.59 -8.52 5.22
CA ASN A 1185 -16.88 -7.48 4.48
C ASN A 1185 -17.37 -7.41 3.01
N PRO A 1186 -17.93 -6.30 2.53
CA PRO A 1186 -18.39 -6.16 1.15
C PRO A 1186 -17.30 -6.30 0.09
N SER A 1187 -16.04 -5.96 0.40
CA SER A 1187 -14.93 -6.06 -0.57
C SER A 1187 -14.50 -7.50 -0.86
N GLU A 1188 -14.85 -8.44 0.02
CA GLU A 1188 -14.55 -9.87 -0.14
C GLU A 1188 -15.63 -10.61 -0.95
N ARG A 1189 -16.76 -9.94 -1.24
CA ARG A 1189 -17.85 -10.53 -2.01
C ARG A 1189 -17.49 -10.53 -3.51
N PRO A 1190 -17.77 -11.61 -4.25
CA PRO A 1190 -17.51 -11.68 -5.68
C PRO A 1190 -18.43 -10.72 -6.45
N THR A 1191 -18.00 -10.22 -7.61
CA THR A 1191 -18.89 -9.43 -8.48
C THR A 1191 -19.92 -10.33 -9.18
N ALA A 1192 -21.04 -9.77 -9.66
CA ALA A 1192 -22.03 -10.53 -10.44
C ALA A 1192 -21.41 -11.22 -11.67
N GLU A 1193 -20.40 -10.59 -12.30
CA GLU A 1193 -19.62 -11.17 -13.39
C GLU A 1193 -18.82 -12.41 -12.93
N MET A 1194 -18.16 -12.34 -11.76
CA MET A 1194 -17.43 -13.48 -11.21
C MET A 1194 -18.38 -14.63 -10.85
N ILE A 1195 -19.52 -14.33 -10.22
CA ILE A 1195 -20.55 -15.34 -9.89
C ILE A 1195 -21.09 -15.97 -11.18
N PHE A 1196 -21.36 -15.17 -12.22
CA PHE A 1196 -21.78 -15.66 -13.52
C PHE A 1196 -20.77 -16.66 -14.08
N ASN A 1197 -19.48 -16.27 -14.14
CA ASN A 1197 -18.42 -17.12 -14.68
C ASN A 1197 -18.21 -18.40 -13.86
N ILE A 1198 -18.31 -18.33 -12.53
CA ILE A 1198 -18.29 -19.52 -11.67
C ILE A 1198 -19.52 -20.39 -11.96
N SER A 1199 -20.70 -19.80 -12.05
CA SER A 1199 -21.95 -20.53 -12.30
C SER A 1199 -21.95 -21.23 -13.67
N GLU A 1200 -21.37 -20.64 -14.72
CA GLU A 1200 -21.24 -21.26 -16.04
C GLU A 1200 -20.29 -22.47 -16.00
N LYS A 1201 -19.19 -22.38 -15.24
CA LYS A 1201 -18.27 -23.50 -15.03
C LYS A 1201 -18.96 -24.63 -14.28
N LEU A 1202 -19.66 -24.31 -13.19
CA LEU A 1202 -20.43 -25.29 -12.42
C LEU A 1202 -21.57 -25.90 -13.24
N LEU A 1203 -22.25 -25.12 -14.08
CA LEU A 1203 -23.28 -25.61 -14.99
C LEU A 1203 -22.67 -26.66 -15.93
N LYS A 1204 -21.52 -26.37 -16.55
CA LYS A 1204 -20.82 -27.38 -17.38
C LYS A 1204 -20.53 -28.66 -16.61
N LEU A 1205 -20.09 -28.57 -15.35
CA LEU A 1205 -19.82 -29.75 -14.50
C LEU A 1205 -21.09 -30.56 -14.16
N ILE A 1206 -22.26 -29.93 -14.08
CA ILE A 1206 -23.55 -30.62 -13.91
C ILE A 1206 -23.92 -31.45 -15.15
N TYR A 1207 -23.44 -31.04 -16.33
CA TYR A 1207 -23.68 -31.73 -17.60
C TYR A 1207 -22.50 -32.60 -18.09
N ASP A 1208 -21.32 -32.50 -17.47
CA ASP A 1208 -20.11 -33.25 -17.82
C ASP A 1208 -20.03 -34.58 -17.05
N GLU A 1209 -19.75 -35.69 -17.75
CA GLU A 1209 -19.85 -37.07 -17.25
C GLU A 1209 -18.65 -37.50 -16.39
N THR A 1210 -18.13 -36.62 -15.53
CA THR A 1210 -17.11 -36.99 -14.54
C THR A 1210 -17.76 -37.53 -13.25
N THR A 1211 -17.32 -38.71 -12.79
CA THR A 1211 -18.04 -39.50 -11.78
C THR A 1211 -18.23 -38.78 -10.44
N GLU A 1212 -17.27 -37.97 -9.99
CA GLU A 1212 -17.27 -37.34 -8.66
C GLU A 1212 -18.26 -36.17 -8.54
N ASN A 1213 -18.30 -35.27 -9.53
CA ASN A 1213 -19.22 -34.12 -9.52
C ASN A 1213 -20.67 -34.54 -9.71
N LYS A 1214 -20.93 -35.49 -10.62
CA LYS A 1214 -22.26 -36.06 -10.83
C LYS A 1214 -22.79 -36.73 -9.57
N LEU A 1215 -21.94 -37.46 -8.84
CA LEU A 1215 -22.31 -38.10 -7.59
C LEU A 1215 -22.66 -37.08 -6.49
N MET A 1216 -21.94 -35.95 -6.42
CA MET A 1216 -22.24 -34.88 -5.46
C MET A 1216 -23.66 -34.32 -5.64
N PHE A 1217 -24.06 -34.00 -6.88
CA PHE A 1217 -25.40 -33.48 -7.17
C PHE A 1217 -26.49 -34.55 -7.03
N LEU A 1218 -26.22 -35.80 -7.42
CA LEU A 1218 -27.15 -36.92 -7.22
C LEU A 1218 -27.42 -37.21 -5.73
N ASN A 1219 -26.38 -37.21 -4.91
CA ASN A 1219 -26.53 -37.37 -3.45
C ASN A 1219 -27.34 -36.23 -2.86
N ALA A 1220 -27.10 -35.00 -3.34
CA ALA A 1220 -27.85 -33.83 -2.93
C ALA A 1220 -29.34 -33.90 -3.31
N ASP A 1221 -29.67 -34.48 -4.48
CA ASP A 1221 -31.06 -34.75 -4.90
C ASP A 1221 -31.75 -35.78 -4.00
N GLN A 1222 -31.05 -36.83 -3.58
CA GLN A 1222 -31.58 -37.84 -2.65
C GLN A 1222 -31.92 -37.23 -1.28
N GLU A 1223 -31.08 -36.33 -0.76
CA GLU A 1223 -31.33 -35.65 0.52
C GLU A 1223 -32.54 -34.69 0.44
N ILE A 1224 -32.81 -34.08 -0.72
CA ILE A 1224 -34.02 -33.26 -0.92
C ILE A 1224 -35.29 -34.11 -0.83
N GLN A 1225 -35.27 -35.32 -1.40
CA GLN A 1225 -36.45 -36.20 -1.39
C GLN A 1225 -36.83 -36.65 0.03
N LYS A 1226 -35.85 -36.96 0.88
CA LYS A 1226 -36.07 -37.35 2.29
C LYS A 1226 -36.80 -36.30 3.12
N ASP A 1227 -36.54 -35.02 2.85
CA ASP A 1227 -37.12 -33.90 3.62
C ASP A 1227 -38.54 -33.53 3.17
N SER A 1228 -39.01 -34.05 2.04
CA SER A 1228 -40.38 -33.79 1.55
C SER A 1228 -41.45 -34.53 2.36
N GLU A 1229 -41.05 -35.54 3.14
CA GLU A 1229 -41.95 -36.34 3.99
C GLU A 1229 -42.21 -35.74 5.38
N SER A 1230 -41.49 -34.69 5.80
CA SER A 1230 -41.73 -34.02 7.08
C SER A 1230 -41.73 -32.51 6.93
N LEU A 1231 -42.91 -31.86 6.89
CA LEU A 1231 -43.06 -30.46 7.30
C LEU A 1231 -44.56 -30.08 7.43
N TYR A 1232 -44.97 -29.77 8.66
CA TYR A 1232 -46.21 -29.09 9.00
C TYR A 1232 -46.15 -27.62 8.54
N GLU A 1233 -47.21 -27.12 7.90
CA GLU A 1233 -47.34 -25.70 7.53
C GLU A 1233 -47.50 -24.82 8.78
N THR A 1234 -46.64 -23.81 8.91
CA THR A 1234 -46.80 -22.73 9.91
C THR A 1234 -47.08 -21.42 9.19
N SER A 1235 -48.12 -20.71 9.65
CA SER A 1235 -48.58 -19.44 9.07
C SER A 1235 -47.69 -18.28 9.52
N TYR A 1236 -46.83 -17.80 8.63
CA TYR A 1236 -46.12 -16.52 8.80
C TYR A 1236 -47.00 -15.35 8.32
N SER A 1237 -46.93 -14.19 8.97
CA SER A 1237 -47.65 -13.01 8.46
C SER A 1237 -47.02 -12.55 7.14
N GLU A 1238 -47.85 -12.45 6.08
CA GLU A 1238 -47.38 -12.03 4.75
C GLU A 1238 -46.78 -10.62 4.75
N THR A 1239 -47.12 -9.78 5.74
CA THR A 1239 -46.65 -8.41 5.90
C THR A 1239 -45.14 -8.29 6.05
N ASN A 1240 -44.45 -9.26 6.67
CA ASN A 1240 -42.99 -9.20 6.91
C ASN A 1240 -42.15 -9.65 5.71
N LEU A 1241 -42.81 -10.09 4.63
CA LEU A 1241 -42.17 -10.62 3.42
C LEU A 1241 -42.28 -9.68 2.22
N ILE A 1242 -42.74 -8.45 2.45
CA ILE A 1242 -42.86 -7.36 1.47
C ILE A 1242 -41.84 -6.27 1.84
N SER A 1243 -41.24 -5.64 0.82
CA SER A 1243 -40.29 -4.55 0.99
C SER A 1243 -40.91 -3.34 1.70
N GLN A 1244 -40.34 -2.93 2.84
CA GLN A 1244 -40.86 -1.87 3.72
C GLN A 1244 -39.74 -0.91 4.18
N PRO A 1245 -40.07 0.36 4.53
CA PRO A 1245 -39.11 1.27 5.13
C PRO A 1245 -38.79 0.88 6.58
N LEU A 1246 -37.50 0.71 6.89
CA LEU A 1246 -37.01 0.36 8.23
C LEU A 1246 -36.90 1.55 9.21
N MET A 1247 -37.57 2.67 8.91
CA MET A 1247 -37.37 3.96 9.60
C MET A 1247 -37.65 3.94 11.11
N GLN A 1248 -38.57 3.09 11.59
CA GLN A 1248 -38.84 2.93 13.03
C GLN A 1248 -37.75 2.14 13.79
N HIS A 1249 -36.93 1.36 13.08
CA HIS A 1249 -35.88 0.55 13.68
C HIS A 1249 -34.51 1.21 13.62
N SER A 1250 -34.26 2.16 12.71
CA SER A 1250 -32.92 2.79 12.62
C SER A 1250 -32.50 3.55 13.89
N LEU A 1251 -33.44 4.21 14.59
CA LEU A 1251 -33.18 4.87 15.88
C LEU A 1251 -32.89 3.85 16.98
N ALA A 1252 -33.67 2.76 17.06
CA ALA A 1252 -33.47 1.69 18.03
C ALA A 1252 -32.20 0.87 17.76
N ILE A 1253 -31.85 0.64 16.50
CA ILE A 1253 -30.63 -0.06 16.04
C ILE A 1253 -29.40 0.82 16.31
N HIS A 1254 -29.44 2.13 16.02
CA HIS A 1254 -28.36 3.03 16.39
C HIS A 1254 -28.19 3.15 17.91
N GLU A 1255 -29.29 3.24 18.68
CA GLU A 1255 -29.21 3.25 20.14
C GLU A 1255 -28.67 1.93 20.71
N SER A 1256 -29.08 0.78 20.19
CA SER A 1256 -28.60 -0.54 20.65
C SER A 1256 -27.16 -0.83 20.21
N LEU A 1257 -26.74 -0.41 19.02
CA LEU A 1257 -25.33 -0.43 18.57
C LEU A 1257 -24.44 0.50 19.42
N SER A 1258 -24.97 1.65 19.88
CA SER A 1258 -24.24 2.59 20.74
C SER A 1258 -24.10 2.14 22.20
N LYS A 1259 -25.00 1.24 22.65
CA LYS A 1259 -25.04 0.69 24.03
C LYS A 1259 -24.39 -0.71 24.14
N PHE A 1260 -23.89 -1.28 23.04
CA PHE A 1260 -23.39 -2.65 22.99
C PHE A 1260 -21.93 -2.75 23.45
N ASP A 1261 -21.73 -3.24 24.68
CA ASP A 1261 -20.40 -3.56 25.22
C ASP A 1261 -19.95 -4.95 24.73
N ILE A 1262 -19.02 -4.96 23.77
CA ILE A 1262 -18.43 -6.16 23.15
C ILE A 1262 -17.85 -7.14 24.17
N ASN A 1263 -17.43 -6.66 25.34
CA ASN A 1263 -16.79 -7.50 26.36
C ASN A 1263 -17.78 -8.41 27.10
N LYS A 1264 -19.10 -8.20 26.97
CA LYS A 1264 -20.10 -8.98 27.73
C LYS A 1264 -20.55 -10.28 27.06
N TYR A 1265 -20.15 -10.53 25.81
CA TYR A 1265 -20.58 -11.70 25.03
C TYR A 1265 -19.45 -12.60 24.52
N ILE A 1266 -18.18 -12.23 24.75
CA ILE A 1266 -17.03 -13.10 24.45
C ILE A 1266 -16.99 -14.32 25.40
N ASP A 1267 -17.65 -14.26 26.56
CA ASP A 1267 -17.72 -15.37 27.51
C ASP A 1267 -18.81 -16.44 27.22
N LYS A 1268 -19.57 -16.32 26.09
CA LYS A 1268 -20.65 -17.27 25.75
C LYS A 1268 -20.46 -18.09 24.47
N ILE A 1269 -19.30 -18.05 23.82
CA ILE A 1269 -19.00 -18.85 22.60
C ILE A 1269 -18.15 -20.10 22.88
N ASN A 1270 -17.87 -20.42 24.15
CA ASN A 1270 -17.36 -21.73 24.54
C ASN A 1270 -18.31 -22.35 25.56
N LEU A 1271 -19.16 -23.28 25.12
CA LEU A 1271 -19.64 -24.44 25.88
C LEU A 1271 -20.47 -25.35 24.94
N ASP A 1272 -19.94 -26.58 24.80
CA ASP A 1272 -20.53 -27.87 24.41
C ASP A 1272 -20.85 -28.20 22.93
N ASP A 1273 -19.98 -29.09 22.40
CA ASP A 1273 -20.05 -30.08 21.30
C ASP A 1273 -20.45 -29.70 19.86
#